data_AF-A0A0J1HQD8-F1
#
_entry.id   AF-A0A0J1HQD8-F1
#
_cell.length_a   1.000
_cell.length_b   1.000
_cell.length_c   1.000
_cell.angle_alpha   90.00
_cell.angle_beta   90.00
_cell.angle_gamma   90.00
#
_symmetry.space_group_name_H-M   'P 1'
#
loop_
_entity.id
_entity.type
_entity.pdbx_description
1 polymer ?
#
loop_
_entity_poly.entity_id
_entity_poly.type
_entity_poly.pdbx_seq_one_letter_code
_entity_poly.pdbx_strand_id
1 'polypeptide(L)'
;MSKKKTSRVLVAGICISTLLSPVAFEASKGYAAPLEENKAGKLEESNFEQRVFHLPGKGSVDAEHERLRVSWKLSANEPTGIFAAPNEEITIDIKGTQSIQAFIGTRSYDEKDPEEFDLKPGKNVISSPRGGILYFYNMNNEGEVIASVTNGGSHFPLFILGKHTKKDWDEMLKKYKNPYAVELKGERSLITTTYDSVQKYMKDTDPTDLMKLHDKIIRLENAVAGLYEDVAGVAKSPTHYVQFVEKRKPAEGNFMFATHYHTGYIPTAMNRVLDLEVLEKDGWGPWHEVGHLHQQEPWKWSKVREVTVNIYSLAVQKALGNQLEMDEHYKKSFEYLEKPIEERVIDEINPLTMFWQLNIVYGEHFYPKLHQAYRLLSEEEMFASDEEKKQMFVYMTSKVAGQNLIPFFEEWGLTPNDETREKIEKLNLPKLEKEIWKATDNNNIYEKQVTPYEIPYGEAFNVMQDLVVGTDFDEDLARKLVRNLGENVKVTGKIMWPKLENGKQGVLVEIEDSKGNKNLITVPVNARYGDAMVVKGFGNEVNSVITLLHDERKIDIDFRVNALHHRFENEKYVEITVYDKEGNEKKNISVEGQESSKKIAAQLKGMKLQYGDIVKVFHAEPDRFSWYQNDKPVNPVENRNKKEKFFKITPQGFELKDGLQEVTAVPQKVVIGTDVEKLEAKDFVQVKDGEVVGFVEKPDTAKIGEQKVKVETKDRFGNKKVMEVPLEVTYGDSIVYKGYNDDIASVVTLKHDGKKFHVTDMDRQIHKYFNKELYMGITLYDGEGKEKKQVTAEGQETSKNFAKQVNGMQFEYGDVVKVFHAEPDRLKWYQNNTLTGQGEKKGAKELFFKVTEKGFERMDMLQEVTAKPQTVVVGTEIEKLDAKNFVEVKGGEVVGFAEKPNTMKIGKQKVKVETKDRFGNRQITEVPVEVIYGDSIMFFGTWHDGTNIKSIVTLNHEEKKFSTTDSEGPMHTSFADEKYMGMTVYDKDGKEKKALSVRASENTKEFAAQFNGMAFEYGDIVKIYQKEFDRFKVYKKNEFVDAKYGVNEVFFKVTAHGFEQMGAQQEVKALPQKVVIGTNSETLDAKKFIEVKGGEVVGFVGMLDTSKISKQTAKVETKDRFGNKKVTEVPVEVTYGDSIVYQGVSNVTRSIVTLNHDEKKLHATFTNDTIHYRFVNEQYIGLTIYDGNGKEKKHVTAEGQETSKNFAEQVNGTPFQYGDTIKVYHAESDRLSWYKIGELLGKGDAKKFKEISFKITPNGLEQVQ
;
A
#
# COMPACT_ATOMS: atom_id res chain seq x y z
N MET A 1 -70.34 18.04 -29.22
CA MET A 1 -71.62 17.45 -28.76
C MET A 1 -71.33 16.12 -28.09
N SER A 2 -71.44 16.07 -26.75
CA SER A 2 -72.41 15.22 -26.00
C SER A 2 -71.77 13.87 -25.59
N LYS A 3 -71.76 13.38 -24.35
CA LYS A 3 -72.30 13.81 -23.04
C LYS A 3 -71.59 13.01 -21.93
N LYS A 4 -71.46 13.67 -20.77
CA LYS A 4 -71.00 13.23 -19.44
C LYS A 4 -71.76 12.02 -18.87
N LYS A 5 -71.16 11.32 -17.89
CA LYS A 5 -71.71 11.24 -16.50
C LYS A 5 -70.62 10.86 -15.47
N THR A 6 -70.25 11.85 -14.67
CA THR A 6 -69.59 11.74 -13.37
C THR A 6 -70.61 12.18 -12.29
N SER A 7 -70.71 11.44 -11.19
CA SER A 7 -71.38 11.83 -9.94
C SER A 7 -70.67 11.05 -8.82
N ARG A 8 -69.80 11.70 -8.03
CA ARG A 8 -70.08 12.36 -6.73
C ARG A 8 -70.79 11.45 -5.72
N VAL A 9 -70.03 10.97 -4.74
CA VAL A 9 -70.52 10.80 -3.38
C VAL A 9 -69.60 11.63 -2.47
N LEU A 10 -70.22 12.61 -1.82
CA LEU A 10 -69.71 13.35 -0.67
C LEU A 10 -69.43 12.35 0.46
N VAL A 11 -68.32 12.50 1.18
CA VAL A 11 -68.31 12.18 2.60
C VAL A 11 -67.71 13.37 3.33
N ALA A 12 -68.59 14.06 4.06
CA ALA A 12 -68.28 15.16 4.94
C ALA A 12 -67.53 14.64 6.18
N GLY A 13 -66.62 15.46 6.69
CA GLY A 13 -65.95 15.21 7.95
C GLY A 13 -66.88 15.31 9.15
N ILE A 14 -66.61 14.49 10.16
CA ILE A 14 -66.95 14.75 11.56
C ILE A 14 -65.73 14.33 12.39
N CYS A 15 -65.14 15.29 13.10
CA CYS A 15 -64.19 15.06 14.17
C CYS A 15 -64.94 14.73 15.49
N ILE A 16 -64.20 14.11 16.41
CA ILE A 16 -64.40 13.98 17.88
C ILE A 16 -65.20 12.75 18.35
N SER A 17 -64.50 11.75 18.93
CA SER A 17 -64.45 11.50 20.39
C SER A 17 -63.71 10.19 20.72
N THR A 18 -63.02 10.20 21.86
CA THR A 18 -62.16 9.19 22.49
C THR A 18 -62.86 7.92 23.01
N LEU A 19 -62.03 6.92 23.36
CA LEU A 19 -62.21 5.79 24.29
C LEU A 19 -62.63 4.40 23.74
N LEU A 20 -61.73 3.44 23.97
CA LEU A 20 -61.95 2.00 24.26
C LEU A 20 -62.95 1.23 23.38
N SER A 21 -62.48 0.58 22.31
CA SER A 21 -63.05 -0.69 21.78
C SER A 21 -62.09 -1.34 20.77
N PRO A 22 -62.11 -2.68 20.62
CA PRO A 22 -61.02 -3.44 20.02
C PRO A 22 -61.02 -3.28 18.50
N VAL A 23 -59.95 -2.70 17.95
CA VAL A 23 -59.76 -2.62 16.51
C VAL A 23 -59.55 -4.04 15.98
N ALA A 24 -60.46 -4.45 15.10
CA ALA A 24 -60.42 -5.72 14.40
C ALA A 24 -59.07 -5.88 13.69
N PHE A 25 -58.43 -7.01 13.95
CA PHE A 25 -57.28 -7.51 13.21
C PHE A 25 -57.64 -7.62 11.72
N GLU A 26 -57.10 -6.74 10.88
CA GLU A 26 -56.82 -7.09 9.50
C GLU A 26 -55.36 -7.54 9.44
N ALA A 27 -55.18 -8.85 9.29
CA ALA A 27 -53.89 -9.47 9.05
C ALA A 27 -53.22 -8.81 7.85
N SER A 28 -51.96 -8.43 8.01
CA SER A 28 -51.12 -7.98 6.90
C SER A 28 -51.15 -9.04 5.79
N LYS A 29 -51.36 -8.59 4.54
CA LYS A 29 -51.41 -9.42 3.33
C LYS A 29 -50.01 -9.93 2.94
N GLY A 30 -49.33 -10.63 3.85
CA GLY A 30 -48.07 -11.34 3.63
C GLY A 30 -48.23 -12.86 3.50
N TYR A 31 -49.37 -13.42 3.88
CA TYR A 31 -49.67 -14.85 3.65
C TYR A 31 -51.15 -15.00 3.27
N ALA A 32 -51.42 -15.07 1.97
CA ALA A 32 -52.71 -15.46 1.44
C ALA A 32 -52.65 -16.91 0.92
N ALA A 33 -53.59 -17.71 1.42
CA ALA A 33 -54.16 -18.95 0.91
C ALA A 33 -53.36 -20.27 1.05
N PRO A 34 -54.04 -21.35 1.52
CA PRO A 34 -53.54 -22.71 1.41
C PRO A 34 -53.65 -23.15 -0.05
N LEU A 35 -52.53 -23.49 -0.69
CA LEU A 35 -52.55 -24.02 -2.05
C LEU A 35 -52.92 -25.51 -2.06
N GLU A 36 -53.82 -25.81 -2.99
CA GLU A 36 -54.50 -27.07 -3.26
C GLU A 36 -53.59 -28.28 -3.46
N GLU A 37 -54.17 -29.46 -3.18
CA GLU A 37 -53.68 -30.79 -3.54
C GLU A 37 -53.15 -30.84 -4.98
N ASN A 38 -51.86 -31.19 -5.14
CA ASN A 38 -51.32 -31.64 -6.42
C ASN A 38 -50.87 -33.09 -6.33
N LYS A 39 -51.62 -33.96 -7.03
CA LYS A 39 -51.31 -35.36 -7.32
C LYS A 39 -50.05 -35.46 -8.19
N ALA A 40 -48.88 -35.58 -7.57
CA ALA A 40 -47.70 -36.20 -8.19
C ALA A 40 -46.69 -36.57 -7.09
N GLY A 41 -46.58 -37.86 -6.78
CA GLY A 41 -45.74 -38.35 -5.68
C GLY A 41 -44.27 -37.98 -5.82
N LYS A 42 -43.78 -37.09 -4.94
CA LYS A 42 -42.42 -37.07 -4.37
C LYS A 42 -42.33 -36.04 -3.22
N LEU A 43 -42.01 -36.57 -2.02
CA LEU A 43 -41.66 -35.92 -0.74
C LEU A 43 -42.68 -34.89 -0.19
N GLU A 44 -43.58 -35.36 0.67
CA GLU A 44 -44.34 -34.51 1.59
C GLU A 44 -43.36 -33.83 2.58
N GLU A 45 -43.31 -32.49 2.59
CA GLU A 45 -42.84 -31.76 3.78
C GLU A 45 -43.90 -31.98 4.88
N SER A 46 -43.51 -32.52 6.03
CA SER A 46 -44.39 -32.43 7.20
C SER A 46 -44.60 -30.94 7.53
N ASN A 47 -45.77 -30.55 8.05
CA ASN A 47 -46.09 -29.14 8.38
C ASN A 47 -45.00 -28.43 9.23
N PHE A 48 -44.11 -29.17 9.90
CA PHE A 48 -43.08 -28.68 10.81
C PHE A 48 -41.65 -28.68 10.23
N GLU A 49 -41.42 -29.24 9.03
CA GLU A 49 -40.08 -29.51 8.49
C GLU A 49 -39.82 -28.78 7.17
N GLN A 50 -40.14 -27.48 7.14
CA GLN A 50 -39.92 -26.61 5.98
C GLN A 50 -38.43 -26.57 5.58
N ARG A 51 -38.15 -26.70 4.29
CA ARG A 51 -36.79 -26.57 3.71
C ARG A 51 -36.68 -25.55 2.59
N VAL A 52 -37.81 -25.02 2.12
CA VAL A 52 -37.87 -23.92 1.13
C VAL A 52 -38.34 -22.64 1.82
N PHE A 53 -37.57 -21.57 1.70
CA PHE A 53 -37.78 -20.31 2.41
C PHE A 53 -37.94 -19.15 1.42
N HIS A 54 -39.05 -18.44 1.55
CA HIS A 54 -39.32 -17.19 0.85
C HIS A 54 -38.86 -16.04 1.73
N LEU A 55 -37.77 -15.38 1.31
CA LEU A 55 -37.07 -14.39 2.12
C LEU A 55 -37.32 -12.99 1.54
N PRO A 56 -38.24 -12.20 2.10
CA PRO A 56 -38.45 -10.83 1.67
C PRO A 56 -37.21 -9.98 2.00
N GLY A 57 -36.91 -9.00 1.15
CA GLY A 57 -35.87 -8.01 1.40
C GLY A 57 -36.22 -7.17 2.63
N LYS A 58 -35.42 -7.29 3.69
CA LYS A 58 -35.62 -6.56 4.96
C LYS A 58 -34.76 -5.30 5.07
N GLY A 59 -33.85 -5.09 4.11
CA GLY A 59 -32.84 -4.04 4.18
C GLY A 59 -31.71 -4.38 5.15
N SER A 60 -30.71 -3.50 5.22
CA SER A 60 -29.56 -3.68 6.11
C SER A 60 -29.87 -3.25 7.55
N VAL A 61 -29.51 -4.07 8.53
CA VAL A 61 -29.55 -3.72 9.97
C VAL A 61 -28.65 -2.52 10.29
N ASP A 62 -27.58 -2.31 9.51
CA ASP A 62 -26.68 -1.16 9.66
C ASP A 62 -27.37 0.13 9.22
N ALA A 63 -28.01 0.10 8.06
CA ALA A 63 -28.76 1.24 7.54
C ALA A 63 -29.94 1.60 8.47
N GLU A 64 -30.62 0.59 9.02
CA GLU A 64 -31.69 0.79 10.00
C GLU A 64 -31.15 1.39 11.31
N HIS A 65 -30.04 0.89 11.83
CA HIS A 65 -29.37 1.45 13.02
C HIS A 65 -29.02 2.94 12.84
N GLU A 66 -28.44 3.31 11.69
CA GLU A 66 -28.13 4.70 11.34
C GLU A 66 -29.41 5.56 11.21
N ARG A 67 -30.42 5.07 10.49
CA ARG A 67 -31.71 5.77 10.30
C ARG A 67 -32.41 6.03 11.63
N LEU A 68 -32.43 5.05 12.52
CA LEU A 68 -33.12 5.13 13.81
C LEU A 68 -32.34 5.94 14.85
N ARG A 69 -31.01 6.03 14.68
CA ARG A 69 -30.04 6.68 15.58
C ARG A 69 -29.94 6.03 16.95
N VAL A 70 -29.91 4.70 16.99
CA VAL A 70 -29.88 3.91 18.23
C VAL A 70 -28.49 3.34 18.49
N SER A 71 -28.22 2.76 19.67
CA SER A 71 -26.93 2.06 19.93
C SER A 71 -26.81 0.71 19.24
N TRP A 72 -27.93 -0.01 19.21
CA TRP A 72 -27.95 -1.45 19.05
C TRP A 72 -28.68 -1.80 17.77
N LYS A 73 -28.13 -2.77 17.05
CA LYS A 73 -28.75 -3.28 15.82
C LYS A 73 -29.86 -4.24 16.20
N LEU A 74 -30.94 -4.29 15.41
CA LEU A 74 -31.95 -5.34 15.54
C LEU A 74 -31.44 -6.68 14.96
N SER A 75 -32.21 -7.75 15.13
CA SER A 75 -31.80 -9.07 14.67
C SER A 75 -31.76 -9.14 13.14
N ALA A 76 -30.65 -9.67 12.62
CA ALA A 76 -30.49 -10.02 11.21
C ALA A 76 -31.08 -11.41 10.87
N ASN A 77 -31.56 -12.16 11.87
CA ASN A 77 -31.90 -13.56 11.72
C ASN A 77 -33.32 -13.77 11.17
N GLU A 78 -33.43 -14.48 10.05
CA GLU A 78 -34.67 -15.15 9.63
C GLU A 78 -34.59 -16.63 10.03
N PRO A 79 -35.45 -17.13 10.95
CA PRO A 79 -35.35 -18.49 11.48
C PRO A 79 -35.74 -19.54 10.45
N THR A 80 -34.99 -20.64 10.41
CA THR A 80 -35.25 -21.77 9.51
C THR A 80 -35.84 -23.00 10.21
N GLY A 81 -35.68 -23.11 11.53
CA GLY A 81 -36.01 -24.32 12.29
C GLY A 81 -35.06 -25.50 12.01
N ILE A 82 -33.89 -25.23 11.40
CA ILE A 82 -32.87 -26.22 11.06
C ILE A 82 -31.65 -26.03 11.95
N PHE A 83 -31.23 -27.12 12.60
CA PHE A 83 -29.98 -27.24 13.35
C PHE A 83 -28.95 -27.98 12.51
N ALA A 84 -27.79 -27.37 12.33
CA ALA A 84 -26.61 -27.99 11.74
C ALA A 84 -25.72 -28.56 12.86
N ALA A 85 -25.39 -29.85 12.78
CA ALA A 85 -24.42 -30.44 13.68
C ALA A 85 -23.00 -29.88 13.42
N PRO A 86 -22.09 -29.97 14.40
CA PRO A 86 -20.68 -29.61 14.21
C PRO A 86 -20.07 -30.28 12.97
N ASN A 87 -19.52 -29.48 12.06
CA ASN A 87 -18.94 -29.88 10.77
C ASN A 87 -19.92 -30.53 9.78
N GLU A 88 -21.23 -30.43 10.00
CA GLU A 88 -22.20 -30.90 9.02
C GLU A 88 -22.23 -29.98 7.79
N GLU A 89 -22.15 -30.57 6.60
CA GLU A 89 -22.31 -29.83 5.35
C GLU A 89 -23.81 -29.62 5.05
N ILE A 90 -24.19 -28.35 4.94
CA ILE A 90 -25.53 -27.92 4.52
C ILE A 90 -25.45 -27.43 3.08
N THR A 91 -26.27 -28.01 2.20
CA THR A 91 -26.37 -27.58 0.81
C THR A 91 -27.59 -26.70 0.62
N ILE A 92 -27.39 -25.47 0.14
CA ILE A 92 -28.42 -24.45 -0.03
C ILE A 92 -28.42 -23.97 -1.48
N ASP A 93 -29.58 -24.04 -2.14
CA ASP A 93 -29.81 -23.49 -3.47
C ASP A 93 -30.53 -22.14 -3.37
N ILE A 94 -29.91 -21.08 -3.90
CA ILE A 94 -30.47 -19.72 -3.93
C ILE A 94 -31.03 -19.43 -5.31
N LYS A 95 -32.35 -19.29 -5.41
CA LYS A 95 -33.03 -18.89 -6.66
C LYS A 95 -33.20 -17.38 -6.71
N GLY A 96 -32.88 -16.81 -7.88
CA GLY A 96 -32.93 -15.37 -8.14
C GLY A 96 -31.58 -14.84 -8.61
N THR A 97 -31.42 -13.52 -8.63
CA THR A 97 -30.17 -12.84 -9.04
C THR A 97 -29.45 -12.15 -7.89
N GLN A 98 -30.10 -12.01 -6.74
CA GLN A 98 -29.55 -11.34 -5.56
C GLN A 98 -28.87 -12.36 -4.64
N SER A 99 -27.71 -11.98 -4.10
CA SER A 99 -27.08 -12.71 -3.00
C SER A 99 -27.75 -12.37 -1.67
N ILE A 100 -27.64 -13.29 -0.72
CA ILE A 100 -28.10 -13.13 0.66
C ILE A 100 -27.02 -13.66 1.60
N GLN A 101 -27.22 -13.52 2.92
CA GLN A 101 -26.37 -14.14 3.92
C GLN A 101 -27.08 -15.30 4.62
N ALA A 102 -26.29 -16.17 5.23
CA ALA A 102 -26.74 -17.14 6.20
C ALA A 102 -25.83 -17.14 7.44
N PHE A 103 -26.39 -17.53 8.58
CA PHE A 103 -25.68 -17.68 9.84
C PHE A 103 -25.85 -19.11 10.35
N ILE A 104 -24.78 -19.69 10.90
CA ILE A 104 -24.89 -20.92 11.70
C ILE A 104 -24.44 -20.60 13.13
N GLY A 105 -25.36 -20.71 14.08
CA GLY A 105 -25.18 -20.33 15.48
C GLY A 105 -26.07 -19.13 15.88
N THR A 106 -26.20 -18.92 17.18
CA THR A 106 -27.03 -17.84 17.76
C THR A 106 -26.26 -17.07 18.83
N ARG A 107 -26.14 -15.75 18.66
CA ARG A 107 -25.43 -14.84 19.58
C ARG A 107 -26.00 -14.98 21.00
N SER A 108 -25.12 -15.07 22.00
CA SER A 108 -25.42 -15.30 23.43
C SER A 108 -26.09 -16.62 23.82
N TYR A 109 -26.81 -17.29 22.92
CA TYR A 109 -27.27 -18.66 23.13
C TYR A 109 -26.10 -19.65 23.10
N ASP A 110 -25.15 -19.38 22.20
CA ASP A 110 -23.90 -20.09 22.00
C ASP A 110 -22.74 -19.33 22.64
N GLU A 111 -21.66 -20.05 22.96
CA GLU A 111 -20.48 -19.46 23.61
C GLU A 111 -19.71 -18.48 22.69
N LYS A 112 -19.89 -18.60 21.37
CA LYS A 112 -19.24 -17.78 20.36
C LYS A 112 -20.28 -17.26 19.38
N ASP A 113 -19.95 -16.15 18.72
CA ASP A 113 -20.74 -15.60 17.62
C ASP A 113 -20.97 -16.65 16.50
N PRO A 114 -22.07 -16.52 15.74
CA PRO A 114 -22.33 -17.38 14.59
C PRO A 114 -21.26 -17.26 13.52
N GLU A 115 -21.05 -18.34 12.77
CA GLU A 115 -20.39 -18.27 11.48
C GLU A 115 -21.29 -17.60 10.45
N GLU A 116 -20.76 -16.63 9.71
CA GLU A 116 -21.48 -15.88 8.67
C GLU A 116 -21.04 -16.36 7.27
N PHE A 117 -22.01 -16.53 6.37
CA PHE A 117 -21.80 -17.05 5.02
C PHE A 117 -22.49 -16.17 3.97
N ASP A 118 -21.73 -15.68 2.99
CA ASP A 118 -22.30 -15.04 1.82
C ASP A 118 -22.78 -16.09 0.81
N LEU A 119 -24.08 -16.16 0.57
CA LEU A 119 -24.70 -17.09 -0.36
C LEU A 119 -24.95 -16.44 -1.71
N LYS A 120 -24.33 -16.99 -2.75
CA LYS A 120 -24.49 -16.51 -4.13
C LYS A 120 -25.67 -17.22 -4.80
N PRO A 121 -26.28 -16.63 -5.85
CA PRO A 121 -27.25 -17.33 -6.68
C PRO A 121 -26.74 -18.71 -7.14
N GLY A 122 -27.61 -19.71 -7.05
CA GLY A 122 -27.29 -21.12 -7.30
C GLY A 122 -26.90 -21.89 -6.04
N LYS A 123 -26.17 -23.01 -6.24
CA LYS A 123 -25.82 -23.96 -5.19
C LYS A 123 -24.66 -23.47 -4.34
N ASN A 124 -24.84 -23.48 -3.02
CA ASN A 124 -23.85 -23.19 -2.00
C ASN A 124 -23.73 -24.39 -1.06
N VAL A 125 -22.51 -24.68 -0.58
CA VAL A 125 -22.25 -25.68 0.45
C VAL A 125 -21.55 -24.97 1.60
N ILE A 126 -22.16 -24.99 2.78
CA ILE A 126 -21.67 -24.31 3.97
C ILE A 126 -21.58 -25.30 5.13
N SER A 127 -20.67 -25.05 6.07
CA SER A 127 -20.51 -25.87 7.27
C SER A 127 -19.90 -25.02 8.39
N SER A 128 -20.36 -25.21 9.63
CA SER A 128 -19.77 -24.60 10.82
C SER A 128 -19.08 -25.67 11.66
N PRO A 129 -17.82 -25.46 12.11
CA PRO A 129 -17.15 -26.40 13.01
C PRO A 129 -17.86 -26.61 14.35
N ARG A 130 -18.62 -25.61 14.80
CA ARG A 130 -19.36 -25.64 16.07
C ARG A 130 -20.79 -26.14 15.89
N GLY A 131 -21.33 -26.05 14.68
CA GLY A 131 -22.76 -26.24 14.43
C GLY A 131 -23.59 -25.14 15.08
N GLY A 132 -24.91 -25.26 15.00
CA GLY A 132 -25.84 -24.27 15.53
C GLY A 132 -27.10 -24.15 14.67
N ILE A 133 -27.97 -23.21 15.04
CA ILE A 133 -29.19 -22.92 14.28
C ILE A 133 -28.79 -22.22 12.98
N LEU A 134 -29.37 -22.65 11.86
CA LEU A 134 -29.26 -21.99 10.57
C LEU A 134 -30.26 -20.82 10.51
N TYR A 135 -29.77 -19.63 10.17
CA TYR A 135 -30.59 -18.46 9.84
C TYR A 135 -30.27 -17.97 8.43
N PHE A 136 -31.24 -17.34 7.78
CA PHE A 136 -31.01 -16.54 6.58
C PHE A 136 -31.06 -15.05 6.87
N TYR A 137 -30.46 -14.26 6.00
CA TYR A 137 -30.55 -12.82 6.04
C TYR A 137 -30.58 -12.20 4.63
N ASN A 138 -31.76 -11.71 4.23
CA ASN A 138 -31.93 -10.96 3.00
C ASN A 138 -31.82 -9.45 3.26
N MET A 139 -30.61 -8.92 3.15
CA MET A 139 -30.30 -7.50 3.38
C MET A 139 -30.72 -6.55 2.24
N ASN A 140 -31.32 -7.08 1.16
CA ASN A 140 -31.81 -6.25 0.07
C ASN A 140 -33.01 -5.41 0.55
N ASN A 141 -33.15 -4.16 0.10
CA ASN A 141 -34.25 -3.27 0.51
C ASN A 141 -35.61 -3.68 -0.08
N GLU A 142 -35.59 -4.38 -1.21
CA GLU A 142 -36.77 -4.84 -1.96
C GLU A 142 -36.48 -6.20 -2.62
N GLY A 143 -37.55 -6.88 -3.04
CA GLY A 143 -37.51 -8.18 -3.70
C GLY A 143 -37.65 -9.36 -2.75
N GLU A 144 -37.84 -10.55 -3.30
CA GLU A 144 -37.89 -11.81 -2.57
C GLU A 144 -36.82 -12.75 -3.12
N VAL A 145 -36.12 -13.46 -2.23
CA VAL A 145 -35.16 -14.51 -2.59
C VAL A 145 -35.68 -15.83 -2.06
N ILE A 146 -35.67 -16.87 -2.91
CA ILE A 146 -36.07 -18.22 -2.50
C ILE A 146 -34.81 -19.03 -2.18
N ALA A 147 -34.65 -19.44 -0.91
CA ALA A 147 -33.56 -20.29 -0.46
C ALA A 147 -34.08 -21.71 -0.17
N SER A 148 -33.43 -22.73 -0.73
CA SER A 148 -33.83 -24.14 -0.55
C SER A 148 -32.69 -24.95 0.08
N VAL A 149 -32.91 -25.48 1.28
CA VAL A 149 -31.96 -26.38 1.96
C VAL A 149 -32.15 -27.80 1.43
N THR A 150 -31.32 -28.18 0.46
CA THR A 150 -31.47 -29.43 -0.31
C THR A 150 -30.80 -30.65 0.34
N ASN A 151 -29.82 -30.44 1.22
CA ASN A 151 -29.14 -31.51 1.95
C ASN A 151 -28.58 -30.99 3.28
N GLY A 152 -28.51 -31.89 4.28
CA GLY A 152 -28.01 -31.59 5.61
C GLY A 152 -29.01 -30.86 6.51
N GLY A 153 -28.72 -30.86 7.80
CA GLY A 153 -29.46 -30.19 8.85
C GLY A 153 -30.65 -31.00 9.34
N SER A 154 -30.88 -30.95 10.64
CA SER A 154 -31.99 -31.61 11.33
C SER A 154 -32.98 -30.58 11.88
N HIS A 155 -34.27 -30.90 11.90
CA HIS A 155 -35.30 -29.98 12.38
C HIS A 155 -35.44 -29.99 13.90
N PHE A 156 -35.82 -28.85 14.47
CA PHE A 156 -36.17 -28.67 15.88
C PHE A 156 -37.47 -27.85 16.02
N PRO A 157 -38.09 -27.74 17.22
CA PRO A 157 -39.33 -26.98 17.38
C PRO A 157 -39.19 -25.50 17.00
N LEU A 158 -39.91 -25.09 15.96
CA LEU A 158 -40.09 -23.69 15.54
C LEU A 158 -41.59 -23.38 15.43
N PHE A 159 -42.12 -22.64 16.41
CA PHE A 159 -43.46 -22.09 16.34
C PHE A 159 -43.48 -20.82 15.49
N ILE A 160 -44.49 -20.64 14.64
CA ILE A 160 -44.63 -19.46 13.77
C ILE A 160 -46.07 -18.97 13.92
N LEU A 161 -46.22 -17.76 14.46
CA LEU A 161 -47.51 -17.11 14.64
C LEU A 161 -48.24 -16.99 13.29
N GLY A 162 -49.52 -17.35 13.27
CA GLY A 162 -50.34 -17.35 12.06
C GLY A 162 -50.18 -18.59 11.16
N LYS A 163 -49.13 -19.40 11.34
CA LYS A 163 -48.93 -20.67 10.63
C LYS A 163 -49.23 -21.89 11.51
N HIS A 164 -48.78 -21.89 12.77
CA HIS A 164 -48.90 -23.01 13.70
C HIS A 164 -49.93 -22.71 14.80
N THR A 165 -50.62 -23.75 15.27
CA THR A 165 -51.61 -23.73 16.37
C THR A 165 -51.01 -24.27 17.67
N LYS A 166 -51.70 -24.10 18.81
CA LYS A 166 -51.33 -24.74 20.09
C LYS A 166 -51.18 -26.26 19.97
N LYS A 167 -52.05 -26.90 19.17
CA LYS A 167 -51.98 -28.34 18.92
C LYS A 167 -50.69 -28.70 18.19
N ASP A 168 -50.33 -27.95 17.15
CA ASP A 168 -49.07 -28.13 16.42
C ASP A 168 -47.87 -27.98 17.34
N TRP A 169 -47.89 -26.97 18.22
CA TRP A 169 -46.87 -26.76 19.22
C TRP A 169 -46.70 -27.97 20.16
N ASP A 170 -47.80 -28.49 20.70
CA ASP A 170 -47.76 -29.67 21.58
C ASP A 170 -47.26 -30.92 20.83
N GLU A 171 -47.56 -31.03 19.53
CA GLU A 171 -47.03 -32.08 18.67
C GLU A 171 -45.53 -31.91 18.39
N MET A 172 -45.04 -30.68 18.14
CA MET A 172 -43.61 -30.39 17.98
C MET A 172 -42.82 -30.78 19.23
N LEU A 173 -43.28 -30.39 20.42
CA LEU A 173 -42.60 -30.70 21.68
C LEU A 173 -42.61 -32.22 21.99
N LYS A 174 -43.63 -32.95 21.54
CA LYS A 174 -43.66 -34.43 21.64
C LYS A 174 -42.74 -35.11 20.63
N LYS A 175 -42.66 -34.57 19.41
CA LYS A 175 -41.87 -35.12 18.30
C LYS A 175 -40.37 -34.95 18.54
N TYR A 176 -39.92 -33.75 18.85
CA TYR A 176 -38.50 -33.43 18.98
C TYR A 176 -38.06 -33.55 20.44
N LYS A 177 -37.47 -34.70 20.79
CA LYS A 177 -36.97 -34.97 22.14
C LYS A 177 -35.58 -34.35 22.35
N ASN A 178 -35.41 -33.61 23.45
CA ASN A 178 -34.16 -32.92 23.81
C ASN A 178 -33.56 -32.10 22.64
N PRO A 179 -34.35 -31.21 22.01
CA PRO A 179 -33.87 -30.45 20.88
C PRO A 179 -32.76 -29.48 21.30
N TYR A 180 -31.89 -29.12 20.35
CA TYR A 180 -30.81 -28.17 20.59
C TYR A 180 -31.30 -26.83 21.11
N ALA A 181 -32.43 -26.37 20.58
CA ALA A 181 -33.12 -25.15 20.94
C ALA A 181 -34.63 -25.30 20.69
N VAL A 182 -35.38 -24.30 21.11
CA VAL A 182 -36.76 -24.06 20.74
C VAL A 182 -36.87 -22.62 20.28
N GLU A 183 -37.54 -22.40 19.15
CA GLU A 183 -37.80 -21.06 18.63
C GLU A 183 -39.29 -20.75 18.52
N LEU A 184 -39.64 -19.49 18.81
CA LEU A 184 -40.97 -18.95 18.58
C LEU A 184 -40.83 -17.66 17.77
N LYS A 185 -41.50 -17.61 16.63
CA LYS A 185 -41.48 -16.48 15.70
C LYS A 185 -42.83 -15.78 15.68
N GLY A 186 -42.82 -14.49 16.01
CA GLY A 186 -43.92 -13.55 15.82
C GLY A 186 -43.77 -12.74 14.52
N GLU A 187 -44.53 -11.66 14.41
CA GLU A 187 -44.43 -10.69 13.32
C GLU A 187 -43.25 -9.74 13.49
N ARG A 188 -42.89 -9.42 14.75
CA ARG A 188 -41.79 -8.52 15.14
C ARG A 188 -40.87 -9.10 16.21
N SER A 189 -41.24 -10.22 16.81
CA SER A 189 -40.48 -10.91 17.85
C SER A 189 -39.90 -12.25 17.37
N LEU A 190 -38.72 -12.61 17.88
CA LEU A 190 -38.13 -13.94 17.74
C LEU A 190 -37.60 -14.39 19.10
N ILE A 191 -38.05 -15.52 19.62
CA ILE A 191 -37.54 -16.08 20.88
C ILE A 191 -36.68 -17.29 20.56
N THR A 192 -35.48 -17.34 21.10
CA THR A 192 -34.59 -18.52 21.02
C THR A 192 -34.22 -18.96 22.44
N THR A 193 -34.71 -20.14 22.84
CA THR A 193 -34.62 -20.65 24.22
C THR A 193 -34.32 -22.15 24.26
N THR A 194 -34.07 -22.68 25.45
CA THR A 194 -33.92 -24.10 25.72
C THR A 194 -35.27 -24.78 25.88
N TYR A 195 -35.30 -26.07 25.56
CA TYR A 195 -36.45 -26.92 25.85
C TYR A 195 -36.80 -26.93 27.34
N ASP A 196 -35.79 -26.91 28.23
CA ASP A 196 -35.99 -26.92 29.68
C ASP A 196 -36.72 -25.65 30.17
N SER A 197 -36.36 -24.47 29.67
CA SER A 197 -37.04 -23.22 29.98
C SER A 197 -38.49 -23.22 29.47
N VAL A 198 -38.75 -23.77 28.28
CA VAL A 198 -40.12 -23.97 27.77
C VAL A 198 -40.92 -24.91 28.67
N GLN A 199 -40.37 -26.06 29.04
CA GLN A 199 -41.03 -27.01 29.94
C GLN A 199 -41.30 -26.42 31.32
N LYS A 200 -40.46 -25.51 31.79
CA LYS A 200 -40.59 -24.90 33.12
C LYS A 200 -41.60 -23.76 33.15
N TYR A 201 -41.59 -22.89 32.13
CA TYR A 201 -42.28 -21.60 32.17
C TYR A 201 -43.47 -21.48 31.20
N MET A 202 -43.63 -22.40 30.24
CA MET A 202 -44.74 -22.35 29.27
C MET A 202 -45.81 -23.45 29.47
N LYS A 203 -45.87 -24.09 30.64
CA LYS A 203 -46.83 -25.20 30.87
C LYS A 203 -48.28 -24.77 30.63
N ASP A 204 -48.63 -23.58 31.10
CA ASP A 204 -49.96 -23.01 31.02
C ASP A 204 -50.05 -21.87 29.99
N THR A 205 -49.00 -21.69 29.17
CA THR A 205 -48.91 -20.61 28.18
C THR A 205 -49.27 -21.11 26.78
N ASP A 206 -50.19 -20.42 26.09
CA ASP A 206 -50.38 -20.57 24.65
C ASP A 206 -49.33 -19.76 23.89
N PRO A 207 -48.48 -20.37 23.04
CA PRO A 207 -47.48 -19.64 22.27
C PRO A 207 -48.10 -18.59 21.33
N THR A 208 -49.35 -18.76 20.91
CA THR A 208 -50.08 -17.79 20.09
C THR A 208 -50.27 -16.48 20.84
N ASP A 209 -50.75 -16.55 22.08
CA ASP A 209 -51.04 -15.38 22.90
C ASP A 209 -49.76 -14.74 23.41
N LEU A 210 -48.75 -15.55 23.74
CA LEU A 210 -47.42 -15.06 24.11
C LEU A 210 -46.77 -14.26 22.98
N MET A 211 -46.74 -14.79 21.76
CA MET A 211 -46.10 -14.09 20.63
C MET A 211 -46.88 -12.82 20.24
N LYS A 212 -48.22 -12.82 20.34
CA LYS A 212 -49.02 -11.60 20.16
C LYS A 212 -48.70 -10.54 21.22
N LEU A 213 -48.48 -10.94 22.48
CA LEU A 213 -48.12 -10.00 23.54
C LEU A 213 -46.73 -9.40 23.31
N HIS A 214 -45.73 -10.20 22.94
CA HIS A 214 -44.40 -9.70 22.55
C HIS A 214 -44.47 -8.71 21.38
N ASP A 215 -45.19 -9.06 20.31
CA ASP A 215 -45.36 -8.16 19.16
C ASP A 215 -46.12 -6.88 19.55
N LYS A 216 -47.10 -6.95 20.46
CA LYS A 216 -47.80 -5.78 21.02
C LYS A 216 -46.84 -4.88 21.79
N ILE A 217 -46.00 -5.44 22.67
CA ILE A 217 -45.01 -4.68 23.45
C ILE A 217 -44.03 -3.95 22.51
N ILE A 218 -43.47 -4.66 21.52
CA ILE A 218 -42.56 -4.06 20.54
C ILE A 218 -43.26 -2.93 19.76
N ARG A 219 -44.54 -3.08 19.42
CA ARG A 219 -45.32 -2.00 18.78
C ARG A 219 -45.57 -0.80 19.69
N LEU A 220 -45.79 -1.02 20.99
CA LEU A 220 -45.92 0.06 21.97
C LEU A 220 -44.62 0.86 22.08
N GLU A 221 -43.47 0.19 22.15
CA GLU A 221 -42.17 0.88 22.18
C GLU A 221 -41.82 1.57 20.86
N ASN A 222 -42.11 0.93 19.72
CA ASN A 222 -42.03 1.56 18.41
C ASN A 222 -42.90 2.83 18.36
N ALA A 223 -44.10 2.80 18.92
CA ALA A 223 -44.97 3.96 18.97
C ALA A 223 -44.35 5.10 19.77
N VAL A 224 -43.76 4.84 20.95
CA VAL A 224 -42.99 5.84 21.74
C VAL A 224 -41.83 6.42 20.92
N ALA A 225 -41.15 5.57 20.14
CA ALA A 225 -40.10 5.98 19.21
C ALA A 225 -40.64 6.66 17.94
N GLY A 226 -41.95 6.84 17.77
CA GLY A 226 -42.55 7.45 16.57
C GLY A 226 -42.32 6.62 15.30
N LEU A 227 -42.42 5.29 15.42
CA LEU A 227 -42.25 4.31 14.36
C LEU A 227 -43.57 3.59 14.08
N TYR A 228 -43.95 3.49 12.80
CA TYR A 228 -45.20 2.90 12.32
C TYR A 228 -44.96 2.01 11.08
N GLU A 229 -45.77 0.96 10.92
CA GLU A 229 -45.52 -0.08 9.90
C GLU A 229 -45.84 0.39 8.46
N ASP A 230 -46.94 1.13 8.28
CA ASP A 230 -47.46 1.53 6.97
C ASP A 230 -47.04 2.96 6.55
N VAL A 231 -45.82 3.38 6.90
CA VAL A 231 -45.28 4.70 6.54
C VAL A 231 -43.87 4.60 5.95
N ALA A 232 -43.44 5.65 5.26
CA ALA A 232 -42.12 5.76 4.67
C ALA A 232 -41.19 6.70 5.47
N GLY A 233 -39.89 6.57 5.23
CA GLY A 233 -38.88 7.50 5.73
C GLY A 233 -38.55 7.35 7.21
N VAL A 234 -38.42 8.47 7.93
CA VAL A 234 -37.90 8.50 9.32
C VAL A 234 -38.83 7.86 10.35
N ALA A 235 -40.09 7.68 10.00
CA ALA A 235 -41.12 7.11 10.86
C ALA A 235 -41.43 5.64 10.53
N LYS A 236 -40.79 5.04 9.53
CA LYS A 236 -41.05 3.63 9.17
C LYS A 236 -40.56 2.70 10.28
N SER A 237 -41.39 1.77 10.76
CA SER A 237 -40.96 0.72 11.67
C SER A 237 -40.00 -0.25 10.98
N PRO A 238 -38.94 -0.70 11.68
CA PRO A 238 -38.07 -1.75 11.16
C PRO A 238 -38.84 -3.04 10.92
N THR A 239 -38.47 -3.76 9.86
CA THR A 239 -39.00 -5.09 9.54
C THR A 239 -38.19 -6.23 10.17
N HIS A 240 -37.07 -5.89 10.80
CA HIS A 240 -36.20 -6.78 11.56
C HIS A 240 -36.84 -7.16 12.90
N TYR A 241 -36.47 -8.34 13.44
CA TYR A 241 -37.01 -8.80 14.70
C TYR A 241 -36.28 -8.20 15.90
N VAL A 242 -37.02 -7.98 16.99
CA VAL A 242 -36.44 -7.99 18.34
C VAL A 242 -36.29 -9.46 18.73
N GLN A 243 -35.04 -9.90 18.90
CA GLN A 243 -34.76 -11.28 19.28
C GLN A 243 -34.47 -11.39 20.77
N PHE A 244 -35.21 -12.26 21.47
CA PHE A 244 -35.07 -12.58 22.88
C PHE A 244 -34.32 -13.91 23.02
N VAL A 245 -33.14 -13.89 23.63
CA VAL A 245 -32.25 -15.05 23.66
C VAL A 245 -31.97 -15.50 25.09
N GLU A 246 -32.15 -16.79 25.35
CA GLU A 246 -31.67 -17.38 26.59
C GLU A 246 -30.14 -17.55 26.58
N LYS A 247 -29.44 -16.88 27.49
CA LYS A 247 -28.01 -17.07 27.72
C LYS A 247 -27.77 -18.31 28.58
N ARG A 248 -27.72 -19.48 27.93
CA ARG A 248 -27.61 -20.81 28.58
C ARG A 248 -26.42 -20.94 29.54
N LYS A 249 -25.32 -20.25 29.25
CA LYS A 249 -24.09 -20.25 30.06
C LYS A 249 -23.74 -18.83 30.49
N PRO A 250 -24.46 -18.27 31.49
CA PRO A 250 -24.20 -16.91 31.94
C PRO A 250 -22.93 -16.86 32.80
N ALA A 251 -22.09 -15.84 32.60
CA ALA A 251 -21.06 -15.48 33.57
C ALA A 251 -21.69 -14.94 34.86
N GLU A 252 -20.96 -15.04 35.98
CA GLU A 252 -21.37 -14.52 37.29
C GLU A 252 -21.75 -13.03 37.21
N GLY A 253 -22.87 -12.66 37.83
CA GLY A 253 -23.40 -11.29 37.81
C GLY A 253 -24.27 -10.91 36.60
N ASN A 254 -24.38 -11.76 35.57
CA ASN A 254 -25.36 -11.51 34.48
C ASN A 254 -26.79 -11.74 34.96
N PHE A 255 -27.73 -10.93 34.46
CA PHE A 255 -29.17 -11.12 34.69
C PHE A 255 -29.98 -10.97 33.39
N MET A 256 -30.07 -9.75 32.88
CA MET A 256 -30.67 -9.38 31.60
C MET A 256 -29.78 -8.33 30.94
N PHE A 257 -29.78 -8.26 29.61
CA PHE A 257 -29.03 -7.23 28.87
C PHE A 257 -29.53 -7.07 27.44
N ALA A 258 -29.26 -5.90 26.85
CA ALA A 258 -29.41 -5.63 25.44
C ALA A 258 -28.05 -5.33 24.80
N THR A 259 -27.86 -5.83 23.58
CA THR A 259 -26.67 -5.55 22.78
C THR A 259 -27.02 -5.67 21.29
N HIS A 260 -26.04 -5.54 20.39
CA HIS A 260 -26.31 -5.74 18.97
C HIS A 260 -27.01 -7.09 18.72
N TYR A 261 -28.04 -7.03 17.89
CA TYR A 261 -28.86 -8.12 17.35
C TYR A 261 -29.91 -8.73 18.29
N HIS A 262 -29.84 -8.56 19.62
CA HIS A 262 -30.75 -9.26 20.54
C HIS A 262 -30.76 -8.68 21.96
N THR A 263 -31.79 -9.08 22.72
CA THR A 263 -31.83 -9.03 24.19
C THR A 263 -31.52 -10.42 24.76
N GLY A 264 -30.81 -10.48 25.88
CA GLY A 264 -30.31 -11.70 26.50
C GLY A 264 -30.79 -11.87 27.93
N TYR A 265 -31.16 -13.09 28.30
CA TYR A 265 -31.73 -13.42 29.61
C TYR A 265 -31.11 -14.70 30.17
N ILE A 266 -30.71 -14.71 31.43
CA ILE A 266 -30.24 -15.94 32.08
C ILE A 266 -31.41 -16.94 32.25
N PRO A 267 -31.16 -18.26 32.41
CA PRO A 267 -32.23 -19.26 32.48
C PRO A 267 -33.28 -19.00 33.56
N THR A 268 -32.88 -18.44 34.71
CA THR A 268 -33.81 -18.10 35.80
C THR A 268 -34.67 -16.87 35.52
N ALA A 269 -34.24 -16.02 34.58
CA ALA A 269 -34.96 -14.81 34.13
C ALA A 269 -35.92 -15.09 32.96
N MET A 270 -35.79 -16.24 32.28
CA MET A 270 -36.63 -16.61 31.14
C MET A 270 -38.12 -16.73 31.49
N ASN A 271 -38.48 -16.84 32.77
CA ASN A 271 -39.88 -16.78 33.20
C ASN A 271 -40.55 -15.48 32.71
N ARG A 272 -39.85 -14.34 32.75
CA ARG A 272 -40.40 -13.04 32.31
C ARG A 272 -40.60 -12.94 30.80
N VAL A 273 -39.95 -13.81 30.01
CA VAL A 273 -40.06 -13.84 28.55
C VAL A 273 -41.07 -14.88 28.08
N LEU A 274 -41.21 -16.00 28.79
CA LEU A 274 -41.97 -17.17 28.35
C LEU A 274 -43.32 -17.35 29.05
N ASP A 275 -43.48 -16.82 30.27
CA ASP A 275 -44.74 -16.87 31.00
C ASP A 275 -45.60 -15.65 30.61
N LEU A 276 -46.79 -15.91 30.08
CA LEU A 276 -47.68 -14.87 29.57
C LEU A 276 -48.13 -13.90 30.67
N GLU A 277 -48.48 -14.40 31.85
CA GLU A 277 -48.98 -13.57 32.94
C GLU A 277 -47.86 -12.74 33.55
N VAL A 278 -46.67 -13.32 33.71
CA VAL A 278 -45.50 -12.58 34.19
C VAL A 278 -45.09 -11.50 33.19
N LEU A 279 -45.02 -11.81 31.90
CA LEU A 279 -44.69 -10.81 30.88
C LEU A 279 -45.72 -9.67 30.83
N GLU A 280 -47.00 -9.95 31.07
CA GLU A 280 -48.06 -8.94 31.04
C GLU A 280 -48.07 -8.05 32.30
N LYS A 281 -47.86 -8.64 33.49
CA LYS A 281 -48.07 -7.94 34.78
C LYS A 281 -46.79 -7.55 35.51
N ASP A 282 -45.69 -8.26 35.30
CA ASP A 282 -44.37 -8.09 35.97
C ASP A 282 -43.21 -8.15 34.94
N GLY A 283 -43.46 -7.64 33.73
CA GLY A 283 -42.58 -7.75 32.57
C GLY A 283 -41.47 -6.69 32.49
N TRP A 284 -41.21 -5.92 33.56
CA TRP A 284 -40.31 -4.76 33.52
C TRP A 284 -38.95 -5.07 32.89
N GLY A 285 -38.34 -6.20 33.25
CA GLY A 285 -37.04 -6.62 32.72
C GLY A 285 -37.03 -6.70 31.18
N PRO A 286 -37.84 -7.56 30.55
CA PRO A 286 -37.97 -7.60 29.10
C PRO A 286 -38.32 -6.25 28.45
N TRP A 287 -39.26 -5.47 29.01
CA TRP A 287 -39.61 -4.14 28.45
C TRP A 287 -38.40 -3.17 28.50
N HIS A 288 -37.63 -3.20 29.58
CA HIS A 288 -36.41 -2.40 29.73
C HIS A 288 -35.34 -2.80 28.70
N GLU A 289 -35.08 -4.09 28.51
CA GLU A 289 -34.08 -4.52 27.53
C GLU A 289 -34.48 -4.19 26.08
N VAL A 290 -35.77 -4.27 25.74
CA VAL A 290 -36.24 -3.84 24.42
C VAL A 290 -36.15 -2.31 24.29
N GLY A 291 -36.39 -1.57 25.36
CA GLY A 291 -36.22 -0.12 25.40
C GLY A 291 -34.80 0.34 25.07
N HIS A 292 -33.77 -0.43 25.49
CA HIS A 292 -32.38 -0.16 25.10
C HIS A 292 -32.14 -0.23 23.59
N LEU A 293 -32.91 -1.05 22.85
CA LEU A 293 -32.84 -1.10 21.39
C LEU A 293 -33.45 0.13 20.71
N HIS A 294 -34.34 0.85 21.41
CA HIS A 294 -35.01 2.06 20.93
C HIS A 294 -34.32 3.36 21.36
N GLN A 295 -33.46 3.32 22.38
CA GLN A 295 -32.78 4.51 22.89
C GLN A 295 -31.96 5.23 21.81
N GLN A 296 -32.31 6.49 21.57
CA GLN A 296 -31.66 7.33 20.60
C GLN A 296 -30.36 7.96 21.14
N GLU A 297 -29.24 7.72 20.46
CA GLU A 297 -27.93 8.30 20.78
C GLU A 297 -27.88 9.83 20.85
N PRO A 298 -28.56 10.59 19.95
CA PRO A 298 -28.44 12.05 19.92
C PRO A 298 -28.84 12.78 21.20
N TRP A 299 -29.65 12.16 22.07
CA TRP A 299 -30.07 12.74 23.35
C TRP A 299 -29.85 11.77 24.52
N LYS A 300 -29.01 10.76 24.32
CA LYS A 300 -28.51 9.89 25.38
C LYS A 300 -27.09 10.29 25.74
N TRP A 301 -26.94 11.10 26.77
CA TRP A 301 -25.64 11.37 27.39
C TRP A 301 -25.30 10.28 28.43
N SER A 302 -24.04 10.21 28.84
CA SER A 302 -23.51 9.09 29.63
C SER A 302 -24.33 8.74 30.89
N LYS A 303 -24.83 9.75 31.61
CA LYS A 303 -25.56 9.59 32.87
C LYS A 303 -26.99 9.07 32.73
N VAL A 304 -27.59 9.13 31.54
CA VAL A 304 -29.00 8.78 31.33
C VAL A 304 -29.23 7.49 30.55
N ARG A 305 -28.16 6.70 30.34
CA ARG A 305 -28.25 5.38 29.70
C ARG A 305 -29.26 4.45 30.38
N GLU A 306 -29.24 4.37 31.70
CA GLU A 306 -30.18 3.53 32.47
C GLU A 306 -31.45 4.29 32.90
N VAL A 307 -31.69 5.46 32.29
CA VAL A 307 -32.79 6.36 32.66
C VAL A 307 -33.77 6.48 31.51
N THR A 308 -33.33 6.92 30.33
CA THR A 308 -34.25 7.15 29.19
C THR A 308 -34.86 5.86 28.64
N VAL A 309 -34.22 4.72 28.89
CA VAL A 309 -34.77 3.38 28.61
C VAL A 309 -36.11 3.15 29.32
N ASN A 310 -36.28 3.68 30.53
CA ASN A 310 -37.48 3.45 31.32
C ASN A 310 -38.69 4.27 30.83
N ILE A 311 -38.50 5.21 29.90
CA ILE A 311 -39.63 5.88 29.22
C ILE A 311 -40.47 4.84 28.46
N TYR A 312 -39.80 3.89 27.81
CA TYR A 312 -40.43 2.78 27.08
C TYR A 312 -41.10 1.80 28.06
N SER A 313 -40.38 1.37 29.10
CA SER A 313 -40.91 0.47 30.13
C SER A 313 -42.17 1.03 30.79
N LEU A 314 -42.17 2.31 31.19
CA LEU A 314 -43.33 2.99 31.77
C LEU A 314 -44.49 3.11 30.77
N ALA A 315 -44.20 3.39 29.49
CA ALA A 315 -45.24 3.44 28.47
C ALA A 315 -45.90 2.07 28.24
N VAL A 316 -45.11 0.99 28.22
CA VAL A 316 -45.62 -0.39 28.14
C VAL A 316 -46.43 -0.73 29.40
N GLN A 317 -45.89 -0.47 30.60
CA GLN A 317 -46.55 -0.70 31.88
C GLN A 317 -47.92 0.01 31.94
N LYS A 318 -47.96 1.29 31.52
CA LYS A 318 -49.20 2.08 31.42
C LYS A 318 -50.19 1.49 30.43
N ALA A 319 -49.73 1.13 29.23
CA ALA A 319 -50.58 0.64 28.15
C ALA A 319 -51.15 -0.77 28.41
N LEU A 320 -50.48 -1.56 29.24
CA LEU A 320 -51.00 -2.85 29.73
C LEU A 320 -51.91 -2.70 30.98
N GLY A 321 -52.05 -1.49 31.53
CA GLY A 321 -52.94 -1.20 32.65
C GLY A 321 -52.36 -1.55 34.02
N ASN A 322 -51.04 -1.69 34.11
CA ASN A 322 -50.34 -1.96 35.37
C ASN A 322 -50.09 -0.66 36.16
N GLN A 323 -49.91 -0.77 37.48
CA GLN A 323 -49.52 0.36 38.33
C GLN A 323 -48.11 0.83 37.96
N LEU A 324 -47.94 2.15 37.79
CA LEU A 324 -46.65 2.73 37.43
C LEU A 324 -45.67 2.75 38.61
N GLU A 325 -44.44 2.31 38.36
CA GLU A 325 -43.34 2.28 39.34
C GLU A 325 -42.64 3.65 39.48
N MET A 326 -43.41 4.72 39.71
CA MET A 326 -42.88 6.10 39.78
C MET A 326 -42.87 6.73 41.17
N ASP A 327 -43.59 6.15 42.16
CA ASP A 327 -43.76 6.79 43.48
C ASP A 327 -42.43 7.07 44.21
N GLU A 328 -41.50 6.12 44.21
CA GLU A 328 -40.17 6.32 44.81
C GLU A 328 -39.32 7.34 44.03
N HIS A 329 -39.45 7.35 42.70
CA HIS A 329 -38.78 8.32 41.84
C HIS A 329 -39.29 9.75 42.11
N TYR A 330 -40.60 9.95 42.18
CA TYR A 330 -41.20 11.25 42.50
C TYR A 330 -40.73 11.77 43.85
N LYS A 331 -40.71 10.92 44.89
CA LYS A 331 -40.25 11.30 46.23
C LYS A 331 -38.81 11.82 46.20
N LYS A 332 -37.87 11.03 45.66
CA LYS A 332 -36.44 11.42 45.58
C LYS A 332 -36.23 12.67 44.72
N SER A 333 -36.99 12.77 43.63
CA SER A 333 -36.95 13.93 42.74
C SER A 333 -37.43 15.21 43.42
N PHE A 334 -38.51 15.16 44.19
CA PHE A 334 -39.03 16.35 44.88
C PHE A 334 -38.16 16.77 46.06
N GLU A 335 -37.56 15.82 46.79
CA GLU A 335 -36.50 16.12 47.77
C GLU A 335 -35.31 16.85 47.13
N TYR A 336 -34.95 16.50 45.88
CA TYR A 336 -33.92 17.20 45.12
C TYR A 336 -34.35 18.58 44.65
N LEU A 337 -35.59 18.74 44.18
CA LEU A 337 -36.14 20.04 43.75
C LEU A 337 -36.37 21.01 44.92
N GLU A 338 -36.28 20.59 46.18
CA GLU A 338 -36.30 21.48 47.35
C GLU A 338 -34.95 22.17 47.61
N LYS A 339 -33.84 21.68 47.04
CA LYS A 339 -32.52 22.31 47.16
C LYS A 339 -32.47 23.69 46.48
N PRO A 340 -31.58 24.62 46.87
CA PRO A 340 -31.33 25.84 46.10
C PRO A 340 -30.98 25.53 44.63
N ILE A 341 -31.44 26.36 43.69
CA ILE A 341 -31.25 26.12 42.24
C ILE A 341 -29.77 25.96 41.88
N GLU A 342 -28.89 26.74 42.52
CA GLU A 342 -27.44 26.73 42.29
C GLU A 342 -26.77 25.42 42.74
N GLU A 343 -27.41 24.64 43.60
CA GLU A 343 -26.94 23.32 44.08
C GLU A 343 -27.52 22.15 43.27
N ARG A 344 -28.41 22.42 42.31
CA ARG A 344 -29.04 21.39 41.48
C ARG A 344 -28.18 21.11 40.26
N VAL A 345 -27.58 19.92 40.21
CA VAL A 345 -26.87 19.39 39.05
C VAL A 345 -27.60 18.16 38.52
N ILE A 346 -28.09 18.19 37.28
CA ILE A 346 -28.92 17.10 36.73
C ILE A 346 -28.24 15.73 36.77
N ASP A 347 -26.91 15.71 36.61
CA ASP A 347 -26.10 14.48 36.56
C ASP A 347 -25.84 13.84 37.94
N GLU A 348 -26.25 14.49 39.03
CA GLU A 348 -26.13 13.99 40.40
C GLU A 348 -27.39 13.28 40.92
N ILE A 349 -28.45 13.22 40.11
CA ILE A 349 -29.71 12.53 40.40
C ILE A 349 -30.04 11.53 39.28
N ASN A 350 -30.99 10.61 39.51
CA ASN A 350 -31.68 9.88 38.45
C ASN A 350 -32.85 10.72 37.92
N PRO A 351 -32.76 11.32 36.70
CA PRO A 351 -33.74 12.27 36.22
C PRO A 351 -34.95 11.64 35.51
N LEU A 352 -35.30 10.37 35.79
CA LEU A 352 -36.45 9.71 35.14
C LEU A 352 -37.75 10.51 35.27
N THR A 353 -37.99 11.12 36.43
CA THR A 353 -39.13 12.00 36.68
C THR A 353 -39.19 13.17 35.70
N MET A 354 -38.07 13.86 35.45
CA MET A 354 -38.00 14.98 34.49
C MET A 354 -38.45 14.53 33.10
N PHE A 355 -37.95 13.38 32.64
CA PHE A 355 -38.35 12.82 31.35
C PHE A 355 -39.84 12.47 31.34
N TRP A 356 -40.31 11.69 32.31
CA TRP A 356 -41.70 11.25 32.36
C TRP A 356 -42.71 12.41 32.49
N GLN A 357 -42.34 13.50 33.16
CA GLN A 357 -43.14 14.72 33.23
C GLN A 357 -43.45 15.32 31.86
N LEU A 358 -42.52 15.26 30.90
CA LEU A 358 -42.78 15.74 29.54
C LEU A 358 -43.89 14.92 28.86
N ASN A 359 -43.95 13.61 29.10
CA ASN A 359 -45.05 12.76 28.62
C ASN A 359 -46.38 13.08 29.32
N ILE A 360 -46.36 13.30 30.65
CA ILE A 360 -47.57 13.67 31.40
C ILE A 360 -48.14 15.01 30.91
N VAL A 361 -47.27 16.00 30.75
CA VAL A 361 -47.65 17.40 30.48
C VAL A 361 -48.10 17.59 29.04
N TYR A 362 -47.39 16.98 28.07
CA TYR A 362 -47.60 17.20 26.63
C TYR A 362 -48.32 16.04 25.92
N GLY A 363 -48.51 14.91 26.59
CA GLY A 363 -49.22 13.75 26.08
C GLY A 363 -48.36 12.74 25.33
N GLU A 364 -49.00 11.64 24.93
CA GLU A 364 -48.34 10.46 24.34
C GLU A 364 -47.64 10.72 23.00
N HIS A 365 -47.93 11.83 22.32
CA HIS A 365 -47.30 12.21 21.05
C HIS A 365 -46.02 13.05 21.22
N PHE A 366 -45.67 13.46 22.45
CA PHE A 366 -44.45 14.22 22.72
C PHE A 366 -43.19 13.46 22.30
N TYR A 367 -42.98 12.27 22.87
CA TYR A 367 -41.81 11.45 22.55
C TYR A 367 -41.77 10.97 21.10
N PRO A 368 -42.87 10.49 20.48
CA PRO A 368 -42.89 10.13 19.07
C PRO A 368 -42.39 11.27 18.17
N LYS A 369 -42.88 12.49 18.40
CA LYS A 369 -42.49 13.68 17.64
C LYS A 369 -41.04 14.10 17.93
N LEU A 370 -40.58 13.97 19.18
CA LEU A 370 -39.19 14.21 19.54
C LEU A 370 -38.24 13.27 18.80
N HIS A 371 -38.55 11.96 18.77
CA HIS A 371 -37.75 10.97 18.08
C HIS A 371 -37.61 11.26 16.58
N GLN A 372 -38.74 11.58 15.95
CA GLN A 372 -38.78 11.93 14.53
C GLN A 372 -38.00 13.23 14.26
N ALA A 373 -38.14 14.25 15.11
CA ALA A 373 -37.40 15.50 15.00
C ALA A 373 -35.88 15.27 15.07
N TYR A 374 -35.41 14.38 15.96
CA TYR A 374 -33.99 14.00 16.00
C TYR A 374 -33.54 13.24 14.75
N ARG A 375 -34.37 12.34 14.18
CA ARG A 375 -34.03 11.63 12.94
C ARG A 375 -33.89 12.54 11.72
N LEU A 376 -34.51 13.71 11.75
CA LEU A 376 -34.47 14.72 10.68
C LEU A 376 -33.23 15.62 10.71
N LEU A 377 -32.45 15.63 11.80
CA LEU A 377 -31.24 16.47 11.88
C LEU A 377 -30.20 16.01 10.86
N SER A 378 -29.55 16.91 10.14
CA SER A 378 -28.36 16.54 9.35
C SER A 378 -27.19 16.15 10.24
N GLU A 379 -26.14 15.55 9.66
CA GLU A 379 -24.89 15.33 10.40
C GLU A 379 -24.27 16.63 10.91
N GLU A 380 -24.43 17.75 10.19
CA GLU A 380 -23.89 19.05 10.63
C GLU A 380 -24.54 19.53 11.93
N GLU A 381 -25.82 19.19 12.10
CA GLU A 381 -26.67 19.48 13.26
C GLU A 381 -26.51 18.43 14.38
N MET A 382 -25.68 17.41 14.18
CA MET A 382 -25.38 16.40 15.19
C MET A 382 -24.20 16.83 16.07
N PHE A 383 -24.30 16.46 17.34
CA PHE A 383 -23.32 16.79 18.36
C PHE A 383 -22.89 15.54 19.11
N ALA A 384 -21.62 15.49 19.51
CA ALA A 384 -21.01 14.28 20.05
C ALA A 384 -20.84 14.32 21.58
N SER A 385 -20.61 15.49 22.17
CA SER A 385 -20.35 15.60 23.61
C SER A 385 -21.64 15.55 24.44
N ASP A 386 -21.52 15.07 25.68
CA ASP A 386 -22.64 15.02 26.63
C ASP A 386 -23.27 16.40 26.86
N GLU A 387 -22.45 17.46 26.91
CA GLU A 387 -22.96 18.82 27.10
C GLU A 387 -23.76 19.30 25.90
N GLU A 388 -23.27 19.11 24.68
CA GLU A 388 -24.03 19.49 23.48
C GLU A 388 -25.32 18.68 23.34
N LYS A 389 -25.33 17.39 23.73
CA LYS A 389 -26.55 16.56 23.75
C LYS A 389 -27.60 17.12 24.71
N LYS A 390 -27.19 17.56 25.91
CA LYS A 390 -28.07 18.20 26.89
C LYS A 390 -28.67 19.51 26.37
N GLN A 391 -27.82 20.38 25.82
CA GLN A 391 -28.25 21.66 25.25
C GLN A 391 -29.21 21.47 24.06
N MET A 392 -28.91 20.51 23.19
CA MET A 392 -29.81 20.12 22.10
C MET A 392 -31.13 19.54 22.62
N PHE A 393 -31.09 18.76 23.70
CA PHE A 393 -32.31 18.25 24.34
C PHE A 393 -33.21 19.39 24.82
N VAL A 394 -32.67 20.43 25.47
CA VAL A 394 -33.43 21.61 25.90
C VAL A 394 -34.06 22.35 24.70
N TYR A 395 -33.31 22.52 23.62
CA TYR A 395 -33.80 23.15 22.39
C TYR A 395 -34.90 22.32 21.69
N MET A 396 -34.65 21.03 21.46
CA MET A 396 -35.55 20.15 20.71
C MET A 396 -36.86 19.90 21.44
N THR A 397 -36.80 19.71 22.76
CA THR A 397 -38.02 19.55 23.57
C THR A 397 -38.86 20.82 23.57
N SER A 398 -38.25 22.01 23.66
CA SER A 398 -38.98 23.30 23.53
C SER A 398 -39.67 23.42 22.17
N LYS A 399 -38.93 23.10 21.09
CA LYS A 399 -39.46 23.12 19.72
C LYS A 399 -40.62 22.14 19.52
N VAL A 400 -40.51 20.92 20.07
CA VAL A 400 -41.53 19.87 19.94
C VAL A 400 -42.78 20.18 20.77
N ALA A 401 -42.59 20.66 22.00
CA ALA A 401 -43.66 21.15 22.86
C ALA A 401 -44.37 22.39 22.26
N GLY A 402 -43.66 23.17 21.45
CA GLY A 402 -44.15 24.47 20.98
C GLY A 402 -44.25 25.48 22.13
N GLN A 403 -43.44 25.32 23.17
CA GLN A 403 -43.37 26.15 24.37
C GLN A 403 -41.91 26.33 24.78
N ASN A 404 -41.59 27.47 25.39
CA ASN A 404 -40.25 27.73 25.92
C ASN A 404 -40.06 26.96 27.24
N LEU A 405 -39.30 25.86 27.20
CA LEU A 405 -39.05 24.99 28.36
C LEU A 405 -37.84 25.40 29.20
N ILE A 406 -37.21 26.54 28.94
CA ILE A 406 -36.03 26.99 29.72
C ILE A 406 -36.31 26.96 31.24
N PRO A 407 -37.42 27.51 31.77
CA PRO A 407 -37.66 27.49 33.22
C PRO A 407 -37.79 26.07 33.79
N PHE A 408 -38.34 25.13 33.02
CA PHE A 408 -38.45 23.73 33.45
C PHE A 408 -37.07 23.09 33.61
N PHE A 409 -36.16 23.32 32.66
CA PHE A 409 -34.83 22.74 32.73
C PHE A 409 -33.92 23.43 33.75
N GLU A 410 -34.08 24.74 33.99
CA GLU A 410 -33.40 25.45 35.08
C GLU A 410 -33.78 24.86 36.46
N GLU A 411 -35.07 24.54 36.69
CA GLU A 411 -35.52 23.89 37.93
C GLU A 411 -34.88 22.52 38.15
N TRP A 412 -34.61 21.77 37.07
CA TRP A 412 -33.97 20.46 37.11
C TRP A 412 -32.44 20.50 37.15
N GLY A 413 -31.82 21.69 37.19
CA GLY A 413 -30.36 21.80 37.17
C GLY A 413 -29.74 21.47 35.80
N LEU A 414 -30.50 21.64 34.72
CA LEU A 414 -30.06 21.52 33.33
C LEU A 414 -30.12 22.88 32.62
N THR A 415 -29.32 23.82 33.12
CA THR A 415 -29.36 25.22 32.66
C THR A 415 -28.88 25.36 31.21
N PRO A 416 -29.66 26.00 30.32
CA PRO A 416 -29.22 26.25 28.96
C PRO A 416 -28.13 27.33 28.91
N ASN A 417 -27.14 27.12 28.05
CA ASN A 417 -26.12 28.13 27.76
C ASN A 417 -26.69 29.28 26.90
N ASP A 418 -25.92 30.37 26.74
CA ASP A 418 -26.36 31.57 26.03
C ASP A 418 -26.76 31.29 24.58
N GLU A 419 -26.03 30.43 23.87
CA GLU A 419 -26.35 30.05 22.49
C GLU A 419 -27.70 29.33 22.40
N THR A 420 -27.96 28.39 23.32
CA THR A 420 -29.20 27.62 23.37
C THR A 420 -30.38 28.52 23.74
N ARG A 421 -30.17 29.42 24.70
CA ARG A 421 -31.16 30.44 25.09
C ARG A 421 -31.53 31.31 23.90
N GLU A 422 -30.54 31.85 23.19
CA GLU A 422 -30.77 32.69 22.01
C GLU A 422 -31.50 31.91 20.89
N LYS A 423 -31.13 30.64 20.66
CA LYS A 423 -31.82 29.77 19.68
C LYS A 423 -33.29 29.56 20.02
N ILE A 424 -33.62 29.32 21.29
CA ILE A 424 -35.01 29.13 21.74
C ILE A 424 -35.79 30.44 21.67
N GLU A 425 -35.19 31.57 22.07
CA GLU A 425 -35.81 32.89 22.00
C GLU A 425 -36.17 33.28 20.57
N LYS A 426 -35.30 32.97 19.59
CA LYS A 426 -35.56 33.18 18.15
C LYS A 426 -36.77 32.41 17.62
N LEU A 427 -37.19 31.32 18.29
CA LEU A 427 -38.41 30.58 17.91
C LEU A 427 -39.70 31.30 18.33
N ASN A 428 -39.62 32.35 19.16
CA ASN A 428 -40.78 33.11 19.66
C ASN A 428 -41.87 32.23 20.29
N LEU A 429 -41.47 31.21 21.04
CA LEU A 429 -42.39 30.26 21.68
C LEU A 429 -43.07 30.87 22.92
N PRO A 430 -44.34 30.53 23.20
CA PRO A 430 -45.02 30.94 24.43
C PRO A 430 -44.27 30.42 25.67
N LYS A 431 -44.26 31.22 26.74
CA LYS A 431 -43.69 30.83 28.04
C LYS A 431 -44.56 29.74 28.70
N LEU A 432 -43.98 29.01 29.64
CA LEU A 432 -44.73 28.09 30.50
C LEU A 432 -45.81 28.84 31.30
N GLU A 433 -47.01 28.27 31.36
CA GLU A 433 -48.13 28.81 32.14
C GLU A 433 -48.17 28.19 33.55
N LYS A 434 -47.59 26.99 33.70
CA LYS A 434 -47.65 26.19 34.92
C LYS A 434 -46.27 25.68 35.35
N GLU A 435 -46.16 25.33 36.62
CA GLU A 435 -44.97 24.71 37.22
C GLU A 435 -44.91 23.21 36.88
N ILE A 436 -44.65 22.91 35.60
CA ILE A 436 -44.72 21.54 35.07
C ILE A 436 -43.71 20.56 35.71
N TRP A 437 -42.68 21.07 36.39
CA TRP A 437 -41.73 20.27 37.20
C TRP A 437 -42.37 19.67 38.47
N LYS A 438 -43.64 20.00 38.79
CA LYS A 438 -44.43 19.39 39.87
C LYS A 438 -45.45 18.36 39.37
N ALA A 439 -45.47 18.05 38.08
CA ALA A 439 -46.40 17.10 37.51
C ALA A 439 -46.10 15.67 37.98
N THR A 440 -47.16 14.90 38.27
CA THR A 440 -47.10 13.45 38.54
C THR A 440 -48.29 12.76 37.88
N ASP A 441 -48.28 11.43 37.80
CA ASP A 441 -49.42 10.67 37.24
C ASP A 441 -50.73 10.86 38.03
N ASN A 442 -50.63 11.27 39.30
CA ASN A 442 -51.77 11.57 40.18
C ASN A 442 -52.08 13.08 40.28
N ASN A 443 -51.10 13.95 39.96
CA ASN A 443 -51.24 15.41 39.94
C ASN A 443 -51.03 15.93 38.51
N ASN A 444 -52.13 15.90 37.77
CA ASN A 444 -52.15 16.16 36.35
C ASN A 444 -52.02 17.65 36.02
N ILE A 445 -50.79 18.11 35.83
CA ILE A 445 -50.46 19.43 35.29
C ILE A 445 -50.32 19.29 33.77
N TYR A 446 -51.31 19.75 33.01
CA TYR A 446 -51.29 19.70 31.55
C TYR A 446 -50.99 21.05 30.92
N GLU A 447 -50.17 21.04 29.87
CA GLU A 447 -50.03 22.14 28.92
C GLU A 447 -50.78 21.79 27.62
N LYS A 448 -50.63 22.62 26.58
CA LYS A 448 -51.19 22.33 25.25
C LYS A 448 -50.61 21.00 24.72
N GLN A 449 -51.47 20.01 24.55
CA GLN A 449 -51.09 18.68 24.08
C GLN A 449 -50.42 18.74 22.71
N VAL A 450 -49.34 18.00 22.55
CA VAL A 450 -48.66 17.83 21.27
C VAL A 450 -49.56 16.99 20.36
N THR A 451 -49.85 17.50 19.17
CA THR A 451 -50.63 16.75 18.17
C THR A 451 -49.75 15.67 17.52
N PRO A 452 -50.37 14.58 17.01
CA PRO A 452 -49.66 13.58 16.21
C PRO A 452 -48.85 14.25 15.09
N TYR A 453 -47.70 13.67 14.78
CA TYR A 453 -46.90 14.10 13.64
C TYR A 453 -47.52 13.60 12.35
N GLU A 454 -47.97 14.51 11.49
CA GLU A 454 -48.38 14.15 10.13
C GLU A 454 -47.12 13.93 9.31
N ILE A 455 -46.90 12.69 8.86
CA ILE A 455 -45.69 12.30 8.14
C ILE A 455 -45.90 12.62 6.65
N PRO A 456 -45.14 13.56 6.06
CA PRO A 456 -45.22 13.81 4.62
C PRO A 456 -44.93 12.53 3.82
N TYR A 457 -45.80 12.22 2.87
CA TYR A 457 -45.67 11.05 2.02
C TYR A 457 -44.90 11.38 0.73
N GLY A 458 -44.03 10.47 0.32
CA GLY A 458 -43.33 10.48 -0.95
C GLY A 458 -42.65 9.13 -1.20
N GLU A 459 -42.37 8.84 -2.46
CA GLU A 459 -41.68 7.62 -2.88
C GLU A 459 -40.37 7.95 -3.61
N ALA A 460 -39.41 7.03 -3.54
CA ALA A 460 -38.21 7.11 -4.36
C ALA A 460 -38.56 6.96 -5.84
N PHE A 461 -37.80 7.65 -6.70
CA PHE A 461 -37.91 7.47 -8.14
C PHE A 461 -37.22 6.15 -8.56
N ASN A 462 -37.87 5.37 -9.43
CA ASN A 462 -37.40 4.02 -9.77
C ASN A 462 -36.15 3.97 -10.67
N VAL A 463 -35.68 5.11 -11.18
CA VAL A 463 -34.52 5.21 -12.06
C VAL A 463 -33.35 5.76 -11.25
N MET A 464 -32.31 4.94 -11.09
CA MET A 464 -31.08 5.32 -10.41
C MET A 464 -30.39 6.47 -11.15
N GLN A 465 -30.21 7.59 -10.46
CA GLN A 465 -29.58 8.80 -10.98
C GLN A 465 -28.11 8.87 -10.56
N ASP A 466 -27.28 9.53 -11.37
CA ASP A 466 -25.91 9.88 -11.00
C ASP A 466 -25.88 11.14 -10.14
N LEU A 467 -25.13 11.12 -9.04
CA LEU A 467 -25.05 12.22 -8.09
C LEU A 467 -23.62 12.46 -7.63
N VAL A 468 -23.18 13.71 -7.58
CA VAL A 468 -21.86 14.04 -7.01
C VAL A 468 -21.95 13.94 -5.49
N VAL A 469 -21.08 13.14 -4.87
CA VAL A 469 -20.99 13.01 -3.42
C VAL A 469 -20.83 14.39 -2.83
N GLY A 470 -21.71 14.71 -1.88
CA GLY A 470 -21.70 16.00 -1.21
C GLY A 470 -22.70 17.03 -1.71
N THR A 471 -23.44 16.73 -2.77
CA THR A 471 -24.57 17.60 -3.16
C THR A 471 -25.59 17.62 -2.01
N ASP A 472 -25.54 18.66 -1.18
CA ASP A 472 -26.31 18.82 0.06
C ASP A 472 -27.61 19.61 -0.17
N PHE A 473 -27.65 20.44 -1.21
CA PHE A 473 -28.81 21.21 -1.63
C PHE A 473 -28.92 21.38 -3.15
N ASP A 474 -29.97 20.81 -3.76
CA ASP A 474 -30.36 21.08 -5.15
C ASP A 474 -31.86 20.75 -5.33
N GLU A 475 -32.70 21.78 -5.51
CA GLU A 475 -34.16 21.62 -5.61
C GLU A 475 -34.59 20.86 -6.87
N ASP A 476 -33.95 21.12 -8.01
CA ASP A 476 -34.30 20.50 -9.29
C ASP A 476 -33.91 19.03 -9.32
N LEU A 477 -32.76 18.72 -8.73
CA LEU A 477 -32.26 17.36 -8.57
C LEU A 477 -33.10 16.58 -7.56
N ALA A 478 -33.37 17.15 -6.37
CA ALA A 478 -34.24 16.54 -5.37
C ALA A 478 -35.62 16.20 -5.96
N ARG A 479 -36.19 17.08 -6.78
CA ARG A 479 -37.48 16.85 -7.47
C ARG A 479 -37.44 15.67 -8.44
N LYS A 480 -36.29 15.35 -9.02
CA LYS A 480 -36.11 14.18 -9.92
C LYS A 480 -35.89 12.87 -9.15
N LEU A 481 -35.49 12.95 -7.88
CA LEU A 481 -35.18 11.80 -7.03
C LEU A 481 -36.41 11.20 -6.33
N VAL A 482 -37.49 11.98 -6.19
CA VAL A 482 -38.74 11.52 -5.55
C VAL A 482 -39.95 11.66 -6.47
N ARG A 483 -41.01 10.90 -6.18
CA ARG A 483 -42.30 10.93 -6.89
C ARG A 483 -43.46 10.68 -5.94
N ASN A 484 -44.70 10.75 -6.47
CA ASN A 484 -45.92 10.44 -5.73
C ASN A 484 -46.02 11.20 -4.39
N LEU A 485 -45.61 12.48 -4.39
CA LEU A 485 -45.69 13.32 -3.20
C LEU A 485 -47.15 13.50 -2.77
N GLY A 486 -47.38 13.48 -1.46
CA GLY A 486 -48.70 13.74 -0.88
C GLY A 486 -49.25 15.13 -1.23
N GLU A 487 -50.55 15.33 -0.97
CA GLU A 487 -51.21 16.61 -1.23
C GLU A 487 -50.52 17.73 -0.43
N ASN A 488 -50.14 18.82 -1.09
CA ASN A 488 -49.39 19.95 -0.52
C ASN A 488 -47.99 19.59 0.04
N VAL A 489 -47.39 18.48 -0.40
CA VAL A 489 -46.00 18.11 -0.09
C VAL A 489 -45.07 18.55 -1.21
N LYS A 490 -43.91 19.12 -0.85
CA LYS A 490 -42.85 19.53 -1.77
C LYS A 490 -41.49 18.99 -1.34
N VAL A 491 -40.53 18.91 -2.26
CA VAL A 491 -39.11 18.77 -1.89
C VAL A 491 -38.60 20.09 -1.32
N THR A 492 -37.70 20.03 -0.34
CA THR A 492 -37.04 21.24 0.19
C THR A 492 -35.76 21.59 -0.56
N GLY A 493 -35.25 20.65 -1.37
CA GLY A 493 -33.95 20.73 -2.04
C GLY A 493 -32.81 20.11 -1.22
N LYS A 494 -33.00 19.87 0.08
CA LYS A 494 -31.98 19.25 0.94
C LYS A 494 -31.81 17.76 0.62
N ILE A 495 -30.57 17.35 0.37
CA ILE A 495 -30.16 15.97 0.13
C ILE A 495 -29.10 15.63 1.17
N MET A 496 -29.28 14.54 1.90
CA MET A 496 -28.32 14.12 2.93
C MET A 496 -27.68 12.79 2.54
N TRP A 497 -26.39 12.69 2.84
CA TRP A 497 -25.55 11.56 2.48
C TRP A 497 -25.25 10.71 3.71
N PRO A 498 -25.88 9.53 3.87
CA PRO A 498 -25.55 8.61 4.95
C PRO A 498 -24.12 8.06 4.84
N LYS A 499 -23.51 8.08 3.66
CA LYS A 499 -22.11 7.73 3.42
C LYS A 499 -21.53 8.62 2.34
N LEU A 500 -20.26 8.98 2.48
CA LEU A 500 -19.51 9.77 1.50
C LEU A 500 -18.73 8.88 0.52
N GLU A 501 -19.24 7.68 0.23
CA GLU A 501 -18.60 6.68 -0.64
C GLU A 501 -19.01 6.85 -2.11
N ASN A 502 -18.19 6.36 -3.05
CA ASN A 502 -18.61 6.29 -4.45
C ASN A 502 -19.37 5.00 -4.75
N GLY A 503 -20.10 4.99 -5.87
CA GLY A 503 -20.89 3.85 -6.32
C GLY A 503 -22.33 3.85 -5.84
N LYS A 504 -23.00 2.69 -5.89
CA LYS A 504 -24.42 2.58 -5.57
C LYS A 504 -24.66 2.72 -4.08
N GLN A 505 -25.43 3.72 -3.68
CA GLN A 505 -25.84 3.92 -2.29
C GLN A 505 -27.18 4.66 -2.21
N GLY A 506 -27.79 4.71 -1.02
CA GLY A 506 -29.01 5.46 -0.78
C GLY A 506 -28.70 6.86 -0.21
N VAL A 507 -29.27 7.90 -0.79
CA VAL A 507 -29.30 9.26 -0.22
C VAL A 507 -30.66 9.56 0.36
N LEU A 508 -30.74 10.54 1.26
CA LEU A 508 -31.97 10.94 1.93
C LEU A 508 -32.45 12.28 1.35
N VAL A 509 -33.60 12.28 0.68
CA VAL A 509 -34.21 13.51 0.13
C VAL A 509 -35.25 14.05 1.11
N GLU A 510 -35.11 15.31 1.50
CA GLU A 510 -36.03 15.96 2.42
C GLU A 510 -37.28 16.48 1.67
N ILE A 511 -38.45 16.08 2.18
CA ILE A 511 -39.76 16.56 1.75
C ILE A 511 -40.47 17.24 2.92
N GLU A 512 -41.33 18.20 2.62
CA GLU A 512 -42.03 19.03 3.60
C GLU A 512 -43.48 19.26 3.19
N ASP A 513 -44.41 19.21 4.15
CA ASP A 513 -45.83 19.55 3.96
C ASP A 513 -46.13 21.04 4.24
N SER A 514 -47.38 21.46 3.99
CA SER A 514 -47.82 22.84 4.26
C SER A 514 -47.79 23.28 5.73
N LYS A 515 -47.68 22.33 6.68
CA LYS A 515 -47.61 22.59 8.13
C LYS A 515 -46.15 22.65 8.62
N GLY A 516 -45.18 22.40 7.74
CA GLY A 516 -43.76 22.35 8.06
C GLY A 516 -43.33 21.01 8.68
N ASN A 517 -44.15 19.96 8.62
CA ASN A 517 -43.68 18.61 8.93
C ASN A 517 -42.80 18.13 7.78
N LYS A 518 -41.77 17.36 8.11
CA LYS A 518 -40.72 16.91 7.20
C LYS A 518 -40.60 15.39 7.22
N ASN A 519 -40.11 14.83 6.12
CA ASN A 519 -39.73 13.43 6.06
C ASN A 519 -38.47 13.28 5.20
N LEU A 520 -37.77 12.16 5.37
CA LEU A 520 -36.60 11.80 4.57
C LEU A 520 -36.90 10.55 3.78
N ILE A 521 -36.93 10.68 2.46
CA ILE A 521 -37.13 9.56 1.56
C ILE A 521 -35.77 9.02 1.15
N THR A 522 -35.51 7.75 1.42
CA THR A 522 -34.30 7.07 0.96
C THR A 522 -34.41 6.76 -0.53
N VAL A 523 -33.51 7.32 -1.33
CA VAL A 523 -33.47 7.18 -2.79
C VAL A 523 -32.15 6.54 -3.23
N PRO A 524 -32.16 5.45 -4.01
CA PRO A 524 -30.94 4.86 -4.54
C PRO A 524 -30.34 5.73 -5.65
N VAL A 525 -29.05 6.05 -5.53
CA VAL A 525 -28.27 6.83 -6.49
C VAL A 525 -26.95 6.14 -6.81
N ASN A 526 -26.34 6.53 -7.92
CA ASN A 526 -24.96 6.20 -8.25
C ASN A 526 -24.07 7.39 -7.89
N ALA A 527 -23.40 7.30 -6.75
CA ALA A 527 -22.55 8.32 -6.19
C ALA A 527 -21.21 8.44 -6.94
N ARG A 528 -20.80 9.67 -7.23
CA ARG A 528 -19.64 10.02 -8.05
C ARG A 528 -18.80 11.08 -7.34
N TYR A 529 -17.48 11.03 -7.42
CA TYR A 529 -16.62 12.00 -6.74
C TYR A 529 -16.30 13.23 -7.61
N GLY A 530 -16.38 13.13 -8.94
CA GLY A 530 -15.92 14.18 -9.83
C GLY A 530 -14.43 14.48 -9.65
N ASP A 531 -14.11 15.75 -9.47
CA ASP A 531 -12.77 16.27 -9.17
C ASP A 531 -12.65 16.54 -7.66
N ALA A 532 -12.23 15.53 -6.89
CA ALA A 532 -12.26 15.59 -5.44
C ALA A 532 -11.02 14.99 -4.76
N MET A 533 -10.71 15.44 -3.55
CA MET A 533 -9.83 14.75 -2.61
C MET A 533 -10.66 14.01 -1.56
N VAL A 534 -10.22 12.81 -1.20
CA VAL A 534 -10.91 11.93 -0.25
C VAL A 534 -9.96 11.62 0.90
N VAL A 535 -10.40 11.98 2.10
CA VAL A 535 -9.69 11.78 3.37
C VAL A 535 -10.39 10.64 4.11
N LYS A 536 -9.64 9.57 4.40
CA LYS A 536 -10.14 8.42 5.14
C LYS A 536 -9.53 8.32 6.53
N GLY A 537 -10.35 7.96 7.50
CA GLY A 537 -9.98 7.75 8.88
C GLY A 537 -9.79 6.29 9.26
N PHE A 538 -10.09 5.97 10.51
CA PHE A 538 -10.07 4.61 11.06
C PHE A 538 -10.93 3.66 10.22
N GLY A 539 -10.45 2.44 9.99
CA GLY A 539 -11.21 1.42 9.24
C GLY A 539 -11.39 1.69 7.74
N ASN A 540 -10.67 2.67 7.17
CA ASN A 540 -10.85 3.17 5.79
C ASN A 540 -12.20 3.87 5.52
N GLU A 541 -12.89 4.29 6.58
CA GLU A 541 -14.11 5.09 6.45
C GLU A 541 -13.79 6.43 5.78
N VAL A 542 -14.64 6.87 4.84
CA VAL A 542 -14.51 8.19 4.22
C VAL A 542 -15.02 9.25 5.18
N ASN A 543 -14.12 9.99 5.80
CA ASN A 543 -14.46 11.04 6.76
C ASN A 543 -14.62 12.41 6.12
N SER A 544 -13.98 12.68 4.97
CA SER A 544 -14.19 13.94 4.26
C SER A 544 -13.94 13.81 2.76
N VAL A 545 -14.72 14.56 2.00
CA VAL A 545 -14.59 14.71 0.54
C VAL A 545 -14.50 16.20 0.23
N ILE A 546 -13.46 16.61 -0.49
CA ILE A 546 -13.18 17.99 -0.84
C ILE A 546 -13.32 18.10 -2.35
N THR A 547 -14.43 18.67 -2.80
CA THR A 547 -14.86 18.67 -4.21
C THR A 547 -14.62 20.04 -4.85
N LEU A 548 -14.15 20.05 -6.09
CA LEU A 548 -14.05 21.26 -6.90
C LEU A 548 -15.35 21.47 -7.67
N LEU A 549 -16.14 22.47 -7.28
CA LEU A 549 -17.33 22.88 -8.01
C LEU A 549 -16.94 23.87 -9.11
N HIS A 550 -16.59 23.34 -10.28
CA HIS A 550 -16.08 24.11 -11.42
C HIS A 550 -17.06 25.18 -11.91
N ASP A 551 -18.35 24.86 -11.98
CA ASP A 551 -19.41 25.76 -12.47
C ASP A 551 -19.65 26.92 -11.51
N GLU A 552 -19.61 26.66 -10.20
CA GLU A 552 -19.77 27.67 -9.15
C GLU A 552 -18.49 28.44 -8.82
N ARG A 553 -17.32 27.94 -9.26
CA ARG A 553 -15.99 28.40 -8.84
C ARG A 553 -15.82 28.45 -7.33
N LYS A 554 -16.18 27.35 -6.65
CA LYS A 554 -15.98 27.16 -5.20
C LYS A 554 -15.40 25.79 -4.89
N ILE A 555 -14.84 25.67 -3.68
CA ILE A 555 -14.49 24.39 -3.05
C ILE A 555 -15.65 24.02 -2.13
N ASP A 556 -16.14 22.80 -2.28
CA ASP A 556 -17.12 22.22 -1.36
C ASP A 556 -16.48 21.13 -0.51
N ILE A 557 -16.97 20.96 0.72
CA ILE A 557 -16.41 20.01 1.68
C ILE A 557 -17.50 19.33 2.48
N ASP A 558 -17.55 18.02 2.29
CA ASP A 558 -18.38 17.12 3.06
C ASP A 558 -17.55 16.41 4.10
N PHE A 559 -18.18 16.10 5.23
CA PHE A 559 -17.49 15.53 6.36
C PHE A 559 -18.41 14.64 7.20
N ARG A 560 -17.78 13.75 7.98
CA ARG A 560 -18.40 12.99 9.06
C ARG A 560 -18.04 13.61 10.40
N VAL A 561 -18.99 13.61 11.34
CA VAL A 561 -18.77 14.14 12.70
C VAL A 561 -17.89 13.26 13.59
N ASN A 562 -17.62 12.02 13.18
CA ASN A 562 -16.78 11.09 13.94
C ASN A 562 -15.31 11.53 13.96
N ALA A 563 -14.60 11.13 15.02
CA ALA A 563 -13.14 11.27 15.09
C ALA A 563 -12.47 10.61 13.87
N LEU A 564 -11.46 11.28 13.31
CA LEU A 564 -10.74 10.74 12.15
C LEU A 564 -10.05 9.42 12.50
N HIS A 565 -9.33 9.35 13.61
CA HIS A 565 -8.62 8.15 14.03
C HIS A 565 -8.32 8.14 15.53
N HIS A 566 -9.04 7.33 16.30
CA HIS A 566 -8.94 7.27 17.76
C HIS A 566 -7.59 6.80 18.32
N ARG A 567 -6.66 6.33 17.48
CA ARG A 567 -5.28 5.96 17.91
C ARG A 567 -4.26 7.08 17.77
N PHE A 568 -4.59 8.20 17.13
CA PHE A 568 -3.73 9.38 16.97
C PHE A 568 -4.17 10.46 17.95
N GLU A 569 -4.08 10.15 19.24
CA GLU A 569 -4.51 11.07 20.30
C GLU A 569 -3.54 12.24 20.46
N ASN A 570 -4.04 13.47 20.38
CA ASN A 570 -3.26 14.71 20.39
C ASN A 570 -2.18 14.77 19.28
N GLU A 571 -2.33 13.97 18.23
CA GLU A 571 -1.43 13.93 17.09
C GLU A 571 -2.14 14.43 15.84
N LYS A 572 -1.45 15.29 15.07
CA LYS A 572 -1.91 15.78 13.77
C LYS A 572 -2.14 14.60 12.82
N TYR A 573 -3.38 14.41 12.38
CA TYR A 573 -3.75 13.34 11.44
C TYR A 573 -3.86 13.86 10.02
N VAL A 574 -4.47 15.04 9.82
CA VAL A 574 -4.63 15.70 8.52
C VAL A 574 -4.30 17.18 8.66
N GLU A 575 -3.56 17.72 7.70
CA GLU A 575 -3.41 19.17 7.55
C GLU A 575 -3.58 19.57 6.09
N ILE A 576 -4.34 20.64 5.85
CA ILE A 576 -4.62 21.18 4.53
C ILE A 576 -4.25 22.65 4.53
N THR A 577 -3.34 23.02 3.65
CA THR A 577 -2.93 24.40 3.44
C THR A 577 -3.24 24.80 2.00
N VAL A 578 -3.99 25.88 1.83
CA VAL A 578 -4.31 26.46 0.51
C VAL A 578 -3.48 27.71 0.32
N TYR A 579 -2.74 27.77 -0.78
CA TYR A 579 -1.96 28.91 -1.23
C TYR A 579 -2.58 29.50 -2.50
N ASP A 580 -2.49 30.82 -2.68
CA ASP A 580 -2.80 31.43 -3.96
C ASP A 580 -1.75 31.06 -5.03
N LYS A 581 -2.03 31.38 -6.30
CA LYS A 581 -1.09 31.15 -7.41
C LYS A 581 0.25 31.90 -7.24
N GLU A 582 0.26 32.96 -6.45
CA GLU A 582 1.44 33.71 -6.03
C GLU A 582 2.14 33.10 -4.82
N GLY A 583 1.68 31.97 -4.28
CA GLY A 583 2.28 31.23 -3.18
C GLY A 583 2.04 31.80 -1.77
N ASN A 584 1.15 32.79 -1.60
CA ASN A 584 0.76 33.29 -0.29
C ASN A 584 -0.26 32.34 0.35
N GLU A 585 -0.13 32.10 1.65
CA GLU A 585 -1.08 31.25 2.38
C GLU A 585 -2.44 31.96 2.46
N LYS A 586 -3.47 31.31 1.88
CA LYS A 586 -4.86 31.71 2.05
C LYS A 586 -5.42 31.12 3.34
N LYS A 587 -5.07 29.87 3.65
CA LYS A 587 -5.59 29.16 4.82
C LYS A 587 -4.75 27.94 5.18
N ASN A 588 -4.57 27.68 6.47
CA ASN A 588 -4.04 26.42 7.01
C ASN A 588 -5.03 25.85 8.02
N ILE A 589 -5.32 24.54 7.92
CA ILE A 589 -6.14 23.80 8.88
C ILE A 589 -5.41 22.52 9.24
N SER A 590 -5.14 22.34 10.53
CA SER A 590 -4.63 21.08 11.10
C SER A 590 -5.72 20.43 11.94
N VAL A 591 -5.92 19.13 11.78
CA VAL A 591 -6.92 18.31 12.48
C VAL A 591 -6.21 17.12 13.11
N GLU A 592 -6.43 16.93 14.41
CA GLU A 592 -5.87 15.81 15.16
C GLU A 592 -6.71 14.54 15.01
N GLY A 593 -6.16 13.38 15.37
CA GLY A 593 -6.85 12.10 15.20
C GLY A 593 -8.18 11.99 15.94
N GLN A 594 -8.31 12.57 17.13
CA GLN A 594 -9.58 12.56 17.89
C GLN A 594 -10.60 13.58 17.39
N GLU A 595 -10.18 14.46 16.48
CA GLU A 595 -11.02 15.54 15.99
C GLU A 595 -11.78 15.10 14.75
N SER A 596 -12.92 15.77 14.53
CA SER A 596 -13.72 15.58 13.32
C SER A 596 -13.19 16.42 12.16
N SER A 597 -13.34 15.89 10.95
CA SER A 597 -13.16 16.65 9.69
C SER A 597 -14.12 17.84 9.54
N LYS A 598 -15.12 18.01 10.41
CA LYS A 598 -15.94 19.24 10.54
C LYS A 598 -15.07 20.49 10.61
N LYS A 599 -13.90 20.42 11.24
CA LYS A 599 -12.94 21.55 11.31
C LYS A 599 -12.44 22.00 9.95
N ILE A 600 -12.29 21.07 8.99
CA ILE A 600 -11.87 21.37 7.62
C ILE A 600 -13.00 22.13 6.91
N ALA A 601 -14.21 21.59 6.96
CA ALA A 601 -15.39 22.19 6.33
C ALA A 601 -15.70 23.58 6.88
N ALA A 602 -15.64 23.78 8.19
CA ALA A 602 -15.91 25.07 8.85
C ALA A 602 -15.04 26.23 8.35
N GLN A 603 -13.90 25.93 7.73
CA GLN A 603 -12.93 26.94 7.30
C GLN A 603 -12.69 27.01 5.78
N LEU A 604 -13.01 25.95 5.05
CA LEU A 604 -12.77 25.85 3.60
C LEU A 604 -14.04 25.68 2.76
N LYS A 605 -15.16 25.20 3.32
CA LYS A 605 -16.43 25.05 2.57
C LYS A 605 -16.88 26.41 2.04
N GLY A 606 -17.17 26.49 0.74
CA GLY A 606 -17.56 27.73 0.06
C GLY A 606 -16.40 28.66 -0.31
N MET A 607 -15.14 28.29 -0.05
CA MET A 607 -13.98 29.08 -0.46
C MET A 607 -13.94 29.24 -1.98
N LYS A 608 -13.68 30.45 -2.47
CA LYS A 608 -13.58 30.73 -3.91
C LYS A 608 -12.42 29.96 -4.56
N LEU A 609 -12.76 29.15 -5.56
CA LEU A 609 -11.83 28.38 -6.38
C LEU A 609 -11.15 29.29 -7.40
N GLN A 610 -9.83 29.24 -7.46
CA GLN A 610 -9.04 29.91 -8.50
C GLN A 610 -8.06 28.93 -9.13
N TYR A 611 -8.09 28.83 -10.47
CA TYR A 611 -7.14 27.98 -11.18
C TYR A 611 -5.72 28.54 -11.02
N GLY A 612 -4.79 27.67 -10.62
CA GLY A 612 -3.43 28.04 -10.26
C GLY A 612 -3.15 28.04 -8.75
N ASP A 613 -4.18 28.09 -7.90
CA ASP A 613 -4.02 27.91 -6.45
C ASP A 613 -3.41 26.54 -6.15
N ILE A 614 -2.66 26.47 -5.05
CA ILE A 614 -1.98 25.26 -4.61
C ILE A 614 -2.56 24.75 -3.30
N VAL A 615 -2.87 23.46 -3.23
CA VAL A 615 -3.31 22.77 -2.02
C VAL A 615 -2.19 21.84 -1.56
N LYS A 616 -1.57 22.15 -0.41
CA LYS A 616 -0.71 21.23 0.32
C LYS A 616 -1.58 20.37 1.22
N VAL A 617 -1.41 19.06 1.15
CA VAL A 617 -2.08 18.09 2.03
C VAL A 617 -1.03 17.28 2.76
N PHE A 618 -1.11 17.29 4.09
CA PHE A 618 -0.45 16.34 4.98
C PHE A 618 -1.46 15.30 5.44
N HIS A 619 -1.09 14.01 5.39
CA HIS A 619 -1.86 12.92 5.98
C HIS A 619 -0.92 11.97 6.74
N ALA A 620 -1.23 11.68 8.00
CA ALA A 620 -0.39 10.83 8.86
C ALA A 620 -0.25 9.39 8.32
N GLU A 621 -1.33 8.88 7.72
CA GLU A 621 -1.40 7.60 6.99
C GLU A 621 -1.60 7.85 5.48
N PRO A 622 -0.54 8.10 4.71
CA PRO A 622 -0.64 8.64 3.34
C PRO A 622 -1.33 7.74 2.30
N ASP A 623 -1.56 6.46 2.62
CA ASP A 623 -2.33 5.49 1.85
C ASP A 623 -3.85 5.65 2.00
N ARG A 624 -4.29 6.28 3.10
CA ARG A 624 -5.70 6.63 3.37
C ARG A 624 -6.14 7.96 2.78
N PHE A 625 -5.25 8.64 2.07
CA PHE A 625 -5.57 9.81 1.26
C PHE A 625 -5.62 9.43 -0.22
N SER A 626 -6.67 9.88 -0.93
CA SER A 626 -6.83 9.66 -2.37
C SER A 626 -7.36 10.91 -3.04
N TRP A 627 -7.13 11.08 -4.34
CA TRP A 627 -7.75 12.13 -5.13
C TRP A 627 -8.21 11.57 -6.46
N TYR A 628 -9.26 12.19 -6.98
CA TYR A 628 -10.00 11.78 -8.16
C TYR A 628 -10.00 12.92 -9.18
N GLN A 629 -9.88 12.53 -10.44
CA GLN A 629 -10.13 13.41 -11.58
C GLN A 629 -11.20 12.75 -12.44
N ASN A 630 -12.34 13.42 -12.61
CA ASN A 630 -13.49 12.93 -13.34
C ASN A 630 -13.87 11.49 -12.94
N ASP A 631 -14.14 11.27 -11.64
CA ASP A 631 -14.49 9.99 -11.01
C ASP A 631 -13.39 8.92 -10.99
N LYS A 632 -12.21 9.18 -11.59
CA LYS A 632 -11.12 8.20 -11.66
C LYS A 632 -10.06 8.47 -10.61
N PRO A 633 -9.65 7.48 -9.80
CA PRO A 633 -8.59 7.65 -8.83
C PRO A 633 -7.26 7.89 -9.55
N VAL A 634 -6.54 8.94 -9.16
CA VAL A 634 -5.25 9.33 -9.74
C VAL A 634 -4.14 9.09 -8.72
N ASN A 635 -4.14 7.96 -8.00
CA ASN A 635 -3.20 7.69 -6.90
C ASN A 635 -2.05 6.73 -7.33
N PRO A 636 -0.89 7.22 -7.80
CA PRO A 636 0.26 6.38 -8.16
C PRO A 636 0.92 5.74 -6.93
N VAL A 637 1.34 4.47 -7.08
CA VAL A 637 1.92 3.63 -6.01
C VAL A 637 3.07 4.33 -5.28
N GLU A 638 3.88 5.09 -6.01
CA GLU A 638 5.06 5.81 -5.52
C GLU A 638 4.74 6.90 -4.49
N ASN A 639 3.51 7.43 -4.49
CA ASN A 639 3.08 8.53 -3.62
C ASN A 639 2.30 8.06 -2.37
N ARG A 640 2.06 6.75 -2.22
CA ARG A 640 1.38 6.18 -1.05
C ARG A 640 2.16 6.34 0.25
N ASN A 641 3.48 6.54 0.18
CA ASN A 641 4.34 6.73 1.35
C ASN A 641 4.67 8.21 1.64
N LYS A 642 4.29 9.15 0.76
CA LYS A 642 4.54 10.58 0.95
C LYS A 642 3.46 11.20 1.84
N LYS A 643 3.82 11.55 3.08
CA LYS A 643 2.93 12.22 4.05
C LYS A 643 2.46 13.58 3.55
N GLU A 644 3.32 14.32 2.87
CA GLU A 644 3.00 15.63 2.28
C GLU A 644 2.91 15.54 0.76
N LYS A 645 1.87 16.18 0.19
CA LYS A 645 1.61 16.25 -1.25
C LYS A 645 1.16 17.67 -1.61
N PHE A 646 1.55 18.16 -2.79
CA PHE A 646 1.14 19.46 -3.31
C PHE A 646 0.31 19.29 -4.58
N PHE A 647 -0.82 19.97 -4.65
CA PHE A 647 -1.76 19.88 -5.77
C PHE A 647 -2.02 21.25 -6.36
N LYS A 648 -1.81 21.43 -7.65
CA LYS A 648 -2.25 22.61 -8.38
C LYS A 648 -3.70 22.43 -8.80
N ILE A 649 -4.55 23.42 -8.51
CA ILE A 649 -5.94 23.42 -8.98
C ILE A 649 -5.96 23.83 -10.46
N THR A 650 -6.49 22.96 -11.31
CA THR A 650 -6.59 23.16 -12.77
C THR A 650 -8.04 22.98 -13.24
N PRO A 651 -8.38 23.36 -14.49
CA PRO A 651 -9.67 23.02 -15.07
C PRO A 651 -9.96 21.51 -15.20
N GLN A 652 -8.94 20.65 -14.99
CA GLN A 652 -9.03 19.20 -14.98
C GLN A 652 -8.97 18.61 -13.56
N GLY A 653 -9.16 19.45 -12.54
CA GLY A 653 -9.13 19.06 -11.13
C GLY A 653 -7.76 19.24 -10.47
N PHE A 654 -7.47 18.39 -9.48
CA PHE A 654 -6.23 18.44 -8.68
C PHE A 654 -5.05 17.78 -9.39
N GLU A 655 -4.07 18.57 -9.80
CA GLU A 655 -2.84 18.10 -10.45
C GLU A 655 -1.70 17.98 -9.43
N LEU A 656 -1.20 16.77 -9.17
CA LEU A 656 -0.08 16.55 -8.25
C LEU A 656 1.22 17.19 -8.76
N LYS A 657 1.98 17.84 -7.86
CA LYS A 657 3.30 18.42 -8.11
C LYS A 657 4.32 17.90 -7.10
N ASP A 658 5.52 17.55 -7.55
CA ASP A 658 6.64 17.14 -6.69
C ASP A 658 7.34 18.33 -5.98
N GLY A 659 6.99 19.56 -6.37
CA GLY A 659 7.50 20.83 -5.83
C GLY A 659 7.04 21.99 -6.73
N LEU A 660 7.12 23.23 -6.24
CA LEU A 660 6.56 24.39 -6.96
C LEU A 660 7.59 25.19 -7.75
N GLN A 661 8.88 24.85 -7.60
CA GLN A 661 9.97 25.50 -8.33
C GLN A 661 10.20 24.91 -9.73
N GLU A 662 10.25 25.78 -10.72
CA GLU A 662 10.81 25.46 -12.04
C GLU A 662 12.29 25.85 -12.04
N VAL A 663 13.16 24.89 -12.32
CA VAL A 663 14.62 25.08 -12.30
C VAL A 663 15.16 24.74 -13.67
N THR A 664 15.75 25.72 -14.33
CA THR A 664 16.40 25.55 -15.64
C THR A 664 17.91 25.65 -15.44
N ALA A 665 18.66 24.69 -15.96
CA ALA A 665 20.12 24.73 -15.92
C ALA A 665 20.64 25.82 -16.87
N VAL A 666 21.58 26.63 -16.39
CA VAL A 666 22.30 27.64 -17.16
C VAL A 666 23.76 27.21 -17.23
N PRO A 667 24.20 26.57 -18.33
CA PRO A 667 25.58 26.13 -18.48
C PRO A 667 26.56 27.31 -18.37
N GLN A 668 27.66 27.12 -17.66
CA GLN A 668 28.68 28.14 -17.43
C GLN A 668 30.03 27.75 -18.05
N LYS A 669 30.84 28.75 -18.41
CA LYS A 669 32.16 28.57 -19.01
C LYS A 669 33.17 29.51 -18.38
N VAL A 670 34.27 28.97 -17.86
CA VAL A 670 35.31 29.73 -17.15
C VAL A 670 36.72 29.32 -17.59
N VAL A 671 37.72 30.19 -17.42
CA VAL A 671 39.12 29.87 -17.74
C VAL A 671 39.81 29.28 -16.52
N ILE A 672 40.74 28.34 -16.71
CA ILE A 672 41.51 27.69 -15.66
C ILE A 672 42.21 28.72 -14.76
N GLY A 673 42.16 28.49 -13.45
CA GLY A 673 42.66 29.44 -12.45
C GLY A 673 41.76 30.66 -12.22
N THR A 674 40.49 30.60 -12.66
CA THR A 674 39.48 31.56 -12.20
C THR A 674 39.23 31.35 -10.71
N ASP A 675 39.24 32.43 -9.94
CA ASP A 675 39.00 32.39 -8.51
C ASP A 675 37.59 31.84 -8.20
N VAL A 676 37.53 30.70 -7.50
CA VAL A 676 36.27 30.00 -7.17
C VAL A 676 35.36 30.87 -6.31
N GLU A 677 35.92 31.77 -5.49
CA GLU A 677 35.15 32.68 -4.64
C GLU A 677 34.41 33.76 -5.42
N LYS A 678 34.67 33.90 -6.73
CA LYS A 678 33.92 34.79 -7.63
C LYS A 678 32.77 34.10 -8.37
N LEU A 679 32.58 32.79 -8.17
CA LEU A 679 31.49 32.03 -8.79
C LEU A 679 30.27 31.98 -7.86
N GLU A 680 29.13 32.44 -8.35
CA GLU A 680 27.88 32.49 -7.60
C GLU A 680 26.93 31.39 -8.10
N ALA A 681 26.39 30.55 -7.20
CA ALA A 681 25.50 29.45 -7.57
C ALA A 681 24.24 29.90 -8.33
N LYS A 682 23.80 31.13 -8.09
CA LYS A 682 22.66 31.76 -8.78
C LYS A 682 22.88 31.95 -10.29
N ASP A 683 24.13 31.97 -10.75
CA ASP A 683 24.44 32.14 -12.17
C ASP A 683 24.30 30.82 -12.95
N PHE A 684 24.24 29.69 -12.25
CA PHE A 684 24.20 28.33 -12.83
C PHE A 684 22.77 27.81 -13.02
N VAL A 685 21.76 28.45 -12.42
CA VAL A 685 20.37 28.03 -12.54
C VAL A 685 19.47 29.24 -12.63
N GLN A 686 18.45 29.15 -13.47
CA GLN A 686 17.32 30.07 -13.42
C GLN A 686 16.20 29.38 -12.64
N VAL A 687 15.86 29.94 -11.48
CA VAL A 687 14.79 29.43 -10.62
C VAL A 687 13.60 30.37 -10.69
N LYS A 688 12.44 29.79 -10.99
CA LYS A 688 11.15 30.47 -10.88
C LYS A 688 10.40 29.89 -9.69
N ASP A 689 9.78 30.76 -8.88
CA ASP A 689 8.99 30.39 -7.70
C ASP A 689 9.78 29.66 -6.59
N GLY A 690 11.10 29.89 -6.53
CA GLY A 690 12.02 29.37 -5.52
C GLY A 690 13.31 30.18 -5.44
N GLU A 691 14.23 29.78 -4.56
CA GLU A 691 15.54 30.40 -4.39
C GLU A 691 16.69 29.39 -4.51
N VAL A 692 17.85 29.90 -4.93
CA VAL A 692 19.09 29.12 -5.02
C VAL A 692 19.71 29.05 -3.63
N VAL A 693 19.88 27.84 -3.10
CA VAL A 693 20.49 27.62 -1.78
C VAL A 693 22.00 27.78 -1.88
N GLY A 694 22.60 27.20 -2.91
CA GLY A 694 24.04 27.23 -3.12
C GLY A 694 24.54 26.03 -3.92
N PHE A 695 25.85 25.95 -4.08
CA PHE A 695 26.48 24.73 -4.55
C PHE A 695 26.43 23.66 -3.46
N VAL A 696 26.03 22.43 -3.82
CA VAL A 696 26.17 21.27 -2.93
C VAL A 696 27.65 21.02 -2.65
N GLU A 697 28.50 21.27 -3.64
CA GLU A 697 29.98 21.24 -3.57
C GLU A 697 30.54 22.32 -4.50
N LYS A 698 31.52 23.12 -4.03
CA LYS A 698 32.10 24.21 -4.84
C LYS A 698 32.78 23.64 -6.10
N PRO A 699 32.62 24.29 -7.27
CA PRO A 699 33.25 23.83 -8.50
C PRO A 699 34.79 23.94 -8.46
N ASP A 700 35.47 22.97 -9.07
CA ASP A 700 36.93 22.95 -9.17
C ASP A 700 37.38 23.63 -10.48
N THR A 701 37.86 24.88 -10.38
CA THR A 701 38.35 25.67 -11.53
C THR A 701 39.83 25.41 -11.88
N ALA A 702 40.53 24.56 -11.14
CA ALA A 702 41.85 24.07 -11.49
C ALA A 702 41.79 22.82 -12.39
N LYS A 703 40.64 22.13 -12.40
CA LYS A 703 40.38 20.97 -13.24
C LYS A 703 39.73 21.36 -14.57
N ILE A 704 40.47 21.13 -15.65
CA ILE A 704 40.04 21.40 -17.02
C ILE A 704 38.96 20.42 -17.52
N GLY A 705 38.08 20.89 -18.40
CA GLY A 705 37.07 20.08 -19.10
C GLY A 705 35.65 20.32 -18.62
N GLU A 706 34.70 19.61 -19.23
CA GLU A 706 33.30 19.61 -18.79
C GLU A 706 33.17 18.89 -17.45
N GLN A 707 32.54 19.57 -16.50
CA GLN A 707 32.16 19.01 -15.22
C GLN A 707 30.68 19.31 -14.95
N LYS A 708 30.07 18.48 -14.11
CA LYS A 708 28.70 18.70 -13.65
C LYS A 708 28.73 19.25 -12.24
N VAL A 709 28.23 20.47 -12.08
CA VAL A 709 28.12 21.14 -10.79
C VAL A 709 26.72 20.91 -10.24
N LYS A 710 26.62 20.54 -8.96
CA LYS A 710 25.33 20.32 -8.30
C LYS A 710 24.90 21.59 -7.60
N VAL A 711 23.80 22.15 -8.06
CA VAL A 711 23.18 23.33 -7.45
C VAL A 711 21.94 22.89 -6.70
N GLU A 712 21.87 23.20 -5.41
CA GLU A 712 20.68 22.99 -4.60
C GLU A 712 19.80 24.23 -4.67
N THR A 713 18.52 24.00 -4.96
CA THR A 713 17.49 25.03 -4.96
C THR A 713 16.39 24.60 -4.01
N LYS A 714 15.69 25.57 -3.43
CA LYS A 714 14.49 25.28 -2.63
C LYS A 714 13.35 26.16 -3.11
N ASP A 715 12.15 25.60 -3.17
CA ASP A 715 10.98 26.44 -3.36
C ASP A 715 10.71 27.28 -2.11
N ARG A 716 9.77 28.21 -2.22
CA ARG A 716 9.33 29.07 -1.11
C ARG A 716 8.76 28.30 0.10
N PHE A 717 8.52 27.00 -0.02
CA PHE A 717 8.00 26.12 1.03
C PHE A 717 9.09 25.25 1.66
N GLY A 718 10.35 25.40 1.23
CA GLY A 718 11.49 24.67 1.75
C GLY A 718 11.76 23.32 1.08
N ASN A 719 11.03 22.94 0.04
CA ASN A 719 11.29 21.69 -0.68
C ASN A 719 12.56 21.81 -1.51
N LYS A 720 13.57 21.02 -1.17
CA LYS A 720 14.86 21.03 -1.86
C LYS A 720 14.83 20.20 -3.14
N LYS A 721 15.48 20.72 -4.18
CA LYS A 721 15.73 20.03 -5.45
C LYS A 721 17.19 20.24 -5.81
N VAL A 722 17.85 19.18 -6.30
CA VAL A 722 19.22 19.25 -6.80
C VAL A 722 19.19 19.19 -8.31
N MET A 723 19.81 20.18 -8.95
CA MET A 723 20.00 20.25 -10.40
C MET A 723 21.47 20.05 -10.73
N GLU A 724 21.75 19.17 -11.69
CA GLU A 724 23.10 19.05 -12.27
C GLU A 724 23.23 20.04 -13.43
N VAL A 725 24.17 20.97 -13.32
CA VAL A 725 24.44 22.01 -14.31
C VAL A 725 25.82 21.79 -14.94
N PRO A 726 25.95 21.85 -16.27
CA PRO A 726 27.27 21.79 -16.92
C PRO A 726 28.12 23.04 -16.64
N LEU A 727 29.39 22.84 -16.29
CA LEU A 727 30.44 23.86 -16.22
C LEU A 727 31.61 23.42 -17.09
N GLU A 728 32.03 24.24 -18.03
CA GLU A 728 33.22 23.99 -18.86
C GLU A 728 34.39 24.86 -18.37
N VAL A 729 35.45 24.23 -17.85
CA VAL A 729 36.70 24.93 -17.50
C VAL A 729 37.66 24.83 -18.68
N THR A 730 38.18 25.98 -19.12
CA THR A 730 38.89 26.16 -20.39
C THR A 730 40.30 26.70 -20.23
N TYR A 731 41.15 26.46 -21.23
CA TYR A 731 42.57 26.83 -21.17
C TYR A 731 42.84 28.32 -21.42
N GLY A 732 41.94 29.05 -22.09
CA GLY A 732 42.17 30.46 -22.45
C GLY A 732 43.42 30.65 -23.32
N ASP A 733 44.12 31.77 -23.15
CA ASP A 733 45.42 32.05 -23.77
C ASP A 733 46.55 31.56 -22.85
N SER A 734 47.01 30.33 -23.06
CA SER A 734 47.91 29.67 -22.09
C SER A 734 48.94 28.75 -22.71
N ILE A 735 50.01 28.52 -21.97
CA ILE A 735 51.00 27.46 -22.20
C ILE A 735 50.83 26.44 -21.07
N VAL A 736 50.64 25.18 -21.45
CA VAL A 736 50.43 24.05 -20.55
C VAL A 736 51.68 23.18 -20.55
N TYR A 737 52.27 23.01 -19.37
CA TYR A 737 53.38 22.11 -19.11
C TYR A 737 52.83 20.80 -18.55
N LYS A 738 53.16 19.67 -19.18
CA LYS A 738 52.81 18.34 -18.66
C LYS A 738 54.03 17.65 -18.04
N GLY A 739 53.83 17.19 -16.83
CA GLY A 739 54.80 16.50 -16.02
C GLY A 739 54.84 14.99 -16.27
N TYR A 740 55.12 14.25 -15.21
CA TYR A 740 55.04 12.81 -15.18
C TYR A 740 53.62 12.31 -15.45
N ASN A 741 53.48 11.20 -16.17
CA ASN A 741 52.18 10.61 -16.56
C ASN A 741 51.27 11.51 -17.42
N ASP A 742 51.82 12.48 -18.14
CA ASP A 742 51.04 13.48 -18.90
C ASP A 742 50.09 14.32 -18.02
N ASP A 743 50.26 14.25 -16.69
CA ASP A 743 49.56 15.11 -15.76
C ASP A 743 49.99 16.54 -16.03
N ILE A 744 49.05 17.47 -15.95
CA ILE A 744 49.39 18.88 -16.04
C ILE A 744 50.28 19.19 -14.84
N ALA A 745 51.52 19.58 -15.10
CA ALA A 745 52.42 20.05 -14.06
C ALA A 745 52.07 21.50 -13.70
N SER A 746 51.87 22.35 -14.71
CA SER A 746 51.46 23.73 -14.51
C SER A 746 50.87 24.33 -15.78
N VAL A 747 50.01 25.34 -15.63
CA VAL A 747 49.47 26.14 -16.75
C VAL A 747 49.82 27.60 -16.54
N VAL A 748 50.46 28.22 -17.53
CA VAL A 748 50.78 29.64 -17.57
C VAL A 748 49.80 30.34 -18.50
N THR A 749 48.89 31.13 -17.95
CA THR A 749 47.84 31.84 -18.65
C THR A 749 48.12 33.34 -18.68
N LEU A 750 47.90 33.98 -19.82
CA LEU A 750 47.95 35.43 -19.94
C LEU A 750 46.68 36.03 -19.36
N LYS A 751 46.82 36.89 -18.35
CA LYS A 751 45.75 37.78 -17.91
C LYS A 751 45.94 39.09 -18.66
N HIS A 752 45.25 39.19 -19.79
CA HIS A 752 45.27 40.38 -20.64
C HIS A 752 44.83 41.63 -19.84
N ASP A 753 43.84 41.48 -18.96
CA ASP A 753 43.48 42.47 -17.94
C ASP A 753 44.59 42.61 -16.89
N GLY A 754 45.35 43.70 -17.02
CA GLY A 754 46.51 44.00 -16.16
C GLY A 754 47.86 43.51 -16.71
N LYS A 755 47.91 42.94 -17.93
CA LYS A 755 49.12 42.48 -18.66
C LYS A 755 50.10 41.68 -17.80
N LYS A 756 49.60 40.65 -17.13
CA LYS A 756 50.39 39.80 -16.23
C LYS A 756 50.24 38.32 -16.56
N PHE A 757 51.29 37.55 -16.28
CA PHE A 757 51.21 36.10 -16.26
C PHE A 757 50.48 35.62 -14.99
N HIS A 758 49.58 34.67 -15.15
CA HIS A 758 48.97 33.90 -14.06
C HIS A 758 49.32 32.43 -14.25
N VAL A 759 49.73 31.75 -13.19
CA VAL A 759 50.20 30.37 -13.22
C VAL A 759 49.41 29.55 -12.23
N THR A 760 48.73 28.51 -12.74
CA THR A 760 48.05 27.49 -11.95
C THR A 760 49.03 26.36 -11.67
N ASP A 761 49.37 26.17 -10.39
CA ASP A 761 50.17 25.04 -9.93
C ASP A 761 49.24 23.88 -9.52
N MET A 762 49.71 22.65 -9.71
CA MET A 762 48.90 21.47 -9.41
C MET A 762 49.31 20.79 -8.08
N ASP A 763 50.11 21.49 -7.26
CA ASP A 763 50.68 21.02 -5.98
C ASP A 763 51.19 19.57 -5.99
N ARG A 764 51.85 19.20 -7.10
CA ARG A 764 52.37 17.85 -7.32
C ARG A 764 53.77 17.93 -7.87
N GLN A 765 54.54 16.88 -7.60
CA GLN A 765 55.88 16.72 -8.13
C GLN A 765 55.83 16.71 -9.66
N ILE A 766 56.61 17.58 -10.30
CA ILE A 766 56.55 17.83 -11.74
C ILE A 766 56.88 16.58 -12.53
N HIS A 767 58.02 15.94 -12.27
CA HIS A 767 58.39 14.69 -12.93
C HIS A 767 59.31 13.78 -12.10
N LYS A 768 58.78 12.63 -11.66
CA LYS A 768 59.43 11.76 -10.68
C LYS A 768 60.74 11.08 -11.11
N TYR A 769 61.03 10.97 -12.41
CA TYR A 769 62.26 10.33 -12.90
C TYR A 769 63.38 11.30 -13.33
N PHE A 770 63.13 12.61 -13.32
CA PHE A 770 64.14 13.63 -13.66
C PHE A 770 64.74 14.16 -12.36
N ASN A 771 65.77 13.47 -11.85
CA ASN A 771 66.36 13.73 -10.55
C ASN A 771 67.43 14.82 -10.62
N LYS A 772 67.16 16.00 -10.05
CA LYS A 772 68.00 17.21 -10.17
C LYS A 772 68.26 17.65 -11.62
N GLU A 773 67.36 17.29 -12.52
CA GLU A 773 67.43 17.66 -13.94
C GLU A 773 66.35 18.68 -14.25
N LEU A 774 66.71 19.69 -15.04
CA LEU A 774 65.81 20.71 -15.53
C LEU A 774 64.70 20.06 -16.36
N TYR A 775 63.44 20.27 -15.98
CA TYR A 775 62.32 19.65 -16.68
C TYR A 775 61.46 20.67 -17.43
N MET A 776 61.24 21.84 -16.84
CA MET A 776 60.48 22.91 -17.49
C MET A 776 61.06 24.28 -17.18
N GLY A 777 60.88 25.21 -18.10
CA GLY A 777 61.34 26.57 -17.94
C GLY A 777 60.63 27.55 -18.87
N ILE A 778 60.68 28.81 -18.48
CA ILE A 778 60.21 29.93 -19.28
C ILE A 778 61.25 31.04 -19.20
N THR A 779 61.63 31.55 -20.37
CA THR A 779 62.52 32.68 -20.51
C THR A 779 61.84 33.72 -21.37
N LEU A 780 61.66 34.93 -20.84
CA LEU A 780 61.09 36.05 -21.57
C LEU A 780 62.23 36.88 -22.17
N TYR A 781 62.21 37.09 -23.49
CA TYR A 781 63.05 38.01 -24.25
C TYR A 781 62.22 39.22 -24.70
N ASP A 782 62.85 40.38 -24.85
CA ASP A 782 62.22 41.51 -25.53
C ASP A 782 62.22 41.32 -27.06
N GLY A 783 61.56 42.24 -27.78
CA GLY A 783 61.38 42.17 -29.24
C GLY A 783 62.67 42.24 -30.07
N GLU A 784 63.81 42.60 -29.47
CA GLU A 784 65.12 42.67 -30.15
C GLU A 784 65.97 41.40 -29.90
N GLY A 785 65.45 40.45 -29.11
CA GLY A 785 66.11 39.18 -28.79
C GLY A 785 66.96 39.21 -27.51
N LYS A 786 66.80 40.22 -26.63
CA LYS A 786 67.53 40.34 -25.35
C LYS A 786 66.71 39.79 -24.18
N GLU A 787 67.36 39.05 -23.29
CA GLU A 787 66.70 38.31 -22.19
C GLU A 787 66.25 39.22 -21.02
N LYS A 788 64.99 39.09 -20.57
CA LYS A 788 64.37 39.82 -19.44
C LYS A 788 64.38 39.02 -18.13
N LYS A 789 63.90 37.78 -18.15
CA LYS A 789 63.85 36.90 -16.96
C LYS A 789 63.75 35.44 -17.37
N GLN A 790 64.48 34.60 -16.67
CA GLN A 790 64.45 33.15 -16.81
C GLN A 790 64.00 32.51 -15.49
N VAL A 791 63.00 31.63 -15.58
CA VAL A 791 62.53 30.82 -14.46
C VAL A 791 62.47 29.36 -14.89
N THR A 792 63.00 28.49 -14.06
CA THR A 792 63.17 27.06 -14.33
C THR A 792 62.67 26.25 -13.15
N ALA A 793 62.32 24.98 -13.41
CA ALA A 793 61.95 24.03 -12.38
C ALA A 793 62.51 22.64 -12.71
N GLU A 794 63.04 21.99 -11.69
CA GLU A 794 63.57 20.63 -11.79
C GLU A 794 62.45 19.59 -11.66
N GLY A 795 62.67 18.39 -12.21
CA GLY A 795 61.65 17.34 -12.19
C GLY A 795 61.18 16.93 -10.79
N GLN A 796 62.05 16.94 -9.76
CA GLN A 796 61.64 16.55 -8.40
C GLN A 796 60.94 17.65 -7.61
N GLU A 797 60.89 18.88 -8.11
CA GLU A 797 60.20 19.99 -7.45
C GLU A 797 58.70 19.92 -7.69
N THR A 798 57.93 20.67 -6.89
CA THR A 798 56.55 21.00 -7.24
C THR A 798 56.52 22.30 -8.04
N SER A 799 55.52 22.46 -8.89
CA SER A 799 55.33 23.69 -9.67
C SER A 799 55.03 24.92 -8.81
N LYS A 800 54.88 24.80 -7.48
CA LYS A 800 54.61 25.91 -6.56
C LYS A 800 55.66 27.02 -6.63
N ASN A 801 56.95 26.66 -6.63
CA ASN A 801 58.03 27.66 -6.69
C ASN A 801 58.11 28.31 -8.08
N PHE A 802 57.87 27.54 -9.15
CA PHE A 802 57.75 28.05 -10.51
C PHE A 802 56.59 29.06 -10.62
N ALA A 803 55.40 28.66 -10.17
CA ALA A 803 54.21 29.50 -10.17
C ALA A 803 54.41 30.76 -9.33
N LYS A 804 55.00 30.67 -8.14
CA LYS A 804 55.27 31.84 -7.27
C LYS A 804 56.20 32.87 -7.93
N GLN A 805 57.15 32.44 -8.75
CA GLN A 805 58.13 33.33 -9.39
C GLN A 805 57.63 33.92 -10.72
N VAL A 806 56.72 33.22 -11.40
CA VAL A 806 56.14 33.63 -12.69
C VAL A 806 54.83 34.41 -12.50
N ASN A 807 54.05 34.10 -11.46
CA ASN A 807 52.80 34.81 -11.14
C ASN A 807 53.06 36.31 -10.93
N GLY A 808 52.31 37.13 -11.66
CA GLY A 808 52.40 38.59 -11.57
C GLY A 808 53.54 39.23 -12.37
N MET A 809 54.35 38.45 -13.10
CA MET A 809 55.31 38.99 -14.07
C MET A 809 54.59 39.78 -15.16
N GLN A 810 55.13 40.94 -15.55
CA GLN A 810 54.56 41.79 -16.62
C GLN A 810 55.16 41.46 -17.99
N PHE A 811 54.34 41.56 -19.04
CA PHE A 811 54.76 41.42 -20.43
C PHE A 811 54.28 42.61 -21.27
N GLU A 812 54.96 42.87 -22.38
CA GLU A 812 54.45 43.73 -23.45
C GLU A 812 54.22 42.92 -24.72
N TYR A 813 53.29 43.37 -25.56
CA TYR A 813 53.03 42.72 -26.85
C TYR A 813 54.21 42.99 -27.79
N GLY A 814 54.80 41.91 -28.33
CA GLY A 814 56.04 41.94 -29.09
C GLY A 814 57.21 41.21 -28.42
N ASP A 815 57.14 40.98 -27.11
CA ASP A 815 58.12 40.17 -26.37
C ASP A 815 58.11 38.71 -26.88
N VAL A 816 59.27 38.05 -26.84
CA VAL A 816 59.43 36.65 -27.26
C VAL A 816 59.65 35.76 -26.05
N VAL A 817 58.74 34.82 -25.83
CA VAL A 817 58.84 33.80 -24.79
C VAL A 817 59.50 32.57 -25.38
N LYS A 818 60.69 32.24 -24.89
CA LYS A 818 61.29 30.93 -25.07
C LYS A 818 60.79 30.02 -23.97
N VAL A 819 60.24 28.89 -24.37
CA VAL A 819 59.72 27.87 -23.47
C VAL A 819 60.61 26.65 -23.57
N PHE A 820 61.10 26.21 -22.42
CA PHE A 820 61.85 24.96 -22.30
C PHE A 820 60.95 23.87 -21.73
N HIS A 821 60.98 22.71 -22.36
CA HIS A 821 60.38 21.48 -21.83
C HIS A 821 61.28 20.29 -22.17
N ALA A 822 61.70 19.53 -21.15
CA ALA A 822 62.61 18.40 -21.32
C ALA A 822 62.02 17.28 -22.21
N GLU A 823 60.69 17.20 -22.22
CA GLU A 823 59.85 16.37 -23.09
C GLU A 823 58.95 17.27 -23.97
N PRO A 824 59.39 17.77 -25.13
CA PRO A 824 58.72 18.85 -25.85
C PRO A 824 57.29 18.51 -26.32
N ASP A 825 56.94 17.24 -26.54
CA ASP A 825 55.54 16.83 -26.78
C ASP A 825 54.59 17.10 -25.62
N ARG A 826 55.13 17.28 -24.43
CA ARG A 826 54.34 17.57 -23.23
C ARG A 826 54.07 19.04 -23.03
N LEU A 827 54.57 19.89 -23.92
CA LEU A 827 54.25 21.31 -23.94
C LEU A 827 53.14 21.60 -24.96
N LYS A 828 52.06 22.24 -24.50
CA LYS A 828 50.94 22.66 -25.36
C LYS A 828 50.71 24.15 -25.21
N TRP A 829 50.19 24.83 -26.23
CA TRP A 829 49.75 26.21 -26.13
C TRP A 829 48.40 26.43 -26.78
N TYR A 830 47.64 27.32 -26.18
CA TYR A 830 46.27 27.59 -26.49
C TYR A 830 46.10 29.09 -26.72
N GLN A 831 45.25 29.43 -27.68
CA GLN A 831 44.72 30.78 -27.84
C GLN A 831 43.20 30.72 -27.77
N ASN A 832 42.62 31.51 -26.88
CA ASN A 832 41.19 31.53 -26.61
C ASN A 832 40.59 30.10 -26.47
N ASN A 833 41.22 29.27 -25.62
CA ASN A 833 40.89 27.86 -25.38
C ASN A 833 41.07 26.90 -26.58
N THR A 834 41.43 27.39 -27.74
CA THR A 834 41.70 26.54 -28.91
C THR A 834 43.17 26.12 -28.86
N LEU A 835 43.44 24.81 -28.92
CA LEU A 835 44.81 24.30 -29.03
C LEU A 835 45.39 24.80 -30.36
N THR A 836 46.30 25.76 -30.29
CA THR A 836 46.94 26.33 -31.48
C THR A 836 48.27 25.67 -31.79
N GLY A 837 48.80 24.89 -30.85
CA GLY A 837 49.84 23.92 -31.15
C GLY A 837 50.36 23.18 -29.93
N GLN A 838 51.20 22.19 -30.21
CA GLN A 838 51.84 21.33 -29.23
C GLN A 838 53.26 21.07 -29.72
N GLY A 839 54.22 20.99 -28.80
CA GLY A 839 55.56 20.59 -29.17
C GLY A 839 55.59 19.16 -29.69
N GLU A 840 56.65 18.77 -30.38
CA GLU A 840 56.74 17.42 -30.93
C GLU A 840 57.61 16.53 -30.03
N LYS A 841 57.34 15.23 -30.03
CA LYS A 841 57.96 14.26 -29.10
C LYS A 841 59.48 14.11 -29.26
N LYS A 842 59.96 14.45 -30.47
CA LYS A 842 61.38 14.59 -30.83
C LYS A 842 61.69 16.00 -31.32
N GLY A 843 60.79 16.95 -31.09
CA GLY A 843 60.92 18.35 -31.48
C GLY A 843 61.96 19.08 -30.64
N ALA A 844 62.19 20.34 -30.95
CA ALA A 844 63.10 21.16 -30.17
C ALA A 844 62.57 21.26 -28.73
N LYS A 845 63.41 20.92 -27.74
CA LYS A 845 63.12 21.12 -26.31
C LYS A 845 62.89 22.59 -25.95
N GLU A 846 63.25 23.47 -26.88
CA GLU A 846 63.11 24.91 -26.79
C GLU A 846 62.24 25.41 -27.93
N LEU A 847 61.10 25.99 -27.58
CA LEU A 847 60.16 26.57 -28.52
C LEU A 847 60.03 28.07 -28.23
N PHE A 848 59.96 28.87 -29.28
CA PHE A 848 59.81 30.32 -29.23
C PHE A 848 58.40 30.74 -29.60
N PHE A 849 57.89 31.70 -28.84
CA PHE A 849 56.56 32.28 -28.98
C PHE A 849 56.62 33.79 -28.90
N LYS A 850 55.91 34.49 -29.77
CA LYS A 850 55.69 35.93 -29.62
C LYS A 850 54.45 36.18 -28.77
N VAL A 851 54.53 37.06 -27.77
CA VAL A 851 53.37 37.48 -26.97
C VAL A 851 52.61 38.56 -27.74
N THR A 852 51.33 38.33 -27.99
CA THR A 852 50.46 39.22 -28.78
C THR A 852 49.11 39.41 -28.09
N GLU A 853 48.29 40.33 -28.59
CA GLU A 853 46.90 40.50 -28.13
C GLU A 853 46.06 39.23 -28.30
N LYS A 854 46.48 38.31 -29.17
CA LYS A 854 45.84 37.00 -29.41
C LYS A 854 46.44 35.87 -28.57
N GLY A 855 47.36 36.16 -27.66
CA GLY A 855 48.07 35.18 -26.86
C GLY A 855 49.46 34.82 -27.40
N PHE A 856 49.92 33.59 -27.17
CA PHE A 856 51.25 33.11 -27.57
C PHE A 856 51.26 32.61 -29.03
N GLU A 857 52.06 33.21 -29.92
CA GLU A 857 52.16 32.83 -31.34
C GLU A 857 53.49 32.12 -31.68
N ARG A 858 53.42 30.91 -32.27
CA ARG A 858 54.56 30.01 -32.57
C ARG A 858 55.34 30.38 -33.84
N MET A 859 56.64 30.00 -33.93
CA MET A 859 57.54 30.25 -35.08
C MET A 859 58.30 28.96 -35.53
N ASP A 860 58.38 28.61 -36.86
CA ASP A 860 58.99 27.37 -37.46
C ASP A 860 60.06 27.60 -38.63
N MET A 861 60.83 26.57 -39.06
CA MET A 861 62.07 26.56 -39.95
C MET A 861 61.87 26.25 -41.49
N LEU A 862 62.91 26.03 -42.35
CA LEU A 862 63.02 26.49 -43.80
C LEU A 862 63.13 25.49 -45.07
N GLN A 863 62.58 24.23 -45.21
CA GLN A 863 62.63 23.33 -46.46
C GLN A 863 61.41 22.34 -46.80
N GLU A 864 61.32 21.60 -47.97
CA GLU A 864 60.12 20.76 -48.46
C GLU A 864 60.29 19.27 -49.02
N VAL A 865 59.35 18.32 -48.74
CA VAL A 865 59.34 16.83 -49.13
C VAL A 865 57.93 16.16 -49.35
N THR A 866 57.75 15.06 -50.14
CA THR A 866 56.47 14.32 -50.49
C THR A 866 56.50 12.73 -50.36
N ALA A 867 55.38 12.00 -50.10
CA ALA A 867 55.28 10.54 -49.69
C ALA A 867 54.36 9.56 -50.53
N LYS A 868 54.56 8.20 -50.51
CA LYS A 868 53.85 7.11 -51.29
C LYS A 868 53.40 5.78 -50.51
N PRO A 869 52.10 5.42 -50.31
CA PRO A 869 51.60 4.30 -49.41
C PRO A 869 51.64 2.78 -49.82
N GLN A 870 51.47 1.76 -48.88
CA GLN A 870 51.49 0.24 -49.06
C GLN A 870 50.58 -0.65 -48.10
N THR A 871 50.46 -2.02 -48.22
CA THR A 871 49.65 -2.98 -47.35
C THR A 871 50.30 -4.40 -47.08
N VAL A 872 50.13 -5.05 -45.90
CA VAL A 872 50.78 -6.31 -45.38
C VAL A 872 49.87 -7.14 -44.39
N VAL A 873 50.08 -8.45 -44.14
CA VAL A 873 49.31 -9.27 -43.12
C VAL A 873 50.07 -9.40 -41.79
N VAL A 874 49.36 -9.47 -40.66
CA VAL A 874 49.97 -9.57 -39.33
C VAL A 874 50.86 -10.79 -39.20
N GLY A 875 52.07 -10.60 -38.68
CA GLY A 875 53.04 -11.68 -38.50
C GLY A 875 53.99 -11.93 -39.67
N THR A 876 53.88 -11.15 -40.77
CA THR A 876 54.79 -11.24 -41.93
C THR A 876 56.21 -10.78 -41.57
N GLU A 877 57.30 -11.35 -42.09
CA GLU A 877 58.66 -10.93 -41.75
C GLU A 877 59.09 -9.59 -42.39
N ILE A 878 59.74 -8.71 -41.60
CA ILE A 878 60.06 -7.31 -41.97
C ILE A 878 61.18 -7.18 -43.01
N GLU A 879 62.10 -8.15 -43.10
CA GLU A 879 63.30 -8.04 -43.96
C GLU A 879 63.00 -8.04 -45.47
N LYS A 880 61.74 -8.30 -45.87
CA LYS A 880 61.32 -8.40 -47.27
C LYS A 880 60.81 -7.06 -47.89
N LEU A 881 61.08 -5.88 -47.29
CA LEU A 881 60.55 -4.53 -47.71
C LEU A 881 61.65 -3.45 -48.02
N ASP A 882 61.44 -2.52 -48.99
CA ASP A 882 62.44 -1.50 -49.52
C ASP A 882 61.98 0.00 -49.49
N ALA A 883 62.84 0.93 -49.01
CA ALA A 883 62.58 2.34 -48.67
C ALA A 883 62.34 3.32 -49.81
N LYS A 884 62.94 3.08 -50.98
CA LYS A 884 62.83 4.04 -52.10
C LYS A 884 61.45 4.09 -52.71
N ASN A 885 60.64 3.06 -52.47
CA ASN A 885 59.27 2.98 -52.96
C ASN A 885 58.30 3.91 -52.20
N PHE A 886 58.81 4.70 -51.24
CA PHE A 886 58.01 5.40 -50.24
C PHE A 886 58.08 6.97 -50.29
N VAL A 887 59.05 7.69 -50.92
CA VAL A 887 59.12 9.21 -50.92
C VAL A 887 59.78 9.95 -52.13
N GLU A 888 59.68 11.30 -52.20
CA GLU A 888 60.26 12.27 -53.21
C GLU A 888 60.57 13.71 -52.60
N VAL A 889 61.68 14.44 -52.92
CA VAL A 889 62.18 15.67 -52.16
C VAL A 889 62.59 16.91 -53.02
N LYS A 890 62.42 18.17 -52.52
CA LYS A 890 62.92 19.46 -53.11
C LYS A 890 63.58 20.44 -52.09
N GLY A 891 64.77 20.95 -52.40
CA GLY A 891 65.53 21.85 -51.50
C GLY A 891 66.34 21.15 -50.40
N GLY A 892 66.43 19.80 -50.47
CA GLY A 892 67.17 18.86 -49.60
C GLY A 892 67.41 17.49 -50.30
N GLU A 893 67.82 16.42 -49.60
CA GLU A 893 68.17 15.06 -50.15
C GLU A 893 67.60 13.86 -49.32
N VAL A 894 67.37 12.62 -49.88
CA VAL A 894 66.82 11.41 -49.17
C VAL A 894 67.90 10.41 -48.70
N VAL A 895 67.78 9.88 -47.49
CA VAL A 895 68.79 9.05 -46.79
C VAL A 895 68.43 7.56 -46.68
N GLY A 896 67.19 7.18 -46.36
CA GLY A 896 66.75 5.77 -46.18
C GLY A 896 65.58 5.61 -45.21
N PHE A 897 65.12 4.38 -44.93
CA PHE A 897 64.14 4.14 -43.85
C PHE A 897 64.79 4.47 -42.52
N ALA A 898 64.35 5.57 -41.92
CA ALA A 898 64.69 5.94 -40.56
C ALA A 898 64.01 5.01 -39.54
N GLU A 899 62.90 4.37 -39.92
CA GLU A 899 62.16 3.42 -39.10
C GLU A 899 61.44 2.42 -40.00
N LYS A 900 61.71 1.10 -39.85
CA LYS A 900 61.07 0.01 -40.64
C LYS A 900 59.64 -0.28 -40.14
N PRO A 901 58.71 -0.76 -40.99
CA PRO A 901 57.33 -1.01 -40.57
C PRO A 901 57.22 -2.25 -39.68
N ASN A 902 56.28 -2.24 -38.72
CA ASN A 902 56.10 -3.32 -37.75
C ASN A 902 54.93 -4.22 -38.15
N THR A 903 55.23 -5.29 -38.86
CA THR A 903 54.24 -6.27 -39.35
C THR A 903 53.57 -7.10 -38.25
N MET A 904 54.00 -7.03 -37.00
CA MET A 904 53.34 -7.69 -35.86
C MET A 904 52.16 -6.86 -35.32
N LYS A 905 52.02 -5.61 -35.75
CA LYS A 905 51.00 -4.67 -35.28
C LYS A 905 50.00 -4.36 -36.39
N ILE A 906 48.73 -4.57 -36.13
CA ILE A 906 47.66 -4.43 -37.13
C ILE A 906 47.24 -2.97 -37.30
N GLY A 907 46.78 -2.62 -38.50
CA GLY A 907 46.25 -1.32 -38.87
C GLY A 907 47.19 -0.48 -39.72
N LYS A 908 46.71 0.70 -40.12
CA LYS A 908 47.48 1.70 -40.88
C LYS A 908 48.59 2.26 -40.02
N GLN A 909 49.80 1.98 -40.43
CA GLN A 909 51.06 2.48 -39.92
C GLN A 909 51.59 3.57 -40.84
N LYS A 910 52.62 4.27 -40.39
CA LYS A 910 53.45 5.08 -41.26
C LYS A 910 54.91 4.73 -41.02
N VAL A 911 55.63 4.46 -42.10
CA VAL A 911 57.06 4.18 -42.12
C VAL A 911 57.81 5.49 -42.36
N LYS A 912 58.97 5.69 -41.72
CA LYS A 912 59.67 6.98 -41.75
C LYS A 912 60.87 6.94 -42.68
N VAL A 913 61.04 7.98 -43.51
CA VAL A 913 62.13 8.12 -44.47
C VAL A 913 62.82 9.48 -44.29
N GLU A 914 64.14 9.54 -44.06
CA GLU A 914 64.88 10.78 -43.64
C GLU A 914 65.48 11.64 -44.78
N THR A 915 65.58 12.98 -44.58
CA THR A 915 66.05 14.10 -45.46
C THR A 915 66.66 15.35 -44.69
N LYS A 916 67.19 16.49 -45.26
CA LYS A 916 67.85 17.65 -44.50
C LYS A 916 68.10 19.08 -45.17
N ASP A 917 68.22 20.22 -44.38
CA ASP A 917 68.15 21.75 -44.64
C ASP A 917 69.38 22.70 -44.34
N ARG A 918 69.28 24.05 -44.60
CA ARG A 918 70.38 25.09 -44.55
C ARG A 918 70.83 25.72 -43.21
N PHE A 919 70.04 25.72 -42.14
CA PHE A 919 70.57 26.03 -40.78
C PHE A 919 71.08 24.76 -40.09
N GLY A 920 71.13 23.64 -40.83
CA GLY A 920 71.65 22.33 -40.42
C GLY A 920 70.58 21.30 -40.07
N ASN A 921 69.30 21.56 -40.37
CA ASN A 921 68.18 20.82 -39.78
C ASN A 921 67.76 19.63 -40.66
N ARG A 922 67.74 18.42 -40.09
CA ARG A 922 67.24 17.21 -40.78
C ARG A 922 65.71 17.13 -40.71
N GLN A 923 65.07 16.49 -41.68
CA GLN A 923 63.64 16.30 -41.79
C GLN A 923 63.30 14.85 -42.09
N ILE A 924 62.26 14.30 -41.47
CA ILE A 924 61.82 12.92 -41.68
C ILE A 924 60.42 12.93 -42.27
N THR A 925 60.21 12.18 -43.34
CA THR A 925 58.94 12.07 -44.07
C THR A 925 58.29 10.73 -43.80
N GLU A 926 57.06 10.78 -43.29
CA GLU A 926 56.28 9.60 -42.96
C GLU A 926 55.42 9.12 -44.12
N VAL A 927 55.33 7.80 -44.32
CA VAL A 927 54.71 7.18 -45.48
C VAL A 927 53.77 6.06 -45.06
N PRO A 928 52.50 6.01 -45.51
CA PRO A 928 51.52 5.07 -44.93
C PRO A 928 51.68 3.59 -45.35
N VAL A 929 51.52 2.63 -44.43
CA VAL A 929 51.54 1.16 -44.67
C VAL A 929 50.46 0.46 -43.85
N GLU A 930 49.57 -0.37 -44.39
CA GLU A 930 48.48 -1.02 -43.63
C GLU A 930 48.71 -2.51 -43.33
N VAL A 931 48.59 -2.94 -42.06
CA VAL A 931 48.71 -4.37 -41.65
C VAL A 931 47.33 -4.96 -41.32
N ILE A 932 46.99 -6.22 -41.68
CA ILE A 932 45.63 -6.82 -41.50
C ILE A 932 45.59 -8.16 -40.70
N TYR A 933 44.41 -8.59 -40.19
CA TYR A 933 44.19 -9.68 -39.21
C TYR A 933 44.22 -11.13 -39.72
N GLY A 934 43.70 -11.45 -40.91
CA GLY A 934 43.64 -12.83 -41.42
C GLY A 934 42.72 -13.77 -40.62
N ASP A 935 43.03 -15.09 -40.57
CA ASP A 935 42.32 -16.11 -39.79
C ASP A 935 42.95 -16.26 -38.40
N SER A 936 42.37 -15.64 -37.36
CA SER A 936 43.04 -15.47 -36.06
C SER A 936 42.11 -15.46 -34.84
N ILE A 937 42.65 -15.80 -33.67
CA ILE A 937 42.01 -15.62 -32.35
C ILE A 937 42.78 -14.57 -31.58
N MET A 938 42.06 -13.60 -31.03
CA MET A 938 42.61 -12.46 -30.31
C MET A 938 42.19 -12.48 -28.85
N PHE A 939 43.15 -12.31 -27.96
CA PHE A 939 42.94 -12.18 -26.53
C PHE A 939 43.11 -10.75 -26.07
N PHE A 940 42.18 -10.25 -25.27
CA PHE A 940 42.25 -8.90 -24.69
C PHE A 940 42.50 -8.96 -23.19
N GLY A 941 43.22 -7.96 -22.68
CA GLY A 941 43.50 -7.80 -21.26
C GLY A 941 42.46 -6.92 -20.56
N THR A 942 42.95 -5.97 -19.77
CA THR A 942 42.14 -5.03 -18.97
C THR A 942 41.13 -4.16 -19.72
N TRP A 943 41.21 -4.02 -21.06
CA TRP A 943 40.33 -3.10 -21.81
C TRP A 943 39.69 -3.77 -23.04
N HIS A 944 38.40 -3.48 -23.30
CA HIS A 944 37.58 -4.07 -24.37
C HIS A 944 37.74 -3.41 -25.75
N ASP A 945 38.41 -2.26 -25.82
CA ASP A 945 38.31 -1.28 -26.91
C ASP A 945 39.22 -1.56 -28.12
N GLY A 946 39.70 -2.80 -28.28
CA GLY A 946 40.61 -3.15 -29.37
C GLY A 946 42.07 -2.78 -29.13
N THR A 947 42.39 -1.99 -28.08
CA THR A 947 43.74 -1.44 -27.86
C THR A 947 44.60 -2.27 -26.89
N ASN A 948 43.98 -3.14 -26.10
CA ASN A 948 44.67 -3.98 -25.11
C ASN A 948 44.72 -5.45 -25.55
N ILE A 949 45.17 -5.68 -26.78
CA ILE A 949 45.38 -7.02 -27.31
C ILE A 949 46.63 -7.60 -26.65
N LYS A 950 46.47 -8.73 -25.98
CA LYS A 950 47.55 -9.38 -25.26
C LYS A 950 48.22 -10.47 -26.05
N SER A 951 47.49 -11.13 -26.93
CA SER A 951 48.06 -12.09 -27.88
C SER A 951 47.09 -12.29 -29.04
N ILE A 952 47.64 -12.48 -30.24
CA ILE A 952 46.89 -12.90 -31.43
C ILE A 952 47.48 -14.22 -31.89
N VAL A 953 46.65 -15.23 -32.07
CA VAL A 953 47.01 -16.54 -32.60
C VAL A 953 46.43 -16.64 -34.01
N THR A 954 47.28 -16.52 -35.03
CA THR A 954 46.91 -16.53 -36.45
C THR A 954 47.31 -17.85 -37.10
N LEU A 955 46.44 -18.39 -37.96
CA LEU A 955 46.77 -19.57 -38.76
C LEU A 955 47.55 -19.14 -40.00
N ASN A 956 48.82 -19.53 -40.09
CA ASN A 956 49.50 -19.49 -41.38
C ASN A 956 49.11 -20.74 -42.18
N HIS A 957 48.17 -20.56 -43.11
CA HIS A 957 47.66 -21.65 -43.93
C HIS A 957 48.68 -22.20 -44.95
N GLU A 958 49.66 -21.40 -45.39
CA GLU A 958 50.72 -21.84 -46.30
C GLU A 958 51.71 -22.77 -45.59
N GLU A 959 52.10 -22.42 -44.35
CA GLU A 959 53.10 -23.18 -43.58
C GLU A 959 52.48 -24.20 -42.60
N LYS A 960 51.16 -24.20 -42.40
CA LYS A 960 50.39 -25.00 -41.41
C LYS A 960 50.94 -24.89 -39.98
N LYS A 961 51.31 -23.68 -39.60
CA LYS A 961 51.81 -23.33 -38.27
C LYS A 961 51.01 -22.19 -37.67
N PHE A 962 50.91 -22.16 -36.35
CA PHE A 962 50.42 -20.98 -35.65
C PHE A 962 51.47 -19.87 -35.71
N SER A 963 51.04 -18.64 -35.98
CA SER A 963 51.82 -17.43 -35.76
C SER A 963 51.21 -16.71 -34.57
N THR A 964 51.97 -16.53 -33.50
CA THR A 964 51.44 -15.97 -32.26
C THR A 964 52.20 -14.73 -31.83
N THR A 965 51.47 -13.66 -31.53
CA THR A 965 52.04 -12.42 -31.02
C THR A 965 52.01 -12.40 -29.50
N ASP A 966 53.02 -11.81 -28.87
CA ASP A 966 53.02 -11.48 -27.44
C ASP A 966 52.77 -9.99 -27.21
N SER A 967 52.59 -9.64 -25.94
CA SER A 967 52.59 -8.27 -25.47
C SER A 967 53.34 -8.18 -24.15
N GLU A 968 53.93 -7.01 -23.91
CA GLU A 968 54.56 -6.68 -22.62
C GLU A 968 53.52 -6.30 -21.56
N GLY A 969 53.86 -6.56 -20.30
CA GLY A 969 53.03 -6.22 -19.15
C GLY A 969 51.94 -7.25 -18.82
N PRO A 970 51.29 -7.11 -17.66
CA PRO A 970 50.37 -8.10 -17.12
C PRO A 970 49.15 -8.29 -18.03
N MET A 971 48.70 -9.54 -18.16
CA MET A 971 47.51 -9.96 -18.91
C MET A 971 46.27 -9.18 -18.44
N HIS A 972 46.08 -8.99 -17.14
CA HIS A 972 45.03 -8.17 -16.55
C HIS A 972 45.46 -7.58 -15.20
N THR A 973 45.03 -6.37 -14.88
CA THR A 973 45.53 -5.64 -13.69
C THR A 973 44.68 -5.78 -12.43
N SER A 974 43.41 -6.19 -12.55
CA SER A 974 42.44 -6.13 -11.43
C SER A 974 41.99 -7.47 -10.85
N PHE A 975 42.45 -8.61 -11.38
CA PHE A 975 42.16 -9.93 -10.82
C PHE A 975 43.42 -10.41 -10.11
N ALA A 976 43.34 -10.64 -8.80
CA ALA A 976 44.47 -10.80 -7.88
C ALA A 976 45.35 -12.05 -8.17
N ASP A 977 46.18 -11.97 -9.21
CA ASP A 977 47.09 -13.01 -9.72
C ASP A 977 46.42 -14.33 -10.13
N GLU A 978 45.12 -14.26 -10.42
CA GLU A 978 44.34 -15.41 -10.85
C GLU A 978 44.59 -15.77 -12.32
N LYS A 979 44.34 -17.03 -12.69
CA LYS A 979 44.35 -17.47 -14.10
C LYS A 979 43.40 -16.60 -14.92
N TYR A 980 43.92 -15.90 -15.92
CA TYR A 980 43.16 -14.94 -16.69
C TYR A 980 42.95 -15.39 -18.14
N MET A 981 43.99 -15.93 -18.78
CA MET A 981 43.95 -16.44 -20.15
C MET A 981 44.48 -17.87 -20.19
N GLY A 982 44.06 -18.67 -21.18
CA GLY A 982 44.73 -19.92 -21.48
C GLY A 982 44.34 -20.50 -22.82
N MET A 983 45.23 -21.31 -23.38
CA MET A 983 44.97 -22.11 -24.56
C MET A 983 45.48 -23.53 -24.35
N THR A 984 44.65 -24.49 -24.68
CA THR A 984 45.03 -25.90 -24.75
C THR A 984 44.72 -26.46 -26.13
N VAL A 985 45.71 -27.06 -26.76
CA VAL A 985 45.56 -27.76 -28.05
C VAL A 985 45.51 -29.26 -27.79
N TYR A 986 44.47 -29.90 -28.29
CA TYR A 986 44.26 -31.33 -28.31
C TYR A 986 44.37 -31.83 -29.75
N ASP A 987 44.83 -33.06 -29.92
CA ASP A 987 44.69 -33.74 -31.20
C ASP A 987 43.22 -34.09 -31.48
N LYS A 988 42.95 -34.51 -32.72
CA LYS A 988 41.59 -34.86 -33.17
C LYS A 988 40.88 -35.95 -32.34
N ASP A 989 41.63 -36.78 -31.62
CA ASP A 989 41.10 -37.87 -30.79
C ASP A 989 40.88 -37.42 -29.32
N GLY A 990 41.20 -36.16 -29.02
CA GLY A 990 40.96 -35.50 -27.73
C GLY A 990 42.11 -35.61 -26.73
N LYS A 991 43.31 -36.04 -27.16
CA LYS A 991 44.49 -36.12 -26.32
C LYS A 991 45.25 -34.79 -26.35
N GLU A 992 45.65 -34.30 -25.18
CA GLU A 992 46.32 -33.00 -25.05
C GLU A 992 47.71 -33.01 -25.73
N LYS A 993 47.92 -32.06 -26.65
CA LYS A 993 49.23 -31.78 -27.26
C LYS A 993 50.00 -30.76 -26.45
N LYS A 994 49.33 -29.68 -26.01
CA LYS A 994 49.94 -28.59 -25.26
C LYS A 994 48.90 -27.75 -24.55
N ALA A 995 49.03 -27.56 -23.24
CA ALA A 995 48.26 -26.59 -22.46
C ALA A 995 49.17 -25.50 -21.89
N LEU A 996 48.75 -24.25 -21.98
CA LEU A 996 49.38 -23.15 -21.26
C LEU A 996 48.32 -22.15 -20.78
N SER A 997 48.51 -21.64 -19.56
CA SER A 997 47.67 -20.59 -19.00
C SER A 997 48.52 -19.43 -18.52
N VAL A 998 47.98 -18.23 -18.65
CA VAL A 998 48.61 -16.98 -18.25
C VAL A 998 47.77 -16.35 -17.13
N ARG A 999 48.41 -16.06 -16.01
CA ARG A 999 47.79 -15.35 -14.87
C ARG A 999 47.63 -13.87 -15.20
N ALA A 1000 46.73 -13.22 -14.50
CA ALA A 1000 46.46 -11.79 -14.66
C ALA A 1000 47.76 -10.95 -14.57
N SER A 1001 48.67 -11.23 -13.64
CA SER A 1001 49.94 -10.52 -13.49
C SER A 1001 51.03 -10.89 -14.51
N GLU A 1002 50.88 -11.99 -15.23
CA GLU A 1002 51.88 -12.48 -16.17
C GLU A 1002 51.71 -11.83 -17.54
N ASN A 1003 52.80 -11.68 -18.29
CA ASN A 1003 52.73 -11.28 -19.69
C ASN A 1003 52.58 -12.51 -20.60
N THR A 1004 52.29 -12.29 -21.87
CA THR A 1004 52.03 -13.37 -22.84
C THR A 1004 53.27 -13.83 -23.60
N LYS A 1005 54.49 -13.38 -23.24
CA LYS A 1005 55.73 -13.73 -23.95
C LYS A 1005 55.97 -15.24 -23.97
N GLU A 1006 55.87 -15.88 -22.81
CA GLU A 1006 56.09 -17.32 -22.71
C GLU A 1006 54.98 -18.10 -23.42
N PHE A 1007 53.75 -17.58 -23.39
CA PHE A 1007 52.63 -18.12 -24.15
C PHE A 1007 52.90 -18.08 -25.66
N ALA A 1008 53.26 -16.92 -26.21
CA ALA A 1008 53.55 -16.79 -27.63
C ALA A 1008 54.79 -17.61 -28.02
N ALA A 1009 55.86 -17.60 -27.23
CA ALA A 1009 57.06 -18.38 -27.53
C ALA A 1009 56.79 -19.88 -27.65
N GLN A 1010 55.82 -20.42 -26.89
CA GLN A 1010 55.47 -21.84 -26.90
C GLN A 1010 54.54 -22.23 -28.05
N PHE A 1011 53.70 -21.30 -28.54
CA PHE A 1011 52.74 -21.58 -29.62
C PHE A 1011 53.18 -21.02 -30.98
N ASN A 1012 54.08 -20.04 -31.04
CA ASN A 1012 54.57 -19.45 -32.30
C ASN A 1012 55.40 -20.49 -33.07
N GLY A 1013 55.04 -20.72 -34.33
CA GLY A 1013 55.64 -21.76 -35.16
C GLY A 1013 55.20 -23.19 -34.83
N MET A 1014 54.32 -23.41 -33.84
CA MET A 1014 53.79 -24.73 -33.50
C MET A 1014 52.92 -25.27 -34.64
N ALA A 1015 53.17 -26.51 -35.07
CA ALA A 1015 52.44 -27.14 -36.15
C ALA A 1015 51.05 -27.62 -35.71
N PHE A 1016 50.06 -27.51 -36.60
CA PHE A 1016 48.70 -28.00 -36.40
C PHE A 1016 48.24 -28.91 -37.55
N GLU A 1017 47.30 -29.80 -37.24
CA GLU A 1017 46.56 -30.56 -38.25
C GLU A 1017 45.09 -30.13 -38.29
N TYR A 1018 44.46 -30.22 -39.47
CA TYR A 1018 43.03 -29.96 -39.58
C TYR A 1018 42.26 -31.09 -38.89
N GLY A 1019 41.46 -30.73 -37.89
CA GLY A 1019 40.84 -31.68 -36.97
C GLY A 1019 41.28 -31.52 -35.52
N ASP A 1020 42.43 -30.89 -35.26
CA ASP A 1020 42.89 -30.56 -33.91
C ASP A 1020 41.90 -29.61 -33.21
N ILE A 1021 41.78 -29.74 -31.89
CA ILE A 1021 40.82 -28.99 -31.07
C ILE A 1021 41.60 -28.01 -30.19
N VAL A 1022 41.21 -26.74 -30.22
CA VAL A 1022 41.80 -25.65 -29.46
C VAL A 1022 40.78 -25.16 -28.44
N LYS A 1023 41.05 -25.46 -27.17
CA LYS A 1023 40.34 -24.91 -26.01
C LYS A 1023 40.91 -23.55 -25.66
N ILE A 1024 40.04 -22.56 -25.51
CA ILE A 1024 40.37 -21.21 -25.08
C ILE A 1024 39.71 -20.94 -23.73
N TYR A 1025 40.49 -20.47 -22.76
CA TYR A 1025 40.01 -19.94 -21.48
C TYR A 1025 40.25 -18.44 -21.45
N GLN A 1026 39.25 -17.68 -21.01
CA GLN A 1026 39.35 -16.26 -20.71
C GLN A 1026 38.45 -15.93 -19.53
N LYS A 1027 39.01 -15.34 -18.46
CA LYS A 1027 38.31 -15.03 -17.21
C LYS A 1027 37.18 -14.00 -17.35
N GLU A 1028 37.26 -13.16 -18.38
CA GLU A 1028 36.15 -12.30 -18.83
C GLU A 1028 35.83 -12.69 -20.28
N PHE A 1029 34.83 -13.54 -20.48
CA PHE A 1029 34.63 -14.27 -21.73
C PHE A 1029 34.35 -13.41 -22.97
N ASP A 1030 33.72 -12.25 -22.81
CA ASP A 1030 33.46 -11.31 -23.91
C ASP A 1030 34.73 -10.58 -24.41
N ARG A 1031 35.89 -10.87 -23.78
CA ARG A 1031 37.21 -10.28 -24.06
C ARG A 1031 38.14 -11.13 -24.90
N PHE A 1032 37.62 -12.05 -25.71
CA PHE A 1032 38.37 -12.59 -26.84
C PHE A 1032 37.56 -12.43 -28.14
N LYS A 1033 38.23 -12.37 -29.28
CA LYS A 1033 37.61 -12.17 -30.60
C LYS A 1033 38.17 -13.18 -31.58
N VAL A 1034 37.33 -13.71 -32.47
CA VAL A 1034 37.76 -14.64 -33.52
C VAL A 1034 37.53 -13.96 -34.87
N TYR A 1035 38.53 -14.04 -35.74
CA TYR A 1035 38.51 -13.48 -37.08
C TYR A 1035 38.70 -14.57 -38.11
N LYS A 1036 37.94 -14.48 -39.19
CA LYS A 1036 38.03 -15.34 -40.37
C LYS A 1036 38.21 -14.44 -41.58
N LYS A 1037 39.32 -14.57 -42.29
CA LYS A 1037 39.71 -13.72 -43.43
C LYS A 1037 39.57 -12.22 -43.15
N ASN A 1038 40.07 -11.76 -42.01
CA ASN A 1038 40.01 -10.35 -41.60
C ASN A 1038 38.60 -9.84 -41.21
N GLU A 1039 37.57 -10.71 -41.16
CA GLU A 1039 36.21 -10.39 -40.71
C GLU A 1039 35.93 -11.03 -39.34
N PHE A 1040 35.25 -10.29 -38.46
CA PHE A 1040 34.96 -10.73 -37.09
C PHE A 1040 33.81 -11.76 -37.06
N VAL A 1041 33.96 -12.82 -36.27
CA VAL A 1041 32.96 -13.87 -36.05
C VAL A 1041 32.62 -13.96 -34.56
N ASP A 1042 31.35 -13.75 -34.22
CA ASP A 1042 30.87 -13.74 -32.83
C ASP A 1042 30.74 -15.17 -32.27
N ALA A 1043 31.62 -15.55 -31.35
CA ALA A 1043 31.61 -16.86 -30.72
C ALA A 1043 30.84 -16.80 -29.39
N LYS A 1044 29.75 -17.56 -29.24
CA LYS A 1044 28.95 -17.57 -27.99
C LYS A 1044 28.89 -18.92 -27.29
N TYR A 1045 28.99 -18.83 -25.96
CA TYR A 1045 28.69 -19.79 -24.88
C TYR A 1045 29.86 -20.51 -24.19
N GLY A 1046 29.73 -20.53 -22.85
CA GLY A 1046 30.68 -20.90 -21.81
C GLY A 1046 31.04 -19.67 -20.98
N VAL A 1047 30.85 -19.71 -19.65
CA VAL A 1047 30.99 -18.48 -18.82
C VAL A 1047 32.39 -17.88 -18.90
N ASN A 1048 33.45 -18.71 -19.08
CA ASN A 1048 34.86 -18.33 -19.22
C ASN A 1048 35.70 -19.25 -20.14
N GLU A 1049 35.11 -20.26 -20.83
CA GLU A 1049 35.84 -21.22 -21.67
C GLU A 1049 35.06 -21.56 -22.95
N VAL A 1050 35.76 -21.75 -24.07
CA VAL A 1050 35.18 -22.15 -25.37
C VAL A 1050 36.14 -23.06 -26.15
N PHE A 1051 35.61 -23.85 -27.08
CA PHE A 1051 36.39 -24.79 -27.89
C PHE A 1051 36.23 -24.49 -29.38
N PHE A 1052 37.33 -24.60 -30.12
CA PHE A 1052 37.36 -24.46 -31.57
C PHE A 1052 38.01 -25.67 -32.22
N LYS A 1053 37.51 -26.08 -33.38
CA LYS A 1053 38.16 -27.06 -34.25
C LYS A 1053 38.96 -26.30 -35.32
N VAL A 1054 40.22 -26.69 -35.55
CA VAL A 1054 41.06 -26.09 -36.59
C VAL A 1054 40.72 -26.70 -37.96
N THR A 1055 40.38 -25.84 -38.93
CA THR A 1055 39.99 -26.26 -40.29
C THR A 1055 40.68 -25.43 -41.37
N ALA A 1056 40.57 -25.84 -42.63
CA ALA A 1056 41.06 -25.06 -43.77
C ALA A 1056 40.34 -23.72 -43.95
N HIS A 1057 39.28 -23.47 -43.17
CA HIS A 1057 38.52 -22.23 -43.16
C HIS A 1057 38.66 -21.48 -41.83
N GLY A 1058 39.71 -21.75 -41.08
CA GLY A 1058 40.00 -21.08 -39.82
C GLY A 1058 39.52 -21.85 -38.58
N PHE A 1059 39.36 -21.14 -37.47
CA PHE A 1059 38.87 -21.68 -36.20
C PHE A 1059 37.33 -21.77 -36.19
N GLU A 1060 36.78 -22.98 -36.07
CA GLU A 1060 35.32 -23.19 -36.05
C GLU A 1060 34.83 -23.61 -34.66
N GLN A 1061 33.87 -22.88 -34.08
CA GLN A 1061 33.44 -23.07 -32.69
C GLN A 1061 32.66 -24.38 -32.49
N MET A 1062 32.91 -25.07 -31.36
CA MET A 1062 32.21 -26.27 -30.92
C MET A 1062 31.21 -25.95 -29.80
N GLY A 1063 29.97 -26.45 -29.89
CA GLY A 1063 28.97 -26.32 -28.82
C GLY A 1063 29.19 -27.27 -27.64
N ALA A 1064 28.55 -27.00 -26.49
CA ALA A 1064 28.66 -27.83 -25.29
C ALA A 1064 28.19 -29.27 -25.56
N GLN A 1065 29.07 -30.25 -25.34
CA GLN A 1065 28.81 -31.67 -25.57
C GLN A 1065 28.24 -32.34 -24.32
N GLN A 1066 27.25 -31.70 -23.69
CA GLN A 1066 26.52 -32.23 -22.55
C GLN A 1066 25.01 -32.08 -22.74
N GLU A 1067 24.28 -33.10 -22.33
CA GLU A 1067 22.83 -33.03 -22.19
C GLU A 1067 22.51 -32.76 -20.72
N VAL A 1068 21.83 -31.63 -20.46
CA VAL A 1068 21.44 -31.21 -19.12
C VAL A 1068 19.93 -31.24 -19.03
N LYS A 1069 19.41 -32.01 -18.08
CA LYS A 1069 17.98 -32.12 -17.80
C LYS A 1069 17.70 -31.47 -16.44
N ALA A 1070 16.81 -30.49 -16.42
CA ALA A 1070 16.31 -29.92 -15.16
C ALA A 1070 15.52 -30.98 -14.40
N LEU A 1071 15.84 -31.17 -13.11
CA LEU A 1071 15.11 -32.04 -12.21
C LEU A 1071 14.35 -31.16 -11.21
N PRO A 1072 13.05 -30.88 -11.43
CA PRO A 1072 12.25 -30.12 -10.48
C PRO A 1072 12.41 -30.68 -9.05
N GLN A 1073 12.64 -29.79 -8.09
CA GLN A 1073 12.88 -30.18 -6.70
C GLN A 1073 11.77 -29.70 -5.78
N LYS A 1074 11.57 -30.45 -4.69
CA LYS A 1074 10.81 -30.01 -3.53
C LYS A 1074 11.78 -29.71 -2.40
N VAL A 1075 11.67 -28.53 -1.81
CA VAL A 1075 12.49 -28.10 -0.68
C VAL A 1075 11.60 -27.90 0.52
N VAL A 1076 12.01 -28.40 1.68
CA VAL A 1076 11.23 -28.27 2.91
C VAL A 1076 11.33 -26.83 3.43
N ILE A 1077 10.20 -26.26 3.85
CA ILE A 1077 10.13 -24.93 4.45
C ILE A 1077 11.08 -24.80 5.65
N GLY A 1078 11.85 -23.71 5.68
CA GLY A 1078 12.86 -23.46 6.71
C GLY A 1078 14.20 -24.17 6.50
N THR A 1079 14.38 -24.89 5.40
CA THR A 1079 15.71 -25.42 5.03
C THR A 1079 16.67 -24.25 4.81
N ASN A 1080 17.84 -24.27 5.44
CA ASN A 1080 18.86 -23.26 5.19
C ASN A 1080 19.25 -23.30 3.70
N SER A 1081 18.99 -22.22 2.98
CA SER A 1081 19.27 -22.14 1.54
C SER A 1081 20.76 -22.30 1.21
N GLU A 1082 21.64 -22.04 2.17
CA GLU A 1082 23.10 -22.20 2.01
C GLU A 1082 23.56 -23.66 2.05
N THR A 1083 22.73 -24.59 2.55
CA THR A 1083 23.10 -26.01 2.69
C THR A 1083 22.57 -26.90 1.56
N LEU A 1084 21.82 -26.33 0.60
CA LEU A 1084 21.26 -27.07 -0.54
C LEU A 1084 22.35 -27.49 -1.54
N ASP A 1085 22.35 -28.76 -1.94
CA ASP A 1085 23.27 -29.30 -2.94
C ASP A 1085 22.70 -29.18 -4.37
N ALA A 1086 23.30 -28.29 -5.16
CA ALA A 1086 22.98 -28.05 -6.55
C ALA A 1086 23.00 -29.32 -7.43
N LYS A 1087 23.79 -30.34 -7.07
CA LYS A 1087 23.88 -31.61 -7.81
C LYS A 1087 22.55 -32.35 -7.88
N LYS A 1088 21.65 -32.14 -6.92
CA LYS A 1088 20.35 -32.80 -6.87
C LYS A 1088 19.31 -32.20 -7.82
N PHE A 1089 19.54 -30.97 -8.29
CA PHE A 1089 18.55 -30.19 -9.04
C PHE A 1089 18.61 -30.42 -10.55
N ILE A 1090 19.62 -31.14 -11.04
CA ILE A 1090 19.83 -31.38 -12.46
C ILE A 1090 20.52 -32.73 -12.70
N GLU A 1091 20.19 -33.36 -13.82
CA GLU A 1091 20.90 -34.53 -14.33
C GLU A 1091 21.76 -34.12 -15.54
N VAL A 1092 23.03 -34.52 -15.55
CA VAL A 1092 23.96 -34.14 -16.60
C VAL A 1092 24.64 -35.38 -17.20
N LYS A 1093 24.57 -35.52 -18.53
CA LYS A 1093 25.30 -36.55 -19.29
C LYS A 1093 26.40 -35.91 -20.10
N GLY A 1094 27.62 -36.45 -19.97
CA GLY A 1094 28.82 -35.90 -20.62
C GLY A 1094 29.39 -34.67 -19.91
N GLY A 1095 28.96 -34.39 -18.65
CA GLY A 1095 29.39 -33.24 -17.84
C GLY A 1095 29.26 -33.46 -16.33
N GLU A 1096 29.46 -32.40 -15.55
CA GLU A 1096 29.40 -32.33 -14.08
C GLU A 1096 28.72 -31.01 -13.60
N VAL A 1097 28.15 -31.01 -12.39
CA VAL A 1097 27.42 -29.85 -11.82
C VAL A 1097 28.35 -28.94 -11.02
N VAL A 1098 28.17 -27.62 -11.17
CA VAL A 1098 28.99 -26.57 -10.54
C VAL A 1098 28.36 -26.01 -9.26
N GLY A 1099 27.11 -25.53 -9.30
CA GLY A 1099 26.48 -24.85 -8.14
C GLY A 1099 25.22 -24.04 -8.47
N PHE A 1100 24.60 -23.43 -7.44
CA PHE A 1100 23.48 -22.50 -7.59
C PHE A 1100 23.92 -21.08 -7.95
N VAL A 1101 23.07 -20.35 -8.66
CA VAL A 1101 23.24 -18.92 -9.02
C VAL A 1101 22.14 -18.10 -8.31
N GLY A 1102 22.42 -17.68 -7.07
CA GLY A 1102 21.48 -16.96 -6.19
C GLY A 1102 20.92 -17.81 -5.03
N MET A 1103 20.30 -17.17 -4.03
CA MET A 1103 19.68 -17.84 -2.87
C MET A 1103 18.16 -18.05 -3.07
N LEU A 1104 17.66 -19.21 -2.64
CA LEU A 1104 16.23 -19.56 -2.61
C LEU A 1104 15.57 -19.09 -1.32
N ASP A 1105 14.39 -18.46 -1.38
CA ASP A 1105 13.64 -18.08 -0.19
C ASP A 1105 12.83 -19.29 0.33
N THR A 1106 13.36 -19.99 1.33
CA THR A 1106 12.70 -21.16 1.92
C THR A 1106 11.77 -20.81 3.07
N SER A 1107 11.55 -19.53 3.37
CA SER A 1107 10.75 -19.11 4.54
C SER A 1107 9.24 -19.22 4.34
N LYS A 1108 8.78 -19.41 3.10
CA LYS A 1108 7.36 -19.45 2.71
C LYS A 1108 7.05 -20.56 1.71
N ILE A 1109 5.91 -21.22 1.89
CA ILE A 1109 5.38 -22.22 0.94
C ILE A 1109 5.06 -21.51 -0.38
N SER A 1110 5.74 -21.90 -1.46
CA SER A 1110 5.64 -21.24 -2.76
C SER A 1110 6.31 -22.05 -3.88
N LYS A 1111 5.93 -21.78 -5.14
CA LYS A 1111 6.64 -22.26 -6.34
C LYS A 1111 7.60 -21.18 -6.81
N GLN A 1112 8.86 -21.55 -6.97
CA GLN A 1112 9.99 -20.70 -7.30
C GLN A 1112 10.84 -21.34 -8.42
N THR A 1113 11.86 -20.62 -8.90
CA THR A 1113 12.80 -21.12 -9.90
C THR A 1113 14.22 -20.94 -9.39
N ALA A 1114 14.96 -22.05 -9.24
CA ALA A 1114 16.39 -22.03 -8.95
C ALA A 1114 17.21 -22.03 -10.24
N LYS A 1115 18.39 -21.40 -10.23
CA LYS A 1115 19.30 -21.39 -11.37
C LYS A 1115 20.53 -22.22 -11.02
N VAL A 1116 20.84 -23.24 -11.83
CA VAL A 1116 21.93 -24.19 -11.56
C VAL A 1116 22.91 -24.25 -12.73
N GLU A 1117 24.20 -24.17 -12.45
CA GLU A 1117 25.28 -24.20 -13.43
C GLU A 1117 25.91 -25.61 -13.57
N THR A 1118 26.23 -26.04 -14.80
CA THR A 1118 26.92 -27.32 -15.17
C THR A 1118 28.13 -27.06 -16.06
N LYS A 1119 29.01 -28.05 -16.25
CA LYS A 1119 30.11 -28.05 -17.24
C LYS A 1119 30.33 -29.42 -17.91
N ASP A 1120 30.62 -29.49 -19.22
CA ASP A 1120 30.87 -30.77 -19.94
C ASP A 1120 32.28 -31.36 -19.71
N ARG A 1121 32.59 -32.54 -20.29
CA ARG A 1121 33.91 -33.21 -20.18
C ARG A 1121 35.10 -32.37 -20.66
N PHE A 1122 34.83 -31.32 -21.42
CA PHE A 1122 35.83 -30.39 -21.91
C PHE A 1122 35.88 -29.14 -21.02
N GLY A 1123 34.78 -28.76 -20.38
CA GLY A 1123 34.67 -27.66 -19.40
C GLY A 1123 33.60 -26.61 -19.75
N ASN A 1124 32.83 -26.81 -20.82
CA ASN A 1124 31.85 -25.82 -21.29
C ASN A 1124 30.68 -25.67 -20.32
N LYS A 1125 30.47 -24.46 -19.77
CA LYS A 1125 29.44 -24.20 -18.77
C LYS A 1125 28.05 -23.89 -19.35
N LYS A 1126 26.99 -24.37 -18.69
CA LYS A 1126 25.57 -24.09 -19.02
C LYS A 1126 24.74 -23.85 -17.76
N VAL A 1127 23.99 -22.75 -17.72
CA VAL A 1127 23.01 -22.44 -16.66
C VAL A 1127 21.64 -22.95 -17.07
N THR A 1128 21.00 -23.70 -16.18
CA THR A 1128 19.67 -24.27 -16.38
C THR A 1128 18.74 -23.79 -15.27
N GLU A 1129 17.56 -23.32 -15.65
CA GLU A 1129 16.50 -22.94 -14.71
C GLU A 1129 15.73 -24.20 -14.29
N VAL A 1130 15.59 -24.39 -12.98
CA VAL A 1130 14.96 -25.56 -12.36
C VAL A 1130 13.78 -25.11 -11.52
N PRO A 1131 12.56 -25.58 -11.79
CA PRO A 1131 11.41 -25.33 -10.94
C PRO A 1131 11.63 -25.91 -9.53
N VAL A 1132 11.39 -25.12 -8.50
CA VAL A 1132 11.48 -25.53 -7.10
C VAL A 1132 10.17 -25.25 -6.39
N GLU A 1133 9.63 -26.24 -5.71
CA GLU A 1133 8.44 -26.07 -4.88
C GLU A 1133 8.84 -26.16 -3.40
N VAL A 1134 8.63 -25.09 -2.65
CA VAL A 1134 8.83 -25.11 -1.19
C VAL A 1134 7.61 -25.76 -0.55
N THR A 1135 7.78 -26.94 0.02
CA THR A 1135 6.72 -27.76 0.63
C THR A 1135 6.89 -27.87 2.13
N TYR A 1136 5.86 -28.39 2.81
CA TYR A 1136 6.01 -28.81 4.20
C TYR A 1136 6.99 -29.99 4.30
N GLY A 1137 7.61 -30.16 5.48
CA GLY A 1137 8.41 -31.34 5.81
C GLY A 1137 7.75 -32.09 6.95
N ASP A 1138 8.54 -32.55 7.92
CA ASP A 1138 8.04 -32.96 9.23
C ASP A 1138 7.76 -31.70 10.04
N SER A 1139 6.56 -31.15 9.84
CA SER A 1139 6.20 -29.79 10.23
C SER A 1139 4.94 -29.76 11.07
N ILE A 1140 4.89 -28.82 12.00
CA ILE A 1140 3.73 -28.49 12.83
C ILE A 1140 3.33 -27.06 12.49
N VAL A 1141 2.12 -26.93 11.95
CA VAL A 1141 1.55 -25.68 11.45
C VAL A 1141 0.55 -25.16 12.47
N TYR A 1142 0.85 -23.97 13.00
CA TYR A 1142 0.01 -23.22 13.92
C TYR A 1142 -0.78 -22.17 13.15
N GLN A 1143 -2.11 -22.31 13.13
CA GLN A 1143 -3.00 -21.32 12.51
C GLN A 1143 -3.69 -20.46 13.57
N GLY A 1144 -3.74 -19.17 13.30
CA GLY A 1144 -4.36 -18.19 14.17
C GLY A 1144 -5.80 -17.88 13.77
N VAL A 1145 -6.20 -16.63 14.00
CA VAL A 1145 -7.49 -16.07 13.54
C VAL A 1145 -7.71 -16.35 12.04
N SER A 1146 -8.95 -16.70 11.68
CA SER A 1146 -9.37 -16.96 10.29
C SER A 1146 -8.58 -18.07 9.58
N ASN A 1147 -8.04 -19.04 10.34
CA ASN A 1147 -7.21 -20.14 9.83
C ASN A 1147 -5.93 -19.67 9.09
N VAL A 1148 -5.48 -18.45 9.34
CA VAL A 1148 -4.24 -17.94 8.74
C VAL A 1148 -3.05 -18.57 9.47
N THR A 1149 -2.12 -19.18 8.73
CA THR A 1149 -0.89 -19.74 9.33
C THR A 1149 -0.07 -18.63 9.98
N ARG A 1150 0.22 -18.79 11.26
CA ARG A 1150 1.01 -17.84 12.05
C ARG A 1150 2.44 -18.31 12.23
N SER A 1151 2.64 -19.60 12.50
CA SER A 1151 3.98 -20.19 12.62
C SER A 1151 4.00 -21.61 12.08
N ILE A 1152 5.11 -22.02 11.49
CA ILE A 1152 5.37 -23.40 11.07
C ILE A 1152 6.66 -23.86 11.72
N VAL A 1153 6.59 -24.84 12.61
CA VAL A 1153 7.76 -25.46 13.24
C VAL A 1153 8.10 -26.73 12.49
N THR A 1154 9.27 -26.78 11.88
CA THR A 1154 9.74 -27.89 11.04
C THR A 1154 10.98 -28.51 11.64
N LEU A 1155 11.04 -29.84 11.64
CA LEU A 1155 12.21 -30.58 12.07
C LEU A 1155 13.22 -30.63 10.92
N ASN A 1156 14.36 -29.98 11.11
CA ASN A 1156 15.49 -30.16 10.22
C ASN A 1156 16.25 -31.42 10.69
N HIS A 1157 16.00 -32.54 10.00
CA HIS A 1157 16.59 -33.84 10.31
C HIS A 1157 18.11 -33.91 10.07
N ASP A 1158 18.62 -33.10 9.13
CA ASP A 1158 20.05 -33.05 8.80
C ASP A 1158 20.83 -32.28 9.88
N GLU A 1159 20.32 -31.13 10.32
CA GLU A 1159 20.94 -30.32 11.37
C GLU A 1159 20.57 -30.79 12.79
N LYS A 1160 19.57 -31.68 12.91
CA LYS A 1160 18.94 -32.10 14.16
C LYS A 1160 18.50 -30.92 15.03
N LYS A 1161 17.88 -29.92 14.39
CA LYS A 1161 17.37 -28.69 15.03
C LYS A 1161 15.97 -28.34 14.54
N LEU A 1162 15.20 -27.67 15.38
CA LEU A 1162 13.92 -27.10 14.99
C LEU A 1162 14.12 -25.77 14.25
N HIS A 1163 13.29 -25.57 13.22
CA HIS A 1163 13.16 -24.31 12.52
C HIS A 1163 11.70 -23.84 12.56
N ALA A 1164 11.44 -22.62 13.01
CA ALA A 1164 10.14 -22.01 13.11
C ALA A 1164 10.04 -20.77 12.22
N THR A 1165 8.96 -20.67 11.43
CA THR A 1165 8.60 -19.44 10.72
C THR A 1165 7.69 -18.56 11.58
N PHE A 1166 7.60 -17.26 11.30
CA PHE A 1166 6.67 -16.37 11.99
C PHE A 1166 5.99 -15.37 11.05
N THR A 1167 4.88 -14.84 11.54
CA THR A 1167 4.20 -13.64 11.05
C THR A 1167 4.20 -12.56 12.13
N ASN A 1168 4.20 -11.30 11.72
CA ASN A 1168 4.13 -10.12 12.60
C ASN A 1168 2.69 -9.75 12.99
N ASP A 1169 1.71 -10.56 12.60
CA ASP A 1169 0.32 -10.35 12.95
C ASP A 1169 0.01 -10.99 14.30
N THR A 1170 -0.97 -10.42 15.01
CA THR A 1170 -1.56 -11.03 16.20
C THR A 1170 -2.05 -12.45 15.90
N ILE A 1171 -1.65 -13.41 16.73
CA ILE A 1171 -1.95 -14.83 16.52
C ILE A 1171 -3.47 -15.03 16.57
N HIS A 1172 -4.14 -14.56 17.63
CA HIS A 1172 -5.59 -14.61 17.77
C HIS A 1172 -6.17 -13.55 18.73
N TYR A 1173 -6.80 -12.52 18.17
CA TYR A 1173 -7.28 -11.34 18.91
C TYR A 1173 -8.37 -11.61 19.97
N ARG A 1174 -9.05 -12.77 19.95
CA ARG A 1174 -10.07 -13.12 20.98
C ARG A 1174 -9.50 -13.80 22.24
N PHE A 1175 -8.23 -14.19 22.25
CA PHE A 1175 -7.57 -14.83 23.38
C PHE A 1175 -6.67 -13.81 24.06
N VAL A 1176 -7.24 -13.06 25.01
CA VAL A 1176 -6.57 -11.96 25.72
C VAL A 1176 -5.90 -12.50 26.97
N ASN A 1177 -4.58 -12.34 27.10
CA ASN A 1177 -3.77 -12.89 28.21
C ASN A 1177 -3.88 -14.41 28.36
N GLU A 1178 -4.21 -15.12 27.27
CA GLU A 1178 -4.36 -16.57 27.23
C GLU A 1178 -3.35 -17.16 26.26
N GLN A 1179 -2.62 -18.19 26.71
CA GLN A 1179 -1.75 -18.99 25.86
C GLN A 1179 -2.55 -19.58 24.70
N TYR A 1180 -2.11 -19.30 23.48
CA TYR A 1180 -2.80 -19.71 22.27
C TYR A 1180 -2.01 -20.76 21.49
N ILE A 1181 -0.68 -20.64 21.43
CA ILE A 1181 0.20 -21.68 20.88
C ILE A 1181 1.32 -22.02 21.85
N GLY A 1182 1.80 -23.26 21.80
CA GLY A 1182 2.92 -23.70 22.62
C GLY A 1182 3.62 -24.92 22.06
N LEU A 1183 4.87 -25.09 22.47
CA LEU A 1183 5.74 -26.21 22.13
C LEU A 1183 6.68 -26.51 23.29
N THR A 1184 6.69 -27.75 23.73
CA THR A 1184 7.61 -28.28 24.73
C THR A 1184 8.36 -29.47 24.15
N ILE A 1185 9.67 -29.55 24.32
CA ILE A 1185 10.48 -30.72 23.94
C ILE A 1185 10.98 -31.41 25.20
N TYR A 1186 10.86 -32.73 25.25
CA TYR A 1186 11.41 -33.60 26.29
C TYR A 1186 12.50 -34.51 25.69
N ASP A 1187 13.56 -34.77 26.43
CA ASP A 1187 14.58 -35.75 26.05
C ASP A 1187 14.05 -37.20 26.15
N GLY A 1188 14.82 -38.18 25.67
CA GLY A 1188 14.44 -39.60 25.71
C GLY A 1188 14.22 -40.19 27.11
N ASN A 1189 14.60 -39.50 28.18
CA ASN A 1189 14.33 -39.88 29.58
C ASN A 1189 13.13 -39.12 30.18
N GLY A 1190 12.45 -38.27 29.39
CA GLY A 1190 11.30 -37.48 29.81
C GLY A 1190 11.64 -36.14 30.48
N LYS A 1191 12.90 -35.69 30.42
CA LYS A 1191 13.29 -34.39 31.00
C LYS A 1191 13.04 -33.26 30.01
N GLU A 1192 12.39 -32.19 30.46
CA GLU A 1192 12.12 -31.01 29.62
C GLU A 1192 13.42 -30.34 29.16
N LYS A 1193 13.53 -30.13 27.84
CA LYS A 1193 14.64 -29.44 27.16
C LYS A 1193 14.32 -27.98 26.88
N LYS A 1194 13.08 -27.70 26.46
CA LYS A 1194 12.66 -26.37 26.05
C LYS A 1194 11.14 -26.29 26.12
N HIS A 1195 10.61 -25.21 26.68
CA HIS A 1195 9.20 -24.86 26.66
C HIS A 1195 9.06 -23.45 26.10
N VAL A 1196 8.21 -23.27 25.10
CA VAL A 1196 7.95 -21.98 24.46
C VAL A 1196 6.44 -21.86 24.24
N THR A 1197 5.89 -20.71 24.58
CA THR A 1197 4.48 -20.41 24.43
C THR A 1197 4.32 -19.00 23.86
N ALA A 1198 3.15 -18.72 23.31
CA ALA A 1198 2.73 -17.36 22.98
C ALA A 1198 1.24 -17.19 23.21
N GLU A 1199 0.87 -16.02 23.72
CA GLU A 1199 -0.51 -15.65 23.95
C GLU A 1199 -1.24 -15.26 22.66
N GLY A 1200 -2.57 -15.28 22.68
CA GLY A 1200 -3.38 -14.91 21.53
C GLY A 1200 -3.15 -13.48 21.03
N GLN A 1201 -2.87 -12.52 21.92
CA GLN A 1201 -2.60 -11.12 21.51
C GLN A 1201 -1.18 -10.90 21.00
N GLU A 1202 -0.27 -11.84 21.22
CA GLU A 1202 1.10 -11.74 20.73
C GLU A 1202 1.19 -12.02 19.24
N THR A 1203 2.33 -11.65 18.66
CA THR A 1203 2.72 -12.14 17.33
C THR A 1203 3.53 -13.43 17.48
N SER A 1204 3.50 -14.28 16.47
CA SER A 1204 4.29 -15.53 16.48
C SER A 1204 5.81 -15.33 16.42
N LYS A 1205 6.30 -14.09 16.33
CA LYS A 1205 7.72 -13.77 16.19
C LYS A 1205 8.55 -14.26 17.37
N ASN A 1206 8.16 -13.89 18.60
CA ASN A 1206 8.87 -14.28 19.82
C ASN A 1206 8.85 -15.81 20.01
N PHE A 1207 7.71 -16.44 19.73
CA PHE A 1207 7.58 -17.91 19.72
C PHE A 1207 8.58 -18.56 18.75
N ALA A 1208 8.63 -18.11 17.50
CA ALA A 1208 9.51 -18.70 16.50
C ALA A 1208 11.00 -18.44 16.79
N GLU A 1209 11.36 -17.24 17.24
CA GLU A 1209 12.74 -16.89 17.61
C GLU A 1209 13.26 -17.78 18.75
N GLN A 1210 12.41 -18.12 19.72
CA GLN A 1210 12.79 -19.02 20.82
C GLN A 1210 12.80 -20.51 20.45
N VAL A 1211 12.00 -20.93 19.47
CA VAL A 1211 11.98 -22.31 18.95
C VAL A 1211 13.15 -22.55 17.98
N ASN A 1212 13.51 -21.55 17.17
CA ASN A 1212 14.56 -21.63 16.16
C ASN A 1212 15.91 -22.06 16.73
N GLY A 1213 16.54 -23.05 16.08
CA GLY A 1213 17.85 -23.56 16.47
C GLY A 1213 17.84 -24.52 17.65
N THR A 1214 16.68 -24.84 18.23
CA THR A 1214 16.56 -25.77 19.36
C THR A 1214 16.98 -27.18 18.92
N PRO A 1215 18.02 -27.80 19.50
CA PRO A 1215 18.51 -29.10 19.08
C PRO A 1215 17.61 -30.23 19.58
N PHE A 1216 17.42 -31.26 18.75
CA PHE A 1216 16.69 -32.46 19.10
C PHE A 1216 17.50 -33.74 18.86
N GLN A 1217 17.11 -34.84 19.48
CA GLN A 1217 17.62 -36.18 19.22
C GLN A 1217 16.48 -37.13 18.86
N TYR A 1218 16.78 -38.18 18.10
CA TYR A 1218 15.79 -39.23 17.84
C TYR A 1218 15.47 -39.95 19.14
N GLY A 1219 14.20 -39.99 19.50
CA GLY A 1219 13.70 -40.43 20.81
C GLY A 1219 13.14 -39.31 21.67
N ASP A 1220 13.49 -38.05 21.39
CA ASP A 1220 12.89 -36.87 22.05
C ASP A 1220 11.38 -36.80 21.73
N THR A 1221 10.60 -36.21 22.63
CA THR A 1221 9.15 -36.03 22.45
C THR A 1221 8.82 -34.54 22.42
N ILE A 1222 8.15 -34.10 21.35
CA ILE A 1222 7.60 -32.74 21.22
C ILE A 1222 6.14 -32.78 21.64
N LYS A 1223 5.82 -32.09 22.72
CA LYS A 1223 4.44 -31.81 23.13
C LYS A 1223 4.04 -30.45 22.59
N VAL A 1224 2.99 -30.42 21.80
CA VAL A 1224 2.49 -29.22 21.15
C VAL A 1224 1.15 -28.82 21.73
N TYR A 1225 1.04 -27.54 22.09
CA TYR A 1225 -0.19 -26.93 22.55
C TYR A 1225 -0.79 -26.04 21.47
N HIS A 1226 -2.11 -26.13 21.30
CA HIS A 1226 -2.89 -25.15 20.54
C HIS A 1226 -4.23 -24.95 21.23
N ALA A 1227 -4.61 -23.70 21.51
CA ALA A 1227 -5.87 -23.39 22.20
C ALA A 1227 -7.11 -23.80 21.39
N GLU A 1228 -6.99 -23.73 20.06
CA GLU A 1228 -7.98 -24.25 19.10
C GLU A 1228 -7.36 -25.40 18.30
N SER A 1229 -7.49 -26.65 18.77
CA SER A 1229 -6.75 -27.78 18.20
C SER A 1229 -7.05 -28.07 16.73
N ASP A 1230 -8.23 -27.70 16.23
CA ASP A 1230 -8.58 -27.78 14.81
C ASP A 1230 -7.73 -26.87 13.91
N ARG A 1231 -7.03 -25.90 14.49
CA ARG A 1231 -6.12 -24.99 13.79
C ARG A 1231 -4.65 -25.40 13.88
N LEU A 1232 -4.39 -26.55 14.51
CA LEU A 1232 -3.10 -27.21 14.46
C LEU A 1232 -3.12 -28.29 13.37
N SER A 1233 -2.15 -28.23 12.46
CA SER A 1233 -1.94 -29.31 11.48
C SER A 1233 -0.52 -29.81 11.57
N TRP A 1234 -0.29 -31.09 11.35
CA TRP A 1234 1.06 -31.63 11.28
C TRP A 1234 1.24 -32.46 10.02
N TYR A 1235 2.42 -32.31 9.46
CA TYR A 1235 2.82 -32.88 8.19
C TYR A 1235 3.94 -33.86 8.45
N LYS A 1236 3.95 -34.92 7.66
CA LYS A 1236 5.04 -35.88 7.61
C LYS A 1236 5.52 -35.97 6.17
N ILE A 1237 6.79 -35.65 5.95
CA ILE A 1237 7.42 -35.67 4.61
C ILE A 1237 6.59 -34.84 3.59
N GLY A 1238 6.02 -33.73 4.05
CA GLY A 1238 5.23 -32.82 3.22
C GLY A 1238 3.80 -33.24 2.89
N GLU A 1239 3.38 -34.43 3.33
CA GLU A 1239 1.98 -34.85 3.30
C GLU A 1239 1.31 -34.51 4.63
N LEU A 1240 0.05 -34.09 4.58
CA LEU A 1240 -0.73 -33.82 5.80
C LEU A 1240 -0.97 -35.14 6.52
N LEU A 1241 -0.29 -35.36 7.66
CA LEU A 1241 -0.42 -36.57 8.45
C LEU A 1241 -1.67 -36.51 9.35
N GLY A 1242 -1.99 -35.31 9.82
CA GLY A 1242 -3.17 -35.09 10.61
C GLY A 1242 -3.42 -33.61 10.85
N LYS A 1243 -4.67 -33.30 11.09
CA LYS A 1243 -5.13 -32.00 11.55
C LYS A 1243 -5.86 -32.26 12.86
N GLY A 1244 -5.68 -31.39 13.84
CA GLY A 1244 -6.40 -31.56 15.09
C GLY A 1244 -7.90 -31.55 14.85
N ASP A 1245 -8.62 -32.26 15.70
CA ASP A 1245 -10.08 -32.29 15.67
C ASP A 1245 -10.59 -31.29 16.70
N ALA A 1246 -11.59 -30.47 16.32
CA ALA A 1246 -12.15 -29.36 17.10
C ALA A 1246 -12.63 -29.75 18.51
N LYS A 1247 -12.70 -31.06 18.81
CA LYS A 1247 -13.19 -31.60 20.09
C LYS A 1247 -12.21 -32.46 20.90
N LYS A 1248 -10.92 -32.61 20.53
CA LYS A 1248 -10.15 -33.76 21.07
C LYS A 1248 -8.80 -33.59 21.77
N PHE A 1249 -8.21 -32.41 21.88
CA PHE A 1249 -7.07 -32.19 22.80
C PHE A 1249 -6.70 -30.71 22.88
N LYS A 1250 -6.05 -30.28 23.96
CA LYS A 1250 -5.30 -29.01 23.99
C LYS A 1250 -3.81 -29.22 23.71
N GLU A 1251 -3.34 -30.45 23.93
CA GLU A 1251 -1.96 -30.83 23.73
C GLU A 1251 -1.86 -32.17 23.01
N ILE A 1252 -0.89 -32.28 22.11
CA ILE A 1252 -0.60 -33.50 21.37
C ILE A 1252 0.90 -33.74 21.41
N SER A 1253 1.31 -34.99 21.61
CA SER A 1253 2.71 -35.35 21.68
C SER A 1253 3.15 -36.11 20.43
N PHE A 1254 4.33 -35.77 19.95
CA PHE A 1254 4.99 -36.42 18.84
C PHE A 1254 6.37 -36.87 19.27
N LYS A 1255 6.65 -38.16 19.12
CA LYS A 1255 8.01 -38.67 19.23
C LYS A 1255 8.77 -38.35 17.95
N ILE A 1256 9.94 -37.77 18.10
CA ILE A 1256 10.83 -37.49 16.97
C ILE A 1256 11.57 -38.77 16.62
N THR A 1257 11.33 -39.28 15.43
CA THR A 1257 11.97 -40.51 14.94
C THR A 1257 12.78 -40.23 13.68
N PRO A 1258 13.67 -41.15 13.27
CA PRO A 1258 14.30 -41.07 11.95
C PRO A 1258 13.29 -41.03 10.80
N ASN A 1259 12.05 -41.48 11.04
CA ASN A 1259 10.95 -41.49 10.07
C ASN A 1259 10.01 -40.28 10.23
N GLY A 1260 10.43 -39.23 10.94
CA GLY A 1260 9.66 -38.01 11.17
C GLY A 1260 8.88 -38.00 12.48
N LEU A 1261 7.86 -37.14 12.55
CA LEU A 1261 7.00 -36.99 13.71
C LEU A 1261 6.00 -38.14 13.80
N GLU A 1262 6.09 -38.94 14.87
CA GLU A 1262 5.13 -40.00 15.17
C GLU A 1262 4.30 -39.59 16.36
N GLN A 1263 3.00 -39.46 16.17
CA GLN A 1263 2.09 -39.14 17.27
C GLN A 1263 2.17 -40.24 18.33
N VAL A 1264 2.35 -39.84 19.59
CA VAL A 1264 2.32 -40.71 20.76
C VAL A 1264 1.17 -40.27 21.66
N GLN A 1265 0.57 -41.23 22.34
CA GLN A 1265 -0.50 -40.98 23.31
C GLN A 1265 0.04 -40.49 24.64
#